data_AF-A0A4Q7TJR6-F1
#
_entry.id   AF-A0A4Q7TJR6-F1
#
_cell.length_a   1.000
_cell.length_b   1.000
_cell.length_c   1.000
_cell.angle_alpha   90.00
_cell.angle_beta   90.00
_cell.angle_gamma   90.00
#
_symmetry.space_group_name_H-M   'P 1'
#
loop_
_entity.id
_entity.type
_entity.pdbx_description
1 polymer ?
#
loop_
_entity_poly.entity_id
_entity_poly.type
_entity_poly.pdbx_seq_one_letter_code
_entity_poly.pdbx_strand_id
1 'polypeptide(L)'
;MPRHRTTEIFELDTGSSPTRRRRSGVAVLAALAMVVAPLTAFAPATAADTVVASDDFSQPLSSSWQQSGGPTLSIADVDGNPALEVADRAQDFDGIETAPAVLQAGSTYTVTAQVRLAERTDGAPEVRWVQNYSVGGNAQFVWVPDSNRPVSADGWTTIDGTFTIPANATAPKIYLGTANLSGPYTYLIDDLVLTRAPETPDVTPIASDDFSQPLSESWQQSGDPTLSIVDVDGDPALRVGDRDQDFDGIETAPGVLVAGNTYEVGMRVRLDEGTTGTRDVRFVTKPGFQWVPNTNTPVSADGWTTIEGTFTVPADADEPSVYIGTADSDPAAAYAYLVDDLFLNQIGGDGPTDPGPTDPGTPGEQVVAMTTSFEDGLDGWILRRSSNLEVAPTVSVTDEFARTGTQSAVVANRGNQGDGIGFNVIDVLLPGITYEIEAWVRFAPNQPAGDIWVTLQADSAFQTIAQNTGLSNGEFRQVSATVTMPPNALTTGLLYFETAYVAPPATGNITTFYIDDITVTQAEELTVADVLPIKSTTDFPVGVAIDSRETGGAQAGTVVRHFDQVSAENSMKPEAFYNNNRQFVAPGDATQVMNFARDNDLRVWGHTLVWHAQTPTWFFQNAQGQPLSTSDADKQILRDRMRAHIFNVAALYADQYGPYGGGNPIVAWDVVNEVVTDSNTTDDGLRRSEWYRILGEEFIDLAFEYADEAFNDVYAAEGSDRPVALFINDYNTELFPKGTRMLALVERLLDRGVRVDGVGHQMHVSLSFPVQDLGATLERFEPLGLMQAVTELDVTTGTPESEALFIDQGLFYQEAFNDFRAFHARTGQLYSATVWGLSDNRSWRSDRGGPLLFDARLQPKPAYFGVVNGELPAPLRTANVFGATVTDVDDRQWQRMPDIRIDSTATFQLRWADGQLYVLVEVEDATPNAGDAVELQLGTETFTVSRADAQRDDAAGWATVATVPLGGVGEGDLVDFDARVIDNGTLRAGWNSPGVLGSLTLLEPLSFLEVVEAEVAPTIDGTIDEVWESSTVVETGKQVEGSSGATATVRTVWRDDELFVLMEVTDPVIDVTGSDPWIQDSVEIYVDGGNFKNGPYRFDDTQIRISAENVVSFGAGGDEGFQASRLQSATSIVEGGYIVEASINLLSYSGLGTTHGLDFQVNDAQNGARQSIRNWADPSGAGFQSTARWGVGQLVTEAGVDPTDPTDPTDPVGPPNQGGPFGPGGPFGPGGPFGPGGPPTAGEPGGPFGPGGPFGPGGPFGPGGPRGGAKAV
;
A
#
# COMPACT_ATOMS: atom_id res chain seq x y z
N MET A 1 -34.44 40.43 -38.57
CA MET A 1 -34.29 40.42 -40.04
C MET A 1 -33.18 41.38 -40.42
N PRO A 2 -32.37 41.15 -41.48
CA PRO A 2 -31.95 39.91 -42.17
C PRO A 2 -30.56 39.43 -41.65
N ARG A 3 -30.13 38.15 -41.70
CA ARG A 3 -29.68 37.29 -42.85
C ARG A 3 -28.45 37.87 -43.61
N HIS A 4 -27.40 37.14 -44.03
CA HIS A 4 -27.17 35.73 -44.45
C HIS A 4 -25.69 35.30 -44.17
N ARG A 5 -25.32 34.04 -43.82
CA ARG A 5 -24.97 32.84 -44.66
C ARG A 5 -23.85 33.06 -45.71
N THR A 6 -22.90 32.16 -46.04
CA THR A 6 -22.50 30.76 -45.64
C THR A 6 -21.12 30.40 -46.29
N THR A 7 -20.35 29.46 -45.70
CA THR A 7 -19.68 28.21 -46.23
C THR A 7 -19.25 28.13 -47.74
N GLU A 8 -18.22 27.45 -48.28
CA GLU A 8 -17.42 26.20 -48.03
C GLU A 8 -15.96 26.32 -48.59
N ILE A 9 -14.89 25.70 -48.04
CA ILE A 9 -14.23 24.39 -48.35
C ILE A 9 -13.93 24.07 -49.85
N PHE A 10 -12.64 23.90 -50.24
CA PHE A 10 -12.03 22.70 -50.92
C PHE A 10 -10.63 22.91 -51.58
N GLU A 11 -9.73 21.94 -51.29
CA GLU A 11 -8.51 21.35 -51.94
C GLU A 11 -7.67 21.98 -53.11
N LEU A 12 -6.33 21.85 -52.95
CA LEU A 12 -5.25 21.26 -53.83
C LEU A 12 -5.42 21.21 -55.38
N ASP A 13 -4.39 21.25 -56.26
CA ASP A 13 -2.92 21.55 -56.22
C ASP A 13 -2.38 21.73 -57.69
N THR A 14 -1.09 22.08 -57.84
CA THR A 14 -0.16 21.96 -59.00
C THR A 14 0.17 23.22 -59.84
N GLY A 15 1.47 23.42 -60.12
CA GLY A 15 2.08 24.66 -60.67
C GLY A 15 2.17 24.79 -62.20
N SER A 16 3.05 25.62 -62.81
CA SER A 16 4.23 26.34 -62.28
C SER A 16 4.78 27.45 -63.22
N SER A 17 5.17 28.62 -62.67
CA SER A 17 6.31 29.53 -63.04
C SER A 17 6.48 30.13 -64.48
N PRO A 18 7.28 31.23 -64.71
CA PRO A 18 8.34 31.80 -63.85
C PRO A 18 8.45 33.35 -63.68
N THR A 19 8.70 33.79 -62.43
CA THR A 19 9.64 34.83 -61.91
C THR A 19 9.67 36.28 -62.49
N ARG A 20 9.98 37.37 -61.76
CA ARG A 20 10.61 37.65 -60.42
C ARG A 20 9.80 38.81 -59.72
N ARG A 21 10.16 39.54 -58.63
CA ARG A 21 11.39 39.70 -57.80
C ARG A 21 11.08 40.41 -56.44
N ARG A 22 11.22 39.77 -55.26
CA ARG A 22 11.42 40.46 -53.95
C ARG A 22 11.94 39.49 -52.85
N ARG A 23 12.67 40.07 -51.88
CA ARG A 23 13.10 39.61 -50.52
C ARG A 23 13.19 38.10 -50.19
N SER A 24 14.39 37.68 -49.77
CA SER A 24 14.74 36.54 -48.89
C SER A 24 16.08 36.94 -48.22
N GLY A 25 16.46 36.51 -47.01
CA GLY A 25 16.15 35.27 -46.29
C GLY A 25 17.45 34.45 -46.22
N VAL A 26 18.12 34.45 -45.07
CA VAL A 26 19.40 33.75 -44.89
C VAL A 26 19.10 32.27 -44.68
N ALA A 27 19.56 31.42 -45.59
CA ALA A 27 19.50 29.98 -45.49
C ALA A 27 20.92 29.41 -45.41
N VAL A 28 21.15 28.48 -44.49
CA VAL A 28 22.32 27.60 -44.51
C VAL A 28 22.08 26.54 -45.59
N LEU A 29 23.08 26.28 -46.44
CA LEU A 29 22.96 25.35 -47.55
C LEU A 29 24.27 24.57 -47.70
N ALA A 30 24.20 23.25 -47.53
CA ALA A 30 25.33 22.35 -47.73
C ALA A 30 25.62 22.14 -49.22
N ALA A 31 26.90 22.15 -49.62
CA ALA A 31 27.33 21.71 -50.95
C ALA A 31 28.74 21.09 -50.91
N LEU A 32 28.84 19.88 -51.46
CA LEU A 32 30.04 19.03 -51.46
C LEU A 32 31.07 19.48 -52.53
N ALA A 33 32.37 19.53 -52.20
CA ALA A 33 33.46 19.50 -53.18
C ALA A 33 34.77 18.95 -52.58
N MET A 34 35.31 17.87 -53.14
CA MET A 34 36.57 17.24 -52.71
C MET A 34 37.81 17.96 -53.26
N VAL A 35 38.81 18.27 -52.41
CA VAL A 35 40.27 18.17 -52.69
C VAL A 35 41.00 17.83 -51.37
N VAL A 36 42.09 17.08 -51.46
CA VAL A 36 42.80 16.40 -50.34
C VAL A 36 43.91 17.26 -49.68
N ALA A 37 44.13 16.99 -48.38
CA ALA A 37 45.30 17.30 -47.50
C ALA A 37 45.26 18.60 -46.67
N PRO A 38 45.92 18.63 -45.48
CA PRO A 38 46.21 17.56 -44.51
C PRO A 38 45.56 17.82 -43.13
N LEU A 39 45.47 16.78 -42.29
CA LEU A 39 44.96 16.91 -40.91
C LEU A 39 45.93 17.72 -40.03
N THR A 40 45.42 18.77 -39.40
CA THR A 40 45.98 19.38 -38.18
C THR A 40 44.92 19.29 -37.09
N ALA A 41 45.34 18.95 -35.87
CA ALA A 41 44.42 18.64 -34.77
C ALA A 41 43.55 19.84 -34.37
N PHE A 42 42.27 19.56 -34.08
CA PHE A 42 41.37 20.48 -33.40
C PHE A 42 41.31 20.13 -31.91
N ALA A 43 41.26 21.15 -31.05
CA ALA A 43 40.93 20.98 -29.64
C ALA A 43 39.39 20.82 -29.48
N PRO A 44 38.91 20.14 -28.41
CA PRO A 44 37.48 20.02 -28.13
C PRO A 44 36.86 21.38 -27.79
N ALA A 45 35.57 21.53 -28.10
CA ALA A 45 34.80 22.73 -27.78
C ALA A 45 34.11 22.58 -26.42
N THR A 46 34.14 23.64 -25.60
CA THR A 46 33.37 23.73 -24.35
C THR A 46 31.87 23.78 -24.64
N ALA A 47 31.06 23.12 -23.81
CA ALA A 47 29.61 23.28 -23.82
C ALA A 47 29.22 24.75 -23.59
N ALA A 48 28.05 25.15 -24.11
CA ALA A 48 27.57 26.52 -24.04
C ALA A 48 26.42 26.68 -23.03
N ASP A 49 26.38 27.84 -22.39
CA ASP A 49 25.26 28.30 -21.56
C ASP A 49 23.90 28.14 -22.25
N THR A 50 22.91 27.66 -21.50
CA THR A 50 21.53 27.48 -21.98
C THR A 50 20.68 28.69 -21.59
N VAL A 51 20.05 29.37 -22.55
CA VAL A 51 19.08 30.44 -22.26
C VAL A 51 17.81 29.83 -21.67
N VAL A 52 17.47 30.18 -20.42
CA VAL A 52 16.28 29.67 -19.71
C VAL A 52 15.13 30.69 -19.63
N ALA A 53 15.45 31.98 -19.74
CA ALA A 53 14.45 33.03 -19.96
C ALA A 53 15.09 34.18 -20.76
N SER A 54 14.34 34.80 -21.65
CA SER A 54 14.77 36.02 -22.35
C SER A 54 13.59 36.84 -22.82
N ASP A 55 13.71 38.16 -22.79
CA ASP A 55 12.69 39.09 -23.26
C ASP A 55 13.35 40.30 -23.95
N ASP A 56 13.00 40.53 -25.21
CA ASP A 56 13.36 41.72 -25.99
C ASP A 56 12.20 42.74 -26.06
N PHE A 57 11.12 42.48 -25.31
CA PHE A 57 9.90 43.28 -25.21
C PHE A 57 9.22 43.60 -26.55
N SER A 58 9.60 42.91 -27.64
CA SER A 58 8.95 43.01 -28.95
C SER A 58 7.55 42.41 -28.96
N GLN A 59 7.21 41.65 -27.92
CA GLN A 59 5.90 41.10 -27.59
C GLN A 59 5.53 41.52 -26.14
N PRO A 60 4.27 41.30 -25.69
CA PRO A 60 3.95 41.41 -24.26
C PRO A 60 4.84 40.50 -23.41
N LEU A 61 5.11 40.91 -22.17
CA LEU A 61 5.99 40.24 -21.20
C LEU A 61 5.83 38.71 -21.24
N SER A 62 6.94 38.01 -21.48
CA SER A 62 6.99 36.56 -21.58
C SER A 62 6.64 35.87 -20.26
N SER A 63 6.07 34.67 -20.33
CA SER A 63 5.58 33.92 -19.16
C SER A 63 6.66 33.50 -18.16
N SER A 64 7.94 33.63 -18.51
CA SER A 64 9.08 33.43 -17.60
C SER A 64 9.28 34.59 -16.63
N TRP A 65 8.62 35.73 -16.86
CA TRP A 65 8.67 36.93 -16.01
C TRP A 65 7.27 37.34 -15.58
N GLN A 66 7.17 37.89 -14.37
CA GLN A 66 5.93 38.40 -13.80
C GLN A 66 6.17 39.75 -13.11
N GLN A 67 5.10 40.51 -12.88
CA GLN A 67 5.19 41.76 -12.14
C GLN A 67 5.57 41.49 -10.68
N SER A 68 6.59 42.22 -10.19
CA SER A 68 6.91 42.28 -8.76
C SER A 68 6.39 43.58 -8.19
N GLY A 69 5.66 43.52 -7.08
CA GLY A 69 5.09 44.69 -6.41
C GLY A 69 4.02 45.45 -7.22
N GLY A 70 3.89 46.75 -6.98
CA GLY A 70 2.80 47.59 -7.47
C GLY A 70 3.05 48.58 -8.62
N PRO A 71 4.09 48.50 -9.48
CA PRO A 71 4.30 49.48 -10.54
C PRO A 71 3.27 49.35 -11.67
N THR A 72 3.21 50.35 -12.54
CA THR A 72 2.53 50.27 -13.83
C THR A 72 3.52 49.76 -14.87
N LEU A 73 3.24 48.60 -15.50
CA LEU A 73 4.07 48.03 -16.58
C LEU A 73 3.47 48.32 -17.96
N SER A 74 4.26 48.86 -18.89
CA SER A 74 3.85 49.08 -20.29
C SER A 74 5.02 48.99 -21.27
N ILE A 75 4.77 48.55 -22.50
CA ILE A 75 5.81 48.55 -23.55
C ILE A 75 5.86 49.94 -24.22
N ALA A 76 7.04 50.55 -24.23
CA ALA A 76 7.32 51.86 -24.83
C ALA A 76 8.26 51.72 -26.04
N ASP A 77 8.11 52.58 -27.05
CA ASP A 77 9.05 52.71 -28.17
C ASP A 77 10.15 53.72 -27.78
N VAL A 78 11.37 53.22 -27.59
CA VAL A 78 12.55 53.98 -27.17
C VAL A 78 13.59 53.93 -28.29
N ASP A 79 13.81 55.07 -28.93
CA ASP A 79 14.77 55.24 -30.04
C ASP A 79 14.56 54.28 -31.24
N GLY A 80 13.35 53.70 -31.38
CA GLY A 80 12.97 52.77 -32.46
C GLY A 80 12.95 51.29 -32.05
N ASN A 81 13.26 50.97 -30.79
CA ASN A 81 13.18 49.63 -30.21
C ASN A 81 12.07 49.59 -29.13
N PRO A 82 11.36 48.47 -28.98
CA PRO A 82 10.44 48.29 -27.86
C PRO A 82 11.20 48.01 -26.56
N ALA A 83 10.76 48.59 -25.45
CA ALA A 83 11.33 48.37 -24.12
C ALA A 83 10.23 48.35 -23.06
N LEU A 84 10.45 47.66 -21.95
CA LEU A 84 9.52 47.65 -20.81
C LEU A 84 9.70 48.91 -19.96
N GLU A 85 8.68 49.77 -19.93
CA GLU A 85 8.55 50.90 -19.01
C GLU A 85 7.95 50.43 -17.68
N VAL A 86 8.70 50.65 -16.59
CA VAL A 86 8.31 50.40 -15.20
C VAL A 86 8.04 51.75 -14.55
N ALA A 87 6.77 52.16 -14.54
CA ALA A 87 6.32 53.44 -14.00
C ALA A 87 5.71 53.30 -12.59
N ASP A 88 5.54 54.43 -11.90
CA ASP A 88 4.91 54.54 -10.56
C ASP A 88 5.59 53.73 -9.43
N ARG A 89 6.83 53.27 -9.63
CA ARG A 89 7.63 52.52 -8.65
C ARG A 89 7.71 53.23 -7.30
N ALA A 90 7.26 52.57 -6.24
CA ALA A 90 7.21 53.09 -4.87
C ALA A 90 8.15 52.35 -3.89
N GLN A 91 8.53 51.11 -4.19
CA GLN A 91 9.42 50.25 -3.38
C GLN A 91 10.72 49.89 -4.11
N ASP A 92 11.66 49.27 -3.39
CA ASP A 92 12.96 48.80 -3.91
C ASP A 92 12.88 47.44 -4.62
N PHE A 93 11.69 46.84 -4.72
CA PHE A 93 11.41 45.61 -5.50
C PHE A 93 10.36 45.80 -6.63
N ASP A 94 9.64 46.93 -6.68
CA ASP A 94 8.56 47.19 -7.65
C ASP A 94 9.06 47.14 -9.12
N GLY A 95 8.84 46.06 -9.84
CA GLY A 95 9.31 45.89 -11.21
C GLY A 95 8.90 44.55 -11.83
N ILE A 96 9.88 43.77 -12.25
CA ILE A 96 9.70 42.40 -12.71
C ILE A 96 10.56 41.42 -11.91
N GLU A 97 10.03 40.21 -11.74
CA GLU A 97 10.70 39.06 -11.15
C GLU A 97 10.47 37.81 -12.02
N THR A 98 11.30 36.79 -11.88
CA THR A 98 11.05 35.49 -12.54
C THR A 98 9.78 34.85 -12.02
N ALA A 99 9.02 34.23 -12.94
CA ALA A 99 7.88 33.39 -12.61
C ALA A 99 8.30 32.14 -11.80
N PRO A 100 7.37 31.46 -11.11
CA PRO A 100 7.65 30.21 -10.41
C PRO A 100 8.29 29.15 -11.32
N ALA A 101 9.15 28.31 -10.75
CA ALA A 101 9.88 27.22 -11.42
C ALA A 101 10.89 27.61 -12.54
N VAL A 102 11.10 28.90 -12.83
CA VAL A 102 12.14 29.35 -13.78
C VAL A 102 13.57 29.15 -13.24
N LEU A 103 13.72 29.22 -11.91
CA LEU A 103 14.98 28.98 -11.21
C LEU A 103 14.91 27.64 -10.45
N GLN A 104 15.98 26.87 -10.53
CA GLN A 104 16.15 25.58 -9.86
C GLN A 104 17.16 25.71 -8.72
N ALA A 105 16.94 24.96 -7.64
CA ALA A 105 17.90 24.87 -6.54
C ALA A 105 19.19 24.15 -6.99
N GLY A 106 20.34 24.59 -6.48
CA GLY A 106 21.66 24.05 -6.85
C GLY A 106 22.25 24.62 -8.15
N SER A 107 21.43 25.04 -9.11
CA SER A 107 21.91 25.55 -10.40
C SER A 107 22.56 26.94 -10.33
N THR A 108 23.54 27.17 -11.21
CA THR A 108 24.19 28.47 -11.41
C THR A 108 23.69 29.15 -12.68
N TYR A 109 23.37 30.44 -12.57
CA TYR A 109 22.78 31.26 -13.62
C TYR A 109 23.54 32.57 -13.82
N THR A 110 23.53 33.08 -15.05
CA THR A 110 23.95 34.45 -15.38
C THR A 110 22.76 35.23 -15.92
N VAL A 111 22.48 36.40 -15.34
CA VAL A 111 21.42 37.30 -15.77
C VAL A 111 22.01 38.60 -16.31
N THR A 112 21.42 39.14 -17.36
CA THR A 112 21.76 40.44 -17.95
C THR A 112 20.49 41.18 -18.39
N ALA A 113 20.49 42.51 -18.26
CA ALA A 113 19.51 43.40 -18.88
C ALA A 113 20.14 44.75 -19.21
N GLN A 114 19.63 45.44 -20.22
CA GLN A 114 19.86 46.87 -20.42
C GLN A 114 18.85 47.67 -19.60
N VAL A 115 19.32 48.65 -18.83
CA VAL A 115 18.47 49.51 -17.99
C VAL A 115 18.78 50.98 -18.21
N ARG A 116 17.74 51.82 -18.29
CA ARG A 116 17.83 53.28 -18.51
C ARG A 116 16.75 54.01 -17.71
N LEU A 117 17.00 55.24 -17.24
CA LEU A 117 15.92 56.04 -16.64
C LEU A 117 15.08 56.74 -17.72
N ALA A 118 13.80 56.96 -17.45
CA ALA A 118 12.96 57.80 -18.32
C ALA A 118 13.44 59.27 -18.32
N GLU A 119 13.21 59.99 -19.42
CA GLU A 119 13.60 61.40 -19.55
C GLU A 119 13.00 62.26 -18.43
N ARG A 120 13.83 63.13 -17.83
CA ARG A 120 13.51 64.01 -16.67
C ARG A 120 13.37 63.30 -15.32
N THR A 121 13.85 62.08 -15.18
CA THR A 121 14.08 61.48 -13.86
C THR A 121 15.29 62.14 -13.18
N ASP A 122 15.07 62.86 -12.08
CA ASP A 122 16.15 63.50 -11.31
C ASP A 122 16.86 62.48 -10.39
N GLY A 123 18.04 62.02 -10.81
CA GLY A 123 18.91 61.16 -10.00
C GLY A 123 19.76 60.20 -10.84
N ALA A 124 20.61 59.44 -10.16
CA ALA A 124 21.33 58.30 -10.73
C ALA A 124 21.30 57.15 -9.70
N PRO A 125 20.16 56.43 -9.57
CA PRO A 125 20.04 55.33 -8.62
C PRO A 125 20.97 54.19 -9.00
N GLU A 126 21.46 53.50 -7.98
CA GLU A 126 22.12 52.21 -8.18
C GLU A 126 21.05 51.13 -8.35
N VAL A 127 21.18 50.37 -9.44
CA VAL A 127 20.32 49.25 -9.83
C VAL A 127 21.14 47.97 -9.77
N ARG A 128 20.55 46.88 -9.27
CA ARG A 128 21.22 45.58 -9.06
C ARG A 128 20.25 44.41 -9.22
N TRP A 129 20.79 43.21 -9.33
CA TRP A 129 20.00 41.99 -9.21
C TRP A 129 19.89 41.51 -7.76
N VAL A 130 18.72 41.04 -7.36
CA VAL A 130 18.44 40.52 -6.01
C VAL A 130 17.71 39.18 -6.10
N GLN A 131 18.27 38.16 -5.45
CA GLN A 131 17.65 36.85 -5.27
C GLN A 131 16.69 36.89 -4.08
N ASN A 132 15.54 36.21 -4.21
CA ASN A 132 14.57 35.99 -3.14
C ASN A 132 14.22 34.49 -3.10
N TYR A 133 14.42 33.84 -1.95
CA TYR A 133 14.11 32.42 -1.76
C TYR A 133 13.88 32.10 -0.28
N SER A 134 13.28 30.97 0.05
CA SER A 134 13.06 30.56 1.45
C SER A 134 13.93 29.37 1.85
N VAL A 135 14.48 29.41 3.07
CA VAL A 135 15.19 28.27 3.69
C VAL A 135 14.60 28.05 5.09
N GLY A 136 14.12 26.83 5.37
CA GLY A 136 13.47 26.50 6.64
C GLY A 136 12.30 27.45 6.98
N GLY A 137 11.47 27.79 6.00
CA GLY A 137 10.34 28.72 6.14
C GLY A 137 10.69 30.21 6.25
N ASN A 138 11.98 30.58 6.23
CA ASN A 138 12.43 31.98 6.36
C ASN A 138 12.89 32.55 5.02
N ALA A 139 12.24 33.63 4.57
CA ALA A 139 12.61 34.34 3.34
C ALA A 139 13.99 35.02 3.45
N GLN A 140 14.81 34.84 2.42
CA GLN A 140 16.16 35.37 2.26
C GLN A 140 16.19 36.33 1.07
N PHE A 141 16.84 37.49 1.24
CA PHE A 141 17.02 38.48 0.19
C PHE A 141 18.52 38.71 -0.02
N VAL A 142 19.08 38.17 -1.10
CA VAL A 142 20.53 38.11 -1.34
C VAL A 142 20.89 38.89 -2.59
N TRP A 143 21.74 39.91 -2.44
CA TRP A 143 22.23 40.69 -3.57
C TRP A 143 23.17 39.84 -4.45
N VAL A 144 22.98 39.89 -5.76
CA VAL A 144 23.92 39.26 -6.71
C VAL A 144 25.23 40.08 -6.72
N PRO A 145 26.39 39.48 -6.44
CA PRO A 145 27.68 40.17 -6.45
C PRO A 145 27.93 40.93 -7.75
N ASP A 146 28.63 42.07 -7.66
CA ASP A 146 29.11 42.92 -8.76
C ASP A 146 28.06 43.45 -9.77
N SER A 147 26.77 43.13 -9.57
CA SER A 147 25.64 43.58 -10.40
C SER A 147 25.19 45.03 -10.19
N ASN A 148 25.69 45.70 -9.14
CA ASN A 148 25.22 47.03 -8.75
C ASN A 148 25.86 48.13 -9.61
N ARG A 149 25.07 48.79 -10.47
CA ARG A 149 25.53 49.87 -11.38
C ARG A 149 24.65 51.13 -11.25
N PRO A 150 25.22 52.35 -11.35
CA PRO A 150 24.43 53.58 -11.43
C PRO A 150 23.79 53.72 -12.82
N VAL A 151 22.47 53.97 -12.87
CA VAL A 151 21.72 54.16 -14.12
C VAL A 151 21.30 55.62 -14.28
N SER A 152 21.26 56.13 -15.52
CA SER A 152 20.82 57.50 -15.84
C SER A 152 19.88 57.54 -17.05
N ALA A 153 19.36 58.72 -17.39
CA ALA A 153 18.56 58.91 -18.62
C ALA A 153 19.41 59.09 -19.90
N ASP A 154 20.72 59.32 -19.75
CA ASP A 154 21.64 59.67 -20.85
C ASP A 154 22.00 58.47 -21.76
N GLY A 155 21.72 57.24 -21.33
CA GLY A 155 21.96 56.03 -22.13
C GLY A 155 21.64 54.74 -21.38
N TRP A 156 21.56 53.64 -22.14
CA TRP A 156 21.39 52.29 -21.62
C TRP A 156 22.62 51.80 -20.84
N THR A 157 22.38 51.12 -19.73
CA THR A 157 23.40 50.58 -18.83
C THR A 157 23.16 49.08 -18.65
N THR A 158 24.13 48.24 -18.98
CA THR A 158 24.05 46.80 -18.72
C THR A 158 24.13 46.52 -17.22
N ILE A 159 23.12 45.81 -16.70
CA ILE A 159 23.05 45.25 -15.35
C ILE A 159 23.19 43.73 -15.49
N ASP A 160 24.41 43.24 -15.27
CA ASP A 160 24.80 41.83 -15.40
C ASP A 160 25.19 41.22 -14.05
N GLY A 161 25.02 39.91 -13.87
CA GLY A 161 25.51 39.20 -12.68
C GLY A 161 25.29 37.68 -12.72
N THR A 162 26.20 36.94 -12.11
CA THR A 162 26.14 35.48 -11.97
C THR A 162 25.81 35.10 -10.53
N PHE A 163 24.93 34.13 -10.33
CA PHE A 163 24.45 33.68 -9.02
C PHE A 163 24.12 32.19 -9.01
N THR A 164 24.19 31.57 -7.84
CA THR A 164 23.84 30.16 -7.61
C THR A 164 22.73 30.10 -6.58
N ILE A 165 21.65 29.37 -6.89
CA ILE A 165 20.58 29.14 -5.93
C ILE A 165 21.03 28.04 -4.94
N PRO A 166 20.92 28.23 -3.62
CA PRO A 166 21.24 27.16 -2.66
C PRO A 166 20.42 25.90 -2.89
N ALA A 167 21.02 24.72 -2.74
CA ALA A 167 20.36 23.43 -2.99
C ALA A 167 19.13 23.18 -2.11
N ASN A 168 19.03 23.83 -0.94
CA ASN A 168 17.90 23.75 -0.01
C ASN A 168 16.92 24.95 -0.10
N ALA A 169 16.99 25.74 -1.16
CA ALA A 169 16.13 26.91 -1.36
C ALA A 169 14.77 26.52 -1.95
N THR A 170 13.69 26.95 -1.29
CA THR A 170 12.31 26.81 -1.78
C THR A 170 11.80 28.11 -2.40
N ALA A 171 10.99 27.98 -3.46
CA ALA A 171 10.43 29.08 -4.25
C ALA A 171 11.44 30.18 -4.67
N PRO A 172 12.59 29.83 -5.30
CA PRO A 172 13.60 30.80 -5.70
C PRO A 172 13.12 31.72 -6.84
N LYS A 173 13.46 33.00 -6.72
CA LYS A 173 13.17 34.07 -7.68
C LYS A 173 14.35 35.05 -7.79
N ILE A 174 14.42 35.79 -8.89
CA ILE A 174 15.32 36.94 -9.04
C ILE A 174 14.57 38.14 -9.59
N TYR A 175 14.89 39.34 -9.08
CA TYR A 175 14.26 40.61 -9.47
C TYR A 175 15.26 41.76 -9.53
N LEU A 176 14.87 42.84 -10.22
CA LEU A 176 15.69 44.04 -10.38
C LEU A 176 15.44 45.03 -9.22
N GLY A 177 16.37 45.03 -8.27
CA GLY A 177 16.34 45.88 -7.08
C GLY A 177 17.05 47.22 -7.25
N THR A 178 16.69 48.22 -6.45
CA THR A 178 17.33 49.54 -6.48
C THR A 178 17.61 50.09 -5.09
N ALA A 179 18.53 51.05 -4.97
CA ALA A 179 18.75 51.74 -3.70
C ALA A 179 17.53 52.62 -3.32
N ASN A 180 17.18 52.67 -2.03
CA ASN A 180 16.09 53.50 -1.49
C ASN A 180 16.12 54.95 -2.01
N LEU A 181 15.11 55.35 -2.79
CA LEU A 181 14.97 56.72 -3.32
C LEU A 181 13.90 57.53 -2.59
N SER A 182 14.04 58.85 -2.66
CA SER A 182 13.17 59.81 -1.95
C SER A 182 11.85 60.16 -2.67
N GLY A 183 11.42 59.34 -3.63
CA GLY A 183 10.18 59.52 -4.40
C GLY A 183 10.08 58.55 -5.59
N PRO A 184 8.89 58.42 -6.20
CA PRO A 184 8.67 57.52 -7.32
C PRO A 184 9.36 58.02 -8.60
N TYR A 185 9.79 57.07 -9.42
CA TYR A 185 10.52 57.33 -10.66
C TYR A 185 10.30 56.19 -11.67
N THR A 186 10.55 56.46 -12.95
CA THR A 186 10.35 55.50 -14.04
C THR A 186 11.69 55.05 -14.61
N TYR A 187 11.83 53.75 -14.85
CA TYR A 187 12.95 53.18 -15.58
C TYR A 187 12.47 52.23 -16.68
N LEU A 188 13.36 51.98 -17.63
CA LEU A 188 13.16 51.19 -18.84
C LEU A 188 14.06 49.96 -18.77
N ILE A 189 13.57 48.80 -19.20
CA ILE A 189 14.31 47.53 -19.35
C ILE A 189 14.28 47.09 -20.81
N ASP A 190 15.41 46.62 -21.33
CA ASP A 190 15.55 46.01 -22.67
C ASP A 190 16.60 44.88 -22.63
N ASP A 191 16.68 44.04 -23.67
CA ASP A 191 17.64 42.92 -23.83
C ASP A 191 17.80 42.05 -22.54
N LEU A 192 16.68 41.60 -21.95
CA LEU A 192 16.69 40.76 -20.76
C LEU A 192 17.04 39.31 -21.12
N VAL A 193 18.11 38.75 -20.55
CA VAL A 193 18.52 37.36 -20.79
C VAL A 193 18.98 36.73 -19.47
N LEU A 194 18.50 35.51 -19.20
CA LEU A 194 18.90 34.64 -18.12
C LEU A 194 19.41 33.33 -18.73
N THR A 195 20.70 33.03 -18.56
CA THR A 195 21.30 31.74 -18.91
C THR A 195 21.55 30.90 -17.67
N ARG A 196 21.45 29.58 -17.82
CA ARG A 196 21.99 28.58 -16.89
C ARG A 196 23.33 28.10 -17.45
N ALA A 197 24.36 28.05 -16.61
CA ALA A 197 25.64 27.47 -16.99
C ALA A 197 25.45 25.99 -17.37
N PRO A 198 26.23 25.42 -18.31
CA PRO A 198 26.32 23.98 -18.44
C PRO A 198 26.90 23.42 -17.14
N GLU A 199 26.40 22.26 -16.71
CA GLU A 199 26.98 21.55 -15.56
C GLU A 199 28.43 21.20 -15.86
N THR A 200 29.30 21.38 -14.86
CA THR A 200 30.70 20.97 -14.97
C THR A 200 30.70 19.45 -15.11
N PRO A 201 31.34 18.85 -16.13
CA PRO A 201 31.34 17.41 -16.27
C PRO A 201 32.00 16.79 -15.04
N ASP A 202 31.30 15.88 -14.37
CA ASP A 202 31.80 15.25 -13.16
C ASP A 202 33.12 14.52 -13.43
N VAL A 203 34.08 14.77 -12.53
CA VAL A 203 35.39 14.15 -12.53
C VAL A 203 35.39 13.12 -11.41
N THR A 204 35.11 11.87 -11.76
CA THR A 204 35.09 10.76 -10.82
C THR A 204 36.52 10.22 -10.65
N PRO A 205 37.10 10.21 -9.44
CA PRO A 205 38.40 9.55 -9.21
C PRO A 205 38.24 8.04 -9.33
N ILE A 206 39.06 7.39 -10.17
CA ILE A 206 38.99 5.94 -10.44
C ILE A 206 40.11 5.18 -9.75
N ALA A 207 41.32 5.77 -9.74
CA ALA A 207 42.45 5.23 -9.00
C ALA A 207 43.40 6.36 -8.59
N SER A 208 44.00 6.24 -7.40
CA SER A 208 45.12 7.08 -6.97
C SER A 208 46.08 6.28 -6.12
N ASP A 209 47.38 6.43 -6.35
CA ASP A 209 48.43 5.72 -5.62
C ASP A 209 49.58 6.69 -5.26
N ASP A 210 49.70 6.96 -3.95
CA ASP A 210 50.83 7.67 -3.33
C ASP A 210 51.94 6.69 -2.89
N PHE A 211 51.76 5.39 -3.17
CA PHE A 211 52.67 4.30 -2.81
C PHE A 211 53.01 4.19 -1.31
N SER A 212 52.23 4.82 -0.43
CA SER A 212 52.30 4.63 1.02
C SER A 212 51.85 3.22 1.45
N GLN A 213 51.12 2.54 0.57
CA GLN A 213 50.74 1.13 0.63
C GLN A 213 51.33 0.36 -0.58
N PRO A 214 51.25 -0.98 -0.61
CA PRO A 214 51.50 -1.75 -1.83
C PRO A 214 50.57 -1.31 -2.96
N LEU A 215 51.03 -1.42 -4.21
CA LEU A 215 50.31 -1.04 -5.43
C LEU A 215 48.84 -1.48 -5.39
N SER A 216 47.95 -0.51 -5.57
CA SER A 216 46.49 -0.69 -5.57
C SER A 216 45.99 -1.62 -6.70
N GLU A 217 44.89 -2.32 -6.46
CA GLU A 217 44.37 -3.36 -7.38
C GLU A 217 43.94 -2.81 -8.76
N SER A 218 43.71 -1.50 -8.86
CA SER A 218 43.46 -0.78 -10.12
C SER A 218 44.69 -0.72 -11.05
N TRP A 219 45.89 -1.01 -10.55
CA TRP A 219 47.14 -1.03 -11.32
C TRP A 219 47.81 -2.40 -11.23
N GLN A 220 48.37 -2.86 -12.34
CA GLN A 220 49.10 -4.11 -12.45
C GLN A 220 50.47 -3.90 -13.09
N GLN A 221 51.37 -4.86 -12.93
CA GLN A 221 52.68 -4.85 -13.58
C GLN A 221 52.53 -4.99 -15.10
N SER A 222 53.21 -4.10 -15.85
CA SER A 222 53.34 -4.20 -17.31
C SER A 222 54.75 -4.68 -17.64
N GLY A 223 54.87 -5.78 -18.39
CA GLY A 223 56.15 -6.43 -18.67
C GLY A 223 56.77 -7.13 -17.44
N ASP A 224 58.10 -7.26 -17.43
CA ASP A 224 58.85 -7.98 -16.38
C ASP A 224 59.81 -7.10 -15.51
N PRO A 225 59.50 -5.82 -15.16
CA PRO A 225 60.37 -4.99 -14.33
C PRO A 225 60.46 -5.47 -12.88
N THR A 226 61.53 -5.08 -12.19
CA THR A 226 61.58 -5.14 -10.72
C THR A 226 60.82 -3.96 -10.12
N LEU A 227 59.65 -4.21 -9.54
CA LEU A 227 58.86 -3.21 -8.79
C LEU A 227 59.18 -3.25 -7.29
N SER A 228 59.43 -2.08 -6.69
CA SER A 228 59.67 -1.96 -5.24
C SER A 228 59.31 -0.56 -4.73
N ILE A 229 58.61 -0.45 -3.61
CA ILE A 229 58.42 0.84 -2.91
C ILE A 229 59.72 1.22 -2.19
N VAL A 230 60.16 2.46 -2.35
CA VAL A 230 61.36 3.03 -1.72
C VAL A 230 61.04 4.38 -1.07
N ASP A 231 61.73 4.69 0.04
CA ASP A 231 61.68 6.00 0.69
C ASP A 231 62.58 6.98 -0.07
N VAL A 232 62.01 8.09 -0.53
CA VAL A 232 62.66 9.16 -1.28
C VAL A 232 62.46 10.47 -0.54
N ASP A 233 63.51 10.93 0.15
CA ASP A 233 63.51 12.19 0.90
C ASP A 233 62.47 12.29 2.05
N GLY A 234 61.90 11.15 2.48
CA GLY A 234 60.89 11.04 3.53
C GLY A 234 59.51 10.59 3.05
N ASP A 235 59.28 10.58 1.74
CA ASP A 235 58.01 10.21 1.10
C ASP A 235 58.20 8.88 0.33
N PRO A 236 57.23 7.94 0.35
CA PRO A 236 57.31 6.68 -0.36
C PRO A 236 57.08 6.87 -1.87
N ALA A 237 57.77 6.09 -2.70
CA ALA A 237 57.58 6.12 -4.15
C ALA A 237 57.79 4.73 -4.78
N LEU A 238 57.08 4.44 -5.88
CA LEU A 238 57.29 3.22 -6.65
C LEU A 238 58.56 3.33 -7.50
N ARG A 239 59.56 2.52 -7.20
CA ARG A 239 60.74 2.33 -8.04
C ARG A 239 60.51 1.22 -9.06
N VAL A 240 60.58 1.57 -10.34
CA VAL A 240 60.55 0.66 -11.48
C VAL A 240 62.00 0.43 -11.95
N GLY A 241 62.55 -0.74 -11.67
CA GLY A 241 63.92 -1.15 -12.03
C GLY A 241 63.99 -2.26 -13.07
N ASP A 242 65.23 -2.56 -13.49
CA ASP A 242 65.57 -3.70 -14.36
C ASP A 242 64.75 -3.80 -15.66
N ARG A 243 64.54 -2.66 -16.32
CA ARG A 243 63.75 -2.52 -17.55
C ARG A 243 64.54 -2.93 -18.79
N ASP A 244 63.94 -3.79 -19.61
CA ASP A 244 64.45 -4.25 -20.91
C ASP A 244 63.65 -3.67 -22.10
N GLN A 245 62.42 -3.21 -21.88
CA GLN A 245 61.50 -2.65 -22.89
C GLN A 245 60.92 -1.29 -22.50
N ASP A 246 60.37 -0.56 -23.47
CA ASP A 246 59.81 0.78 -23.27
C ASP A 246 58.50 0.80 -22.49
N PHE A 247 57.77 -0.32 -22.46
CA PHE A 247 56.53 -0.56 -21.70
C PHE A 247 56.75 -1.22 -20.33
N ASP A 248 57.97 -1.62 -19.96
CA ASP A 248 58.21 -2.24 -18.65
C ASP A 248 57.91 -1.21 -17.54
N GLY A 249 56.93 -1.49 -16.69
CA GLY A 249 56.43 -0.59 -15.67
C GLY A 249 55.14 -1.08 -15.04
N ILE A 250 54.13 -0.21 -14.99
CA ILE A 250 52.78 -0.50 -14.55
C ILE A 250 51.76 -0.02 -15.57
N GLU A 251 50.59 -0.68 -15.59
CA GLU A 251 49.43 -0.33 -16.40
C GLU A 251 48.14 -0.56 -15.63
N THR A 252 47.03 0.04 -16.08
CA THR A 252 45.71 -0.21 -15.46
C THR A 252 45.32 -1.69 -15.55
N ALA A 253 44.71 -2.21 -14.50
CA ALA A 253 44.19 -3.58 -14.46
C ALA A 253 43.00 -3.78 -15.43
N PRO A 254 42.69 -5.02 -15.87
CA PRO A 254 41.56 -5.29 -16.74
C PRO A 254 40.23 -4.84 -16.11
N GLY A 255 39.39 -4.14 -16.88
CA GLY A 255 38.10 -3.61 -16.42
C GLY A 255 38.15 -2.21 -15.80
N VAL A 256 39.33 -1.66 -15.50
CA VAL A 256 39.49 -0.29 -14.96
C VAL A 256 39.16 0.80 -15.99
N LEU A 257 39.35 0.51 -17.27
CA LEU A 257 38.96 1.40 -18.38
C LEU A 257 37.74 0.84 -19.12
N VAL A 258 36.73 1.68 -19.32
CA VAL A 258 35.50 1.36 -20.05
C VAL A 258 35.57 1.94 -21.46
N ALA A 259 35.17 1.15 -22.46
CA ALA A 259 35.15 1.57 -23.86
C ALA A 259 34.19 2.74 -24.10
N GLY A 260 34.65 3.77 -24.81
CA GLY A 260 33.89 5.00 -25.08
C GLY A 260 34.08 6.12 -24.04
N ASN A 261 34.51 5.80 -22.82
CA ASN A 261 34.67 6.79 -21.74
C ASN A 261 35.95 7.63 -21.91
N THR A 262 35.94 8.84 -21.34
CA THR A 262 37.08 9.77 -21.34
C THR A 262 37.72 9.83 -19.96
N TYR A 263 39.05 9.78 -19.92
CA TYR A 263 39.84 9.75 -18.69
C TYR A 263 40.91 10.84 -18.68
N GLU A 264 41.24 11.28 -17.48
CA GLU A 264 42.44 12.04 -17.13
C GLU A 264 43.40 11.12 -16.40
N VAL A 265 44.69 11.17 -16.74
CA VAL A 265 45.73 10.39 -16.06
C VAL A 265 46.92 11.29 -15.77
N GLY A 266 47.50 11.15 -14.58
CA GLY A 266 48.62 11.96 -14.15
C GLY A 266 49.55 11.26 -13.17
N MET A 267 50.81 11.70 -13.09
CA MET A 267 51.79 11.25 -12.10
C MET A 267 52.91 12.26 -11.90
N ARG A 268 53.65 12.14 -10.80
CA ARG A 268 55.02 12.66 -10.68
C ARG A 268 56.02 11.55 -10.98
N VAL A 269 57.06 11.89 -11.73
CA VAL A 269 58.11 10.95 -12.14
C VAL A 269 59.51 11.57 -12.02
N ARG A 270 60.51 10.77 -11.62
CA ARG A 270 61.93 11.13 -11.50
C ARG A 270 62.80 9.97 -11.98
N LEU A 271 63.97 10.21 -12.56
CA LEU A 271 64.94 9.13 -12.79
C LEU A 271 65.67 8.77 -11.49
N ASP A 272 66.06 7.51 -11.34
CA ASP A 272 66.75 7.03 -10.13
C ASP A 272 68.16 7.63 -9.99
N GLU A 273 68.64 7.77 -8.76
CA GLU A 273 69.88 8.51 -8.45
C GLU A 273 71.09 7.83 -9.12
N GLY A 274 71.87 8.63 -9.87
CA GLY A 274 73.00 8.14 -10.68
C GLY A 274 72.67 7.89 -12.16
N THR A 275 71.39 7.98 -12.57
CA THR A 275 71.01 7.95 -13.99
C THR A 275 71.45 9.22 -14.70
N THR A 276 72.38 9.13 -15.66
CA THR A 276 72.91 10.31 -16.37
C THR A 276 72.09 10.69 -17.60
N GLY A 277 71.66 11.95 -17.67
CA GLY A 277 70.91 12.54 -18.79
C GLY A 277 69.40 12.57 -18.54
N THR A 278 68.64 12.92 -19.57
CA THR A 278 67.17 12.92 -19.54
C THR A 278 66.59 11.70 -20.26
N ARG A 279 65.31 11.37 -19.99
CA ARG A 279 64.50 10.40 -20.74
C ARG A 279 63.09 10.92 -20.91
N ASP A 280 62.52 10.79 -22.10
CA ASP A 280 61.12 11.13 -22.33
C ASP A 280 60.24 10.02 -21.74
N VAL A 281 59.35 10.40 -20.82
CA VAL A 281 58.32 9.56 -20.20
C VAL A 281 56.94 10.05 -20.65
N ARG A 282 55.95 9.15 -20.77
CA ARG A 282 54.60 9.41 -21.29
C ARG A 282 53.61 8.33 -20.83
N PHE A 283 52.32 8.59 -20.99
CA PHE A 283 51.28 7.55 -20.94
C PHE A 283 50.95 7.06 -22.36
N VAL A 284 50.64 5.77 -22.51
CA VAL A 284 50.33 5.12 -23.79
C VAL A 284 49.13 4.19 -23.63
N THR A 285 48.15 4.27 -24.54
CA THR A 285 46.89 3.53 -24.47
C THR A 285 46.89 2.24 -25.29
N LYS A 286 46.15 1.24 -24.83
CA LYS A 286 45.75 0.03 -25.54
C LYS A 286 44.21 -0.01 -25.66
N PRO A 287 43.64 -0.60 -26.71
CA PRO A 287 44.31 -1.02 -27.95
C PRO A 287 44.76 0.18 -28.79
N GLY A 288 45.78 -0.03 -29.64
CA GLY A 288 46.24 0.97 -30.63
C GLY A 288 47.58 1.65 -30.32
N PHE A 289 48.13 1.53 -29.11
CA PHE A 289 49.46 2.03 -28.73
C PHE A 289 49.66 3.53 -29.01
N GLN A 290 48.63 4.33 -28.75
CA GLN A 290 48.65 5.78 -28.99
C GLN A 290 49.19 6.51 -27.75
N TRP A 291 50.01 7.54 -27.96
CA TRP A 291 50.49 8.37 -26.86
C TRP A 291 49.37 9.29 -26.37
N VAL A 292 49.16 9.35 -25.05
CA VAL A 292 48.23 10.31 -24.45
C VAL A 292 48.74 11.73 -24.73
N PRO A 293 47.94 12.62 -25.34
CA PRO A 293 48.34 13.99 -25.64
C PRO A 293 48.94 14.72 -24.43
N ASN A 294 49.92 15.59 -24.69
CA ASN A 294 50.65 16.40 -23.70
C ASN A 294 51.53 15.64 -22.69
N THR A 295 51.47 14.30 -22.61
CA THR A 295 52.23 13.55 -21.60
C THR A 295 53.73 13.37 -21.89
N ASN A 296 54.19 13.50 -23.15
CA ASN A 296 55.58 13.20 -23.52
C ASN A 296 56.59 14.26 -23.02
N THR A 297 57.19 13.99 -21.86
CA THR A 297 58.00 14.96 -21.11
C THR A 297 59.40 14.42 -20.78
N PRO A 298 60.49 15.20 -21.01
CA PRO A 298 61.85 14.81 -20.63
C PRO A 298 62.08 14.91 -19.11
N VAL A 299 62.26 13.76 -18.46
CA VAL A 299 62.52 13.60 -17.02
C VAL A 299 64.02 13.40 -16.75
N SER A 300 64.51 13.82 -15.59
CA SER A 300 65.90 13.64 -15.14
C SER A 300 65.98 13.12 -13.70
N ALA A 301 67.19 12.87 -13.19
CA ALA A 301 67.40 12.56 -11.79
C ALA A 301 67.47 13.82 -10.89
N ASP A 302 67.52 15.02 -11.46
CA ASP A 302 67.74 16.29 -10.72
C ASP A 302 66.48 16.79 -9.97
N GLY A 303 65.30 16.21 -10.22
CA GLY A 303 64.05 16.57 -9.55
C GLY A 303 62.80 15.90 -10.13
N TRP A 304 61.75 15.83 -9.32
CA TRP A 304 60.42 15.32 -9.73
C TRP A 304 59.80 16.18 -10.83
N THR A 305 59.12 15.52 -11.78
CA THR A 305 58.41 16.15 -12.91
C THR A 305 56.99 15.62 -12.96
N THR A 306 55.99 16.50 -12.92
CA THR A 306 54.58 16.13 -13.10
C THR A 306 54.26 15.94 -14.58
N ILE A 307 53.51 14.90 -14.91
CA ILE A 307 53.05 14.56 -16.25
C ILE A 307 51.55 14.24 -16.17
N GLU A 308 50.74 14.95 -16.94
CA GLU A 308 49.27 14.84 -16.96
C GLU A 308 48.75 14.86 -18.41
N GLY A 309 47.61 14.20 -18.67
CA GLY A 309 46.94 14.27 -19.95
C GLY A 309 45.61 13.52 -19.98
N THR A 310 44.80 13.78 -21.00
CA THR A 310 43.48 13.18 -21.17
C THR A 310 43.40 12.31 -22.42
N PHE A 311 42.62 11.23 -22.36
CA PHE A 311 42.38 10.34 -23.49
C PHE A 311 40.97 9.74 -23.44
N THR A 312 40.41 9.42 -24.60
CA THR A 312 39.14 8.68 -24.72
C THR A 312 39.45 7.26 -25.16
N VAL A 313 38.87 6.27 -24.49
CA VAL A 313 38.97 4.87 -24.91
C VAL A 313 38.09 4.68 -26.15
N PRO A 314 38.59 4.04 -27.23
CA PRO A 314 37.75 3.74 -28.40
C PRO A 314 36.50 2.94 -28.00
N ALA A 315 35.34 3.26 -28.57
CA ALA A 315 34.07 2.59 -28.26
C ALA A 315 34.02 1.12 -28.70
N ASP A 316 34.97 0.69 -29.54
CA ASP A 316 35.18 -0.68 -30.01
C ASP A 316 36.41 -1.35 -29.37
N ALA A 317 36.92 -0.81 -28.26
CA ALA A 317 38.09 -1.34 -27.58
C ALA A 317 37.81 -2.65 -26.82
N ASP A 318 38.51 -3.71 -27.22
CA ASP A 318 38.62 -4.98 -26.50
C ASP A 318 39.81 -4.89 -25.52
N GLU A 319 39.59 -5.23 -24.24
CA GLU A 319 40.55 -5.13 -23.12
C GLU A 319 41.42 -3.84 -23.11
N PRO A 320 40.83 -2.63 -22.96
CA PRO A 320 41.59 -1.38 -22.93
C PRO A 320 42.46 -1.22 -21.67
N SER A 321 43.63 -0.60 -21.83
CA SER A 321 44.51 -0.22 -20.71
C SER A 321 45.31 1.05 -21.00
N VAL A 322 45.89 1.69 -19.98
CA VAL A 322 46.90 2.73 -20.13
C VAL A 322 48.14 2.40 -19.31
N TYR A 323 49.33 2.55 -19.91
CA TYR A 323 50.62 2.19 -19.31
C TYR A 323 51.65 3.31 -19.38
N ILE A 324 52.64 3.27 -18.49
CA ILE A 324 53.76 4.22 -18.48
C ILE A 324 54.80 3.78 -19.51
N GLY A 325 54.98 4.58 -20.56
CA GLY A 325 55.95 4.35 -21.63
C GLY A 325 57.14 5.31 -21.57
N THR A 326 58.30 4.87 -22.07
CA THR A 326 59.48 5.74 -22.27
C THR A 326 59.94 5.77 -23.73
N ALA A 327 60.77 6.73 -24.14
CA ALA A 327 61.21 6.83 -25.55
C ALA A 327 62.37 5.91 -25.98
N ASP A 328 63.00 5.18 -25.07
CA ASP A 328 64.10 4.26 -25.35
C ASP A 328 63.58 2.83 -25.60
N SER A 329 63.49 2.40 -26.86
CA SER A 329 63.10 1.02 -27.23
C SER A 329 64.26 0.01 -27.23
N ASP A 330 65.46 0.42 -26.83
CA ASP A 330 66.68 -0.40 -26.65
C ASP A 330 67.67 0.38 -25.75
N PRO A 331 67.48 0.37 -24.41
CA PRO A 331 68.30 1.15 -23.51
C PRO A 331 69.72 0.56 -23.40
N ALA A 332 70.71 1.27 -23.95
CA ALA A 332 72.12 0.83 -23.96
C ALA A 332 72.77 0.60 -22.57
N ALA A 333 72.06 0.95 -21.50
CA ALA A 333 72.25 0.46 -20.14
C ALA A 333 70.91 0.52 -19.41
N ALA A 334 70.56 -0.53 -18.66
CA ALA A 334 69.37 -0.55 -17.82
C ALA A 334 69.41 0.61 -16.80
N TYR A 335 68.26 1.29 -16.63
CA TYR A 335 68.07 2.38 -15.69
C TYR A 335 66.72 2.24 -15.00
N ALA A 336 66.57 2.87 -13.84
CA ALA A 336 65.33 2.88 -13.08
C ALA A 336 64.69 4.27 -13.07
N TYR A 337 63.37 4.31 -12.87
CA TYR A 337 62.63 5.53 -12.58
C TYR A 337 61.74 5.34 -11.35
N LEU A 338 61.34 6.46 -10.77
CA LEU A 338 60.51 6.58 -9.58
C LEU A 338 59.19 7.22 -10.00
N VAL A 339 58.07 6.67 -9.55
CA VAL A 339 56.70 7.21 -9.73
C VAL A 339 56.12 7.53 -8.35
N ASP A 340 55.40 8.63 -8.27
CA ASP A 340 54.75 9.18 -7.09
C ASP A 340 53.49 9.96 -7.52
N ASP A 341 52.52 10.18 -6.63
CA ASP A 341 51.23 10.84 -6.90
C ASP A 341 50.55 10.38 -8.21
N LEU A 342 50.45 9.06 -8.46
CA LEU A 342 49.80 8.51 -9.67
C LEU A 342 48.28 8.59 -9.53
N PHE A 343 47.57 9.09 -10.54
CA PHE A 343 46.10 9.12 -10.53
C PHE A 343 45.48 8.86 -11.91
N LEU A 344 44.23 8.40 -11.87
CA LEU A 344 43.34 8.20 -13.00
C LEU A 344 41.93 8.67 -12.59
N ASN A 345 41.37 9.63 -13.32
CA ASN A 345 39.99 10.12 -13.15
C ASN A 345 39.20 9.85 -14.43
N GLN A 346 37.89 9.63 -14.34
CA GLN A 346 36.98 9.67 -15.49
C GLN A 346 36.37 11.07 -15.60
N ILE A 347 36.36 11.64 -16.81
CA ILE A 347 35.75 12.94 -17.11
C ILE A 347 34.45 12.69 -17.89
N GLY A 348 33.32 12.74 -17.20
CA GLY A 348 31.99 12.56 -17.78
C GLY A 348 31.64 11.11 -18.15
N GLY A 349 30.40 10.73 -17.86
CA GLY A 349 29.90 9.35 -17.95
C GLY A 349 30.04 8.61 -16.62
N ASP A 350 29.27 7.54 -16.45
CA ASP A 350 29.24 6.73 -15.23
C ASP A 350 30.58 6.02 -15.02
N GLY A 351 31.20 6.22 -13.85
CA GLY A 351 32.53 5.70 -13.54
C GLY A 351 32.56 4.18 -13.35
N PRO A 352 33.72 3.52 -13.47
CA PRO A 352 33.91 2.16 -12.95
C PRO A 352 33.78 2.22 -11.43
N THR A 353 32.75 1.56 -10.89
CA THR A 353 32.43 1.57 -9.45
C THR A 353 33.11 0.44 -8.70
N ASP A 354 33.91 0.77 -7.68
CA ASP A 354 34.27 -0.10 -6.55
C ASP A 354 34.61 0.78 -5.32
N PRO A 355 34.58 0.30 -4.05
CA PRO A 355 33.33 0.32 -3.31
C PRO A 355 33.39 1.09 -1.98
N GLY A 356 32.66 2.22 -1.92
CA GLY A 356 32.21 2.89 -0.69
C GLY A 356 33.19 3.83 0.02
N PRO A 357 32.74 4.55 1.08
CA PRO A 357 31.36 4.73 1.50
C PRO A 357 30.71 5.93 0.78
N THR A 358 29.48 5.77 0.31
CA THR A 358 28.68 6.90 -0.18
C THR A 358 28.27 7.81 0.98
N ASP A 359 28.61 9.09 0.89
CA ASP A 359 27.83 10.14 1.56
C ASP A 359 26.43 10.13 0.92
N PRO A 360 25.31 10.15 1.67
CA PRO A 360 24.01 9.83 1.09
C PRO A 360 23.58 10.89 0.08
N GLY A 361 23.44 10.47 -1.18
CA GLY A 361 22.73 11.24 -2.18
C GLY A 361 21.29 11.54 -1.73
N THR A 362 20.75 12.68 -2.16
CA THR A 362 19.39 13.12 -1.81
C THR A 362 18.35 12.02 -2.11
N PRO A 363 17.49 11.63 -1.17
CA PRO A 363 16.48 10.60 -1.42
C PRO A 363 15.47 11.02 -2.49
N GLY A 364 15.10 10.09 -3.39
CA GLY A 364 13.83 10.14 -4.12
C GLY A 364 13.85 10.34 -5.64
N GLU A 365 14.95 10.06 -6.36
CA GLU A 365 14.91 9.99 -7.83
C GLU A 365 15.11 8.53 -8.29
N GLN A 366 14.03 7.89 -8.78
CA GLN A 366 14.06 6.50 -9.25
C GLN A 366 14.89 6.37 -10.54
N VAL A 367 15.91 5.52 -10.52
CA VAL A 367 16.73 5.24 -11.70
C VAL A 367 15.99 4.28 -12.64
N VAL A 368 15.57 4.77 -13.80
CA VAL A 368 14.91 3.94 -14.83
C VAL A 368 15.98 3.14 -15.59
N ALA A 369 15.97 1.81 -15.47
CA ALA A 369 16.90 0.92 -16.16
C ALA A 369 16.49 0.65 -17.63
N MET A 370 15.18 0.52 -17.90
CA MET A 370 14.66 0.47 -19.27
C MET A 370 13.18 0.87 -19.34
N THR A 371 12.78 1.45 -20.47
CA THR A 371 11.39 1.67 -20.86
C THR A 371 11.17 1.18 -22.29
N THR A 372 9.95 0.74 -22.59
CA THR A 372 9.55 0.22 -23.90
C THR A 372 8.07 0.55 -24.12
N SER A 373 7.79 1.34 -25.16
CA SER A 373 6.42 1.65 -25.60
C SER A 373 6.11 1.14 -27.02
N PHE A 374 7.03 0.39 -27.64
CA PHE A 374 6.85 -0.27 -28.94
C PHE A 374 6.55 0.63 -30.17
N GLU A 375 6.52 1.96 -30.02
CA GLU A 375 6.30 2.92 -31.10
C GLU A 375 7.42 2.94 -32.15
N ASP A 376 8.63 2.54 -31.78
CA ASP A 376 9.82 2.46 -32.66
C ASP A 376 10.19 1.00 -33.04
N GLY A 377 9.32 0.04 -32.74
CA GLY A 377 9.50 -1.38 -33.06
C GLY A 377 9.44 -2.27 -31.83
N LEU A 378 10.23 -3.35 -31.80
CA LEU A 378 10.25 -4.27 -30.66
C LEU A 378 11.22 -3.85 -29.55
N ASP A 379 11.93 -2.74 -29.68
CA ASP A 379 12.77 -2.13 -28.62
C ASP A 379 13.70 -3.12 -27.89
N GLY A 380 14.33 -4.03 -28.63
CA GLY A 380 15.22 -5.07 -28.10
C GLY A 380 14.53 -6.34 -27.59
N TRP A 381 13.21 -6.34 -27.45
CA TRP A 381 12.43 -7.54 -27.10
C TRP A 381 12.41 -8.56 -28.24
N ILE A 382 12.55 -9.83 -27.87
CA ILE A 382 12.65 -10.97 -28.77
C ILE A 382 11.59 -12.03 -28.45
N LEU A 383 11.27 -12.85 -29.44
CA LEU A 383 10.47 -14.05 -29.25
C LEU A 383 11.21 -15.03 -28.31
N ARG A 384 10.64 -15.28 -27.13
CA ARG A 384 11.03 -16.40 -26.27
C ARG A 384 10.27 -17.63 -26.73
N ARG A 385 11.01 -18.67 -27.16
CA ARG A 385 10.42 -19.92 -27.68
C ARG A 385 10.74 -21.11 -26.80
N SER A 386 9.71 -21.80 -26.36
CA SER A 386 9.83 -23.11 -25.71
C SER A 386 10.09 -24.22 -26.74
N SER A 387 10.52 -25.41 -26.30
CA SER A 387 11.22 -26.42 -27.12
C SER A 387 10.39 -27.16 -28.19
N ASN A 388 9.20 -26.69 -28.59
CA ASN A 388 8.38 -27.31 -29.63
C ASN A 388 8.61 -26.68 -31.02
N LEU A 389 8.97 -27.51 -32.00
CA LEU A 389 9.31 -27.09 -33.37
C LEU A 389 8.13 -27.16 -34.36
N GLU A 390 7.02 -27.81 -34.00
CA GLU A 390 5.89 -28.02 -34.94
C GLU A 390 4.99 -26.78 -35.12
N VAL A 391 4.95 -25.89 -34.13
CA VAL A 391 4.25 -24.60 -34.19
C VAL A 391 5.27 -23.47 -34.15
N ALA A 392 5.05 -22.41 -34.93
CA ALA A 392 5.95 -21.25 -35.04
C ALA A 392 5.31 -20.02 -34.37
N PRO A 393 5.58 -19.77 -33.07
CA PRO A 393 5.16 -18.54 -32.41
C PRO A 393 5.80 -17.30 -33.03
N THR A 394 5.13 -16.16 -32.88
CA THR A 394 5.51 -14.89 -33.49
C THR A 394 5.38 -13.75 -32.47
N VAL A 395 6.37 -12.86 -32.47
CA VAL A 395 6.31 -11.55 -31.79
C VAL A 395 6.46 -10.47 -32.87
N SER A 396 5.61 -9.45 -32.82
CA SER A 396 5.64 -8.30 -33.74
C SER A 396 4.89 -7.10 -33.13
N VAL A 397 5.21 -5.88 -33.56
CA VAL A 397 4.38 -4.71 -33.26
C VAL A 397 3.06 -4.73 -34.03
N THR A 398 2.03 -4.12 -33.46
CA THR A 398 0.70 -3.98 -34.06
C THR A 398 0.00 -2.71 -33.59
N ASP A 399 -0.84 -2.15 -34.46
CA ASP A 399 -1.76 -1.02 -34.22
C ASP A 399 -3.19 -1.47 -33.87
N GLU A 400 -3.43 -2.78 -33.65
CA GLU A 400 -4.77 -3.32 -33.34
C GLU A 400 -5.27 -2.88 -31.95
N PHE A 401 -4.37 -2.90 -30.96
CA PHE A 401 -4.60 -2.41 -29.60
C PHE A 401 -3.30 -1.81 -29.06
N ALA A 402 -3.40 -0.67 -28.38
CA ALA A 402 -2.32 -0.04 -27.61
C ALA A 402 -2.94 0.59 -26.35
N ARG A 403 -2.16 0.73 -25.28
CA ARG A 403 -2.57 1.39 -24.03
C ARG A 403 -2.28 2.88 -24.10
N THR A 404 -1.06 3.24 -24.50
CA THR A 404 -0.69 4.60 -24.88
C THR A 404 -0.13 4.60 -26.31
N GLY A 405 0.18 5.76 -26.87
CA GLY A 405 0.72 5.83 -28.24
C GLY A 405 -0.23 5.29 -29.31
N THR A 406 0.32 4.48 -30.22
CA THR A 406 -0.34 3.90 -31.39
C THR A 406 -0.03 2.42 -31.64
N GLN A 407 0.98 1.84 -30.98
CA GLN A 407 1.44 0.47 -31.19
C GLN A 407 1.61 -0.30 -29.87
N SER A 408 1.51 -1.62 -29.93
CA SER A 408 1.97 -2.52 -28.85
C SER A 408 2.60 -3.79 -29.44
N ALA A 409 3.24 -4.62 -28.62
CA ALA A 409 3.76 -5.91 -29.06
C ALA A 409 2.71 -7.03 -28.89
N VAL A 410 2.46 -7.80 -29.96
CA VAL A 410 1.58 -8.98 -29.94
C VAL A 410 2.38 -10.28 -29.97
N VAL A 411 2.05 -11.20 -29.06
CA VAL A 411 2.61 -12.55 -28.98
C VAL A 411 1.56 -13.56 -29.44
N ALA A 412 1.75 -14.10 -30.64
CA ALA A 412 0.75 -14.91 -31.35
C ALA A 412 1.29 -16.29 -31.80
N ASN A 413 0.39 -17.15 -32.29
CA ASN A 413 0.71 -18.48 -32.83
C ASN A 413 1.47 -19.39 -31.83
N ARG A 414 1.15 -19.28 -30.53
CA ARG A 414 1.85 -19.97 -29.45
C ARG A 414 1.57 -21.48 -29.50
N GLY A 415 2.61 -22.30 -29.36
CA GLY A 415 2.52 -23.76 -29.31
C GLY A 415 2.64 -24.33 -27.90
N ASN A 416 2.94 -23.49 -26.91
CA ASN A 416 3.16 -23.85 -25.52
C ASN A 416 2.93 -22.64 -24.60
N GLN A 417 2.60 -22.88 -23.33
CA GLN A 417 2.44 -21.86 -22.30
C GLN A 417 3.72 -21.02 -22.05
N GLY A 418 4.90 -21.59 -22.34
CA GLY A 418 6.19 -20.90 -22.29
C GLY A 418 6.59 -20.17 -23.58
N ASP A 419 5.79 -20.16 -24.64
CA ASP A 419 6.08 -19.25 -25.76
C ASP A 419 5.69 -17.82 -25.35
N GLY A 420 6.56 -16.85 -25.58
CA GLY A 420 6.45 -15.53 -24.94
C GLY A 420 7.31 -14.46 -25.60
N ILE A 421 7.48 -13.35 -24.89
CA ILE A 421 8.33 -12.22 -25.28
C ILE A 421 9.32 -11.93 -24.16
N GLY A 422 10.60 -11.73 -24.51
CA GLY A 422 11.68 -11.58 -23.54
C GLY A 422 12.76 -10.60 -23.96
N PHE A 423 13.53 -10.12 -23.00
CA PHE A 423 14.57 -9.12 -23.14
C PHE A 423 15.87 -9.60 -22.47
N ASN A 424 17.02 -9.35 -23.11
CA ASN A 424 18.32 -9.73 -22.56
C ASN A 424 18.76 -8.71 -21.49
N VAL A 425 18.81 -9.15 -20.23
CA VAL A 425 19.02 -8.23 -19.09
C VAL A 425 20.47 -8.08 -18.64
N ILE A 426 21.42 -8.85 -19.20
CA ILE A 426 22.82 -8.86 -18.72
C ILE A 426 23.52 -7.50 -18.84
N ASP A 427 23.11 -6.68 -19.82
CA ASP A 427 23.70 -5.36 -20.11
C ASP A 427 22.81 -4.20 -19.60
N VAL A 428 21.74 -4.51 -18.85
CA VAL A 428 20.70 -3.52 -18.44
C VAL A 428 20.38 -3.58 -16.95
N LEU A 429 20.40 -4.77 -16.33
CA LEU A 429 20.13 -4.94 -14.90
C LEU A 429 21.43 -5.35 -14.18
N LEU A 430 21.90 -4.47 -13.30
CA LEU A 430 23.19 -4.60 -12.61
C LEU A 430 23.16 -5.74 -11.56
N PRO A 431 24.24 -6.53 -11.41
CA PRO A 431 24.35 -7.55 -10.37
C PRO A 431 24.13 -6.99 -8.96
N GLY A 432 23.38 -7.72 -8.13
CA GLY A 432 23.08 -7.34 -6.74
C GLY A 432 22.02 -6.24 -6.57
N ILE A 433 21.62 -5.54 -7.63
CA ILE A 433 20.60 -4.48 -7.56
C ILE A 433 19.19 -5.08 -7.66
N THR A 434 18.26 -4.47 -6.92
CA THR A 434 16.82 -4.82 -7.00
C THR A 434 16.12 -3.90 -7.97
N TYR A 435 15.29 -4.49 -8.83
CA TYR A 435 14.50 -3.80 -9.84
C TYR A 435 13.02 -4.11 -9.70
N GLU A 436 12.19 -3.08 -9.87
CA GLU A 436 10.75 -3.18 -10.08
C GLU A 436 10.49 -3.23 -11.59
N ILE A 437 9.58 -4.10 -12.01
CA ILE A 437 9.22 -4.34 -13.40
C ILE A 437 7.71 -4.14 -13.50
N GLU A 438 7.28 -3.27 -14.38
CA GLU A 438 5.88 -3.07 -14.73
C GLU A 438 5.68 -3.28 -16.23
N ALA A 439 4.52 -3.79 -16.61
CA ALA A 439 4.06 -3.84 -18.00
C ALA A 439 2.54 -3.79 -18.04
N TRP A 440 1.96 -3.54 -19.20
CA TRP A 440 0.52 -3.57 -19.39
C TRP A 440 0.14 -4.66 -20.38
N VAL A 441 -0.73 -5.58 -19.97
CA VAL A 441 -1.05 -6.78 -20.78
C VAL A 441 -2.56 -6.97 -20.93
N ARG A 442 -2.97 -7.48 -22.10
CA ARG A 442 -4.34 -7.96 -22.37
C ARG A 442 -4.32 -9.22 -23.23
N PHE A 443 -5.39 -10.01 -23.15
CA PHE A 443 -5.61 -11.13 -24.05
C PHE A 443 -6.41 -10.73 -25.30
N ALA A 444 -6.28 -11.53 -26.36
CA ALA A 444 -7.00 -11.34 -27.61
C ALA A 444 -8.53 -11.56 -27.46
N PRO A 445 -9.37 -10.77 -28.15
CA PRO A 445 -10.81 -10.88 -28.06
C PRO A 445 -11.31 -12.26 -28.53
N ASN A 446 -12.34 -12.77 -27.85
CA ASN A 446 -13.00 -14.06 -28.12
C ASN A 446 -12.09 -15.30 -27.93
N GLN A 447 -11.03 -15.22 -27.13
CA GLN A 447 -10.19 -16.35 -26.74
C GLN A 447 -10.14 -16.52 -25.21
N PRO A 448 -9.69 -17.66 -24.66
CA PRO A 448 -9.58 -17.83 -23.21
C PRO A 448 -8.49 -16.93 -22.59
N ALA A 449 -8.91 -15.99 -21.75
CA ALA A 449 -8.00 -15.21 -20.89
C ALA A 449 -7.38 -16.09 -19.80
N GLY A 450 -6.43 -15.54 -19.04
CA GLY A 450 -5.79 -16.23 -17.92
C GLY A 450 -4.68 -15.38 -17.30
N ASP A 451 -3.71 -16.04 -16.68
CA ASP A 451 -2.66 -15.38 -15.91
C ASP A 451 -1.37 -15.21 -16.72
N ILE A 452 -0.64 -14.14 -16.42
CA ILE A 452 0.66 -13.81 -17.02
C ILE A 452 1.73 -13.92 -15.94
N TRP A 453 2.76 -14.72 -16.22
CA TRP A 453 3.89 -14.91 -15.33
C TRP A 453 5.08 -14.12 -15.87
N VAL A 454 5.79 -13.46 -14.96
CA VAL A 454 7.07 -12.81 -15.25
C VAL A 454 8.16 -13.72 -14.72
N THR A 455 9.12 -14.08 -15.56
CA THR A 455 10.15 -15.06 -15.22
C THR A 455 11.53 -14.55 -15.66
N LEU A 456 12.51 -14.65 -14.77
CA LEU A 456 13.93 -14.45 -15.08
C LEU A 456 14.59 -15.81 -15.33
N GLN A 457 15.21 -15.98 -16.50
CA GLN A 457 16.24 -17.00 -16.69
C GLN A 457 17.59 -16.38 -16.34
N ALA A 458 18.28 -16.96 -15.35
CA ALA A 458 19.63 -16.59 -14.94
C ALA A 458 20.55 -17.81 -15.13
N ASP A 459 21.46 -17.73 -16.10
CA ASP A 459 22.26 -18.85 -16.60
C ASP A 459 21.41 -20.09 -16.97
N SER A 460 21.48 -21.12 -16.12
CA SER A 460 20.73 -22.38 -16.25
C SER A 460 19.53 -22.47 -15.29
N ALA A 461 19.34 -21.49 -14.41
CA ALA A 461 18.23 -21.39 -13.50
C ALA A 461 17.07 -20.59 -14.11
N PHE A 462 15.85 -20.94 -13.72
CA PHE A 462 14.62 -20.24 -14.07
C PHE A 462 13.88 -19.90 -12.79
N GLN A 463 13.57 -18.61 -12.60
CA GLN A 463 12.85 -18.09 -11.44
C GLN A 463 11.64 -17.32 -11.93
N THR A 464 10.44 -17.86 -11.69
CA THR A 464 9.20 -17.07 -11.82
C THR A 464 9.22 -16.03 -10.70
N ILE A 465 9.31 -14.76 -11.07
CA ILE A 465 9.44 -13.62 -10.15
C ILE A 465 8.08 -13.01 -9.81
N ALA A 466 7.07 -13.17 -10.67
CA ALA A 466 5.68 -12.82 -10.34
C ALA A 466 4.65 -13.67 -11.10
N GLN A 467 3.47 -13.83 -10.51
CA GLN A 467 2.30 -14.50 -11.08
C GLN A 467 1.12 -13.53 -11.06
N ASN A 468 0.88 -12.84 -12.18
CA ASN A 468 -0.16 -11.82 -12.28
C ASN A 468 -1.46 -12.47 -12.77
N THR A 469 -2.51 -12.42 -11.96
CA THR A 469 -3.76 -13.15 -12.17
C THR A 469 -4.90 -12.26 -12.65
N GLY A 470 -5.93 -12.87 -13.24
CA GLY A 470 -7.19 -12.16 -13.54
C GLY A 470 -7.10 -11.11 -14.66
N LEU A 471 -6.23 -11.31 -15.64
CA LEU A 471 -6.22 -10.50 -16.86
C LEU A 471 -7.44 -10.83 -17.74
N SER A 472 -7.83 -9.89 -18.60
CA SER A 472 -9.05 -10.01 -19.41
C SER A 472 -8.80 -9.79 -20.91
N ASN A 473 -9.86 -10.02 -21.69
CA ASN A 473 -9.90 -9.69 -23.12
C ASN A 473 -10.32 -8.25 -23.41
N GLY A 474 -10.71 -7.48 -22.39
CA GLY A 474 -11.29 -6.13 -22.53
C GLY A 474 -10.20 -5.07 -22.65
N GLU A 475 -9.73 -4.60 -21.49
CA GLU A 475 -8.74 -3.54 -21.35
C GLU A 475 -7.38 -4.09 -20.95
N PHE A 476 -6.32 -3.31 -21.22
CA PHE A 476 -4.99 -3.57 -20.68
C PHE A 476 -5.01 -3.47 -19.15
N ARG A 477 -4.45 -4.48 -18.47
CA ARG A 477 -4.22 -4.47 -17.03
C ARG A 477 -2.73 -4.46 -16.75
N GLN A 478 -2.33 -3.69 -15.75
CA GLN A 478 -0.94 -3.68 -15.30
C GLN A 478 -0.57 -5.06 -14.74
N VAL A 479 0.64 -5.50 -15.03
CA VAL A 479 1.32 -6.64 -14.41
C VAL A 479 2.61 -6.11 -13.80
N SER A 480 2.95 -6.56 -12.60
CA SER A 480 4.16 -6.15 -11.90
C SER A 480 5.00 -7.33 -11.45
N ALA A 481 6.29 -7.07 -11.20
CA ALA A 481 7.23 -8.00 -10.59
C ALA A 481 8.36 -7.23 -9.91
N THR A 482 9.03 -7.85 -8.94
CA THR A 482 10.26 -7.32 -8.35
C THR A 482 11.34 -8.40 -8.41
N VAL A 483 12.57 -8.05 -8.79
CA VAL A 483 13.69 -8.98 -8.87
C VAL A 483 14.98 -8.36 -8.37
N THR A 484 15.64 -9.03 -7.42
CA THR A 484 17.04 -8.76 -7.09
C THR A 484 17.92 -9.57 -8.02
N MET A 485 18.75 -8.90 -8.81
CA MET A 485 19.71 -9.56 -9.68
C MET A 485 20.76 -10.30 -8.83
N PRO A 486 21.18 -11.52 -9.22
CA PRO A 486 22.23 -12.24 -8.50
C PRO A 486 23.50 -11.38 -8.33
N PRO A 487 24.22 -11.48 -7.19
CA PRO A 487 25.37 -10.62 -6.91
C PRO A 487 26.61 -10.93 -7.77
N ASN A 488 26.58 -12.02 -8.54
CA ASN A 488 27.61 -12.36 -9.52
C ASN A 488 27.09 -12.02 -10.92
N ALA A 489 27.96 -11.51 -11.78
CA ALA A 489 27.63 -11.28 -13.19
C ALA A 489 27.11 -12.57 -13.87
N LEU A 490 25.97 -12.47 -14.56
CA LEU A 490 25.37 -13.57 -15.29
C LEU A 490 26.07 -13.81 -16.62
N THR A 491 26.19 -15.08 -17.03
CA THR A 491 26.68 -15.44 -18.37
C THR A 491 25.56 -15.47 -19.41
N THR A 492 24.30 -15.68 -18.98
CA THR A 492 23.10 -15.39 -19.77
C THR A 492 21.96 -14.92 -18.87
N GLY A 493 21.21 -13.90 -19.28
CA GLY A 493 20.08 -13.36 -18.53
C GLY A 493 18.91 -13.01 -19.45
N LEU A 494 17.74 -13.61 -19.24
CA LEU A 494 16.54 -13.30 -20.04
C LEU A 494 15.34 -13.07 -19.11
N LEU A 495 14.86 -11.83 -19.03
CA LEU A 495 13.57 -11.49 -18.44
C LEU A 495 12.48 -11.71 -19.49
N TYR A 496 11.40 -12.41 -19.17
CA TYR A 496 10.34 -12.66 -20.14
C TYR A 496 8.95 -12.85 -19.52
N PHE A 497 7.93 -12.57 -20.34
CA PHE A 497 6.52 -12.77 -20.03
C PHE A 497 6.01 -14.05 -20.70
N GLU A 498 5.37 -14.90 -19.91
CA GLU A 498 4.74 -16.16 -20.33
C GLU A 498 3.35 -16.31 -19.71
N THR A 499 2.59 -17.34 -20.08
CA THR A 499 1.31 -17.65 -19.41
C THR A 499 1.50 -18.77 -18.39
N ALA A 500 0.63 -18.83 -17.37
CA ALA A 500 0.73 -19.78 -16.27
C ALA A 500 1.13 -21.21 -16.67
N TYR A 501 2.11 -21.76 -15.93
CA TYR A 501 2.55 -23.13 -16.14
C TYR A 501 1.53 -24.12 -15.60
N VAL A 502 0.98 -24.96 -16.48
CA VAL A 502 0.19 -26.14 -16.12
C VAL A 502 0.99 -27.40 -16.45
N ALA A 503 1.02 -28.36 -15.52
CA ALA A 503 1.71 -29.64 -15.70
C ALA A 503 0.90 -30.60 -16.60
N PRO A 504 1.55 -31.38 -17.48
CA PRO A 504 0.87 -32.44 -18.25
C PRO A 504 0.16 -33.45 -17.34
N PRO A 505 -1.02 -33.99 -17.74
CA PRO A 505 -1.56 -34.00 -19.10
C PRO A 505 -2.47 -32.82 -19.46
N ALA A 506 -2.69 -31.87 -18.56
CA ALA A 506 -3.47 -30.67 -18.88
C ALA A 506 -2.72 -29.79 -19.89
N THR A 507 -3.48 -29.11 -20.76
CA THR A 507 -2.94 -28.20 -21.76
C THR A 507 -3.03 -26.78 -21.21
N GLY A 508 -1.91 -26.10 -21.05
CA GLY A 508 -1.89 -24.71 -20.57
C GLY A 508 -2.39 -23.71 -21.60
N ASN A 509 -2.50 -22.45 -21.15
CA ASN A 509 -3.00 -21.37 -21.97
C ASN A 509 -2.02 -21.02 -23.10
N ILE A 510 -2.47 -21.11 -24.36
CA ILE A 510 -1.69 -20.72 -25.56
C ILE A 510 -2.34 -19.57 -26.33
N THR A 511 -3.26 -18.83 -25.70
CA THR A 511 -3.95 -17.67 -26.24
C THR A 511 -2.96 -16.57 -26.62
N THR A 512 -3.29 -15.82 -27.68
CA THR A 512 -2.57 -14.60 -28.09
C THR A 512 -2.75 -13.49 -27.06
N PHE A 513 -1.67 -12.81 -26.68
CA PHE A 513 -1.71 -11.64 -25.80
C PHE A 513 -0.94 -10.46 -26.40
N TYR A 514 -1.30 -9.25 -25.96
CA TYR A 514 -0.68 -7.98 -26.33
C TYR A 514 -0.05 -7.39 -25.07
N ILE A 515 1.17 -6.89 -25.17
CA ILE A 515 1.92 -6.25 -24.09
C ILE A 515 2.38 -4.87 -24.54
N ASP A 516 2.35 -3.92 -23.61
CA ASP A 516 2.62 -2.51 -23.85
C ASP A 516 3.23 -1.84 -22.60
N ASP A 517 3.80 -0.64 -22.78
CA ASP A 517 4.36 0.22 -21.74
C ASP A 517 5.15 -0.54 -20.64
N ILE A 518 6.21 -1.25 -21.06
CA ILE A 518 7.09 -1.99 -20.14
C ILE A 518 8.10 -1.01 -19.53
N THR A 519 8.16 -0.94 -18.20
CA THR A 519 9.13 -0.15 -17.44
C THR A 519 9.90 -1.07 -16.50
N VAL A 520 11.20 -0.87 -16.38
CA VAL A 520 12.01 -1.47 -15.32
C VAL A 520 12.79 -0.35 -14.63
N THR A 521 12.56 -0.19 -13.33
CA THR A 521 13.17 0.81 -12.46
C THR A 521 14.02 0.13 -11.40
N GLN A 522 15.13 0.74 -11.01
CA GLN A 522 15.83 0.37 -9.79
C GLN A 522 14.91 0.65 -8.61
N ALA A 523 14.70 -0.33 -7.75
CA ALA A 523 13.96 -0.16 -6.52
C ALA A 523 14.70 0.84 -5.61
N GLU A 524 13.96 1.75 -4.98
CA GLU A 524 14.52 2.65 -3.97
C GLU A 524 15.15 1.83 -2.84
N GLU A 525 16.31 2.27 -2.32
CA GLU A 525 16.92 1.57 -1.18
C GLU A 525 15.97 1.67 0.02
N LEU A 526 15.62 0.51 0.59
CA LEU A 526 14.80 0.47 1.81
C LEU A 526 15.56 1.18 2.93
N THR A 527 14.93 2.18 3.54
CA THR A 527 15.53 2.95 4.65
C THR A 527 14.77 2.72 5.94
N VAL A 528 15.49 2.71 7.06
CA VAL A 528 14.87 2.65 8.40
C VAL A 528 14.32 4.03 8.73
N ALA A 529 13.00 4.16 8.84
CA ALA A 529 12.36 5.44 9.16
C ALA A 529 12.81 5.99 10.53
N ASP A 530 13.27 7.24 10.58
CA ASP A 530 13.73 7.89 11.83
C ASP A 530 12.55 8.45 12.65
N VAL A 531 11.63 7.57 13.05
CA VAL A 531 10.42 7.88 13.82
C VAL A 531 10.40 7.20 15.19
N LEU A 532 9.53 7.63 16.11
CA LEU A 532 9.49 7.18 17.51
C LEU A 532 9.44 5.63 17.66
N PRO A 533 10.42 4.97 18.30
CA PRO A 533 10.38 3.52 18.54
C PRO A 533 9.07 3.07 19.20
N ILE A 534 8.37 2.08 18.64
CA ILE A 534 7.05 1.65 19.15
C ILE A 534 7.17 1.20 20.61
N LYS A 535 8.17 0.33 20.89
CA LYS A 535 8.56 -0.12 22.23
C LYS A 535 8.87 0.97 23.26
N SER A 536 9.06 2.23 22.84
CA SER A 536 9.23 3.37 23.77
C SER A 536 7.91 4.01 24.19
N THR A 537 6.77 3.52 23.70
CA THR A 537 5.43 4.10 23.90
C THR A 537 4.45 3.19 24.67
N THR A 538 4.95 2.06 25.18
CA THR A 538 4.22 1.05 25.93
C THR A 538 5.04 0.59 27.13
N ASP A 539 4.38 0.28 28.25
CA ASP A 539 5.02 -0.35 29.43
C ASP A 539 5.03 -1.89 29.34
N PHE A 540 4.49 -2.44 28.24
CA PHE A 540 4.51 -3.86 27.89
C PHE A 540 5.30 -4.08 26.58
N PRO A 541 5.89 -5.27 26.37
CA PRO A 541 6.66 -5.61 25.17
C PRO A 541 5.80 -5.58 23.91
N VAL A 542 6.33 -4.98 22.84
CA VAL A 542 5.71 -5.03 21.51
C VAL A 542 6.49 -5.97 20.59
N GLY A 543 5.79 -6.90 19.94
CA GLY A 543 6.37 -7.92 19.08
C GLY A 543 6.08 -7.74 17.59
N VAL A 544 6.86 -8.42 16.75
CA VAL A 544 6.63 -8.52 15.30
C VAL A 544 6.89 -9.94 14.79
N ALA A 545 6.04 -10.44 13.88
CA ALA A 545 6.31 -11.68 13.15
C ALA A 545 7.29 -11.46 11.99
N ILE A 546 8.30 -12.31 11.88
CA ILE A 546 9.35 -12.28 10.84
C ILE A 546 9.77 -13.70 10.42
N ASP A 547 10.44 -13.81 9.28
CA ASP A 547 11.27 -14.96 8.93
C ASP A 547 12.75 -14.51 8.80
N SER A 548 13.61 -15.36 8.21
CA SER A 548 15.02 -15.06 7.99
C SER A 548 15.28 -13.85 7.08
N ARG A 549 14.39 -13.54 6.12
CA ARG A 549 14.58 -12.44 5.16
C ARG A 549 14.65 -11.08 5.84
N GLU A 550 13.89 -10.91 6.92
CA GLU A 550 13.77 -9.68 7.68
C GLU A 550 14.90 -9.52 8.74
N THR A 551 15.87 -10.45 8.79
CA THR A 551 17.04 -10.44 9.71
C THR A 551 18.28 -9.73 9.16
N GLY A 552 18.20 -9.14 7.95
CA GLY A 552 19.26 -8.32 7.35
C GLY A 552 18.76 -6.94 6.89
N GLY A 553 19.69 -6.08 6.45
CA GLY A 553 19.40 -4.79 5.83
C GLY A 553 18.55 -3.83 6.68
N ALA A 554 17.74 -3.00 6.00
CA ALA A 554 16.84 -2.05 6.67
C ALA A 554 15.66 -2.74 7.35
N GLN A 555 15.27 -3.94 6.93
CA GLN A 555 14.27 -4.75 7.62
C GLN A 555 14.72 -5.05 9.06
N ALA A 556 15.94 -5.56 9.21
CA ALA A 556 16.55 -5.77 10.52
C ALA A 556 16.63 -4.47 11.35
N GLY A 557 17.07 -3.38 10.73
CA GLY A 557 17.12 -2.08 11.39
C GLY A 557 15.76 -1.60 11.89
N THR A 558 14.69 -1.82 11.12
CA THR A 558 13.31 -1.49 11.50
C THR A 558 12.82 -2.38 12.64
N VAL A 559 13.10 -3.70 12.59
CA VAL A 559 12.76 -4.62 13.67
C VAL A 559 13.43 -4.23 14.98
N VAL A 560 14.76 -4.03 14.98
CA VAL A 560 15.55 -3.65 16.16
C VAL A 560 15.15 -2.27 16.68
N ARG A 561 14.79 -1.34 15.80
CA ARG A 561 14.32 0.00 16.20
C ARG A 561 12.99 -0.08 16.92
N HIS A 562 12.01 -0.81 16.42
CA HIS A 562 10.63 -0.66 16.87
C HIS A 562 10.15 -1.69 17.90
N PHE A 563 10.72 -2.89 17.95
CA PHE A 563 10.14 -4.02 18.69
C PHE A 563 11.08 -4.60 19.77
N ASP A 564 10.48 -5.25 20.78
CA ASP A 564 11.16 -5.94 21.89
C ASP A 564 11.21 -7.46 21.70
N GLN A 565 10.33 -7.98 20.84
CA GLN A 565 10.05 -9.40 20.70
C GLN A 565 9.86 -9.76 19.23
N VAL A 566 10.29 -10.98 18.86
CA VAL A 566 10.03 -11.55 17.53
C VAL A 566 9.33 -12.89 17.63
N SER A 567 8.42 -13.14 16.69
CA SER A 567 7.81 -14.45 16.43
C SER A 567 8.30 -14.95 15.08
N ALA A 568 8.63 -16.23 14.96
CA ALA A 568 8.92 -16.84 13.66
C ALA A 568 7.59 -17.17 12.95
N GLU A 569 7.28 -16.49 11.84
CA GLU A 569 5.99 -16.57 11.14
C GLU A 569 5.62 -18.01 10.76
N ASN A 570 6.61 -18.77 10.26
CA ASN A 570 6.41 -20.16 9.84
C ASN A 570 7.48 -21.13 10.33
N SER A 571 8.73 -20.66 10.50
CA SER A 571 9.89 -21.55 10.64
C SER A 571 10.00 -22.28 11.99
N MET A 572 9.15 -21.97 12.97
CA MET A 572 9.03 -22.69 14.26
C MET A 572 7.75 -23.54 14.40
N LYS A 573 6.99 -23.74 13.31
CA LYS A 573 5.83 -24.65 13.27
C LYS A 573 6.26 -26.11 13.17
N PRO A 574 5.42 -27.10 13.57
CA PRO A 574 5.87 -28.48 13.78
C PRO A 574 6.52 -29.16 12.57
N GLU A 575 6.09 -28.84 11.33
CA GLU A 575 6.68 -29.41 10.11
C GLU A 575 8.08 -28.92 9.79
N ALA A 576 8.44 -27.69 10.16
CA ALA A 576 9.75 -27.10 9.89
C ALA A 576 10.90 -27.90 10.56
N PHE A 577 10.59 -28.56 11.68
CA PHE A 577 11.52 -29.41 12.42
C PHE A 577 11.74 -30.80 11.81
N TYR A 578 11.11 -31.17 10.68
CA TYR A 578 11.27 -32.51 10.09
C TYR A 578 11.63 -32.48 8.60
N ASN A 579 12.71 -33.18 8.26
CA ASN A 579 13.07 -33.39 6.85
C ASN A 579 12.22 -34.48 6.19
N ASN A 580 12.35 -34.63 4.86
CA ASN A 580 11.65 -35.65 4.06
C ASN A 580 11.91 -37.11 4.50
N ASN A 581 12.98 -37.36 5.27
CA ASN A 581 13.28 -38.68 5.87
C ASN A 581 12.63 -38.87 7.25
N ARG A 582 11.75 -37.96 7.70
CA ARG A 582 11.10 -37.92 9.01
C ARG A 582 12.08 -37.77 10.18
N GLN A 583 13.26 -37.20 9.94
CA GLN A 583 14.27 -36.96 10.97
C GLN A 583 14.07 -35.56 11.54
N PHE A 584 14.18 -35.44 12.87
CA PHE A 584 14.17 -34.13 13.54
C PHE A 584 15.43 -33.35 13.14
N VAL A 585 15.27 -32.08 12.76
CA VAL A 585 16.31 -31.17 12.27
C VAL A 585 16.12 -29.76 12.84
N ALA A 586 17.21 -28.99 12.90
CA ALA A 586 17.13 -27.56 13.16
C ALA A 586 16.62 -26.83 11.89
N PRO A 587 15.53 -26.05 11.94
CA PRO A 587 15.09 -25.27 10.79
C PRO A 587 16.08 -24.13 10.52
N GLY A 588 16.54 -23.99 9.27
CA GLY A 588 17.55 -22.99 8.90
C GLY A 588 17.08 -21.54 9.15
N ASP A 589 15.83 -21.24 8.82
CA ASP A 589 15.27 -19.90 9.00
C ASP A 589 15.01 -19.56 10.48
N ALA A 590 14.47 -20.49 11.27
CA ALA A 590 14.31 -20.29 12.71
C ALA A 590 15.66 -20.12 13.43
N THR A 591 16.72 -20.79 12.95
CA THR A 591 18.08 -20.62 13.46
C THR A 591 18.61 -19.20 13.16
N GLN A 592 18.27 -18.62 12.00
CA GLN A 592 18.61 -17.23 11.67
C GLN A 592 17.84 -16.23 12.55
N VAL A 593 16.52 -16.41 12.73
CA VAL A 593 15.70 -15.58 13.63
C VAL A 593 16.21 -15.65 15.07
N MET A 594 16.53 -16.84 15.58
CA MET A 594 17.10 -17.01 16.94
C MET A 594 18.49 -16.38 17.11
N ASN A 595 19.36 -16.45 16.08
CA ASN A 595 20.65 -15.77 16.10
C ASN A 595 20.47 -14.24 16.10
N PHE A 596 19.62 -13.73 15.22
CA PHE A 596 19.29 -12.32 15.12
C PHE A 596 18.71 -11.78 16.45
N ALA A 597 17.81 -12.54 17.09
CA ALA A 597 17.25 -12.16 18.38
C ALA A 597 18.31 -12.11 19.50
N ARG A 598 19.17 -13.14 19.60
CA ARG A 598 20.31 -13.14 20.54
C ARG A 598 21.24 -11.94 20.32
N ASP A 599 21.57 -11.65 19.07
CA ASP A 599 22.58 -10.64 18.72
C ASP A 599 22.07 -9.19 18.88
N ASN A 600 20.75 -9.01 19.01
CA ASN A 600 20.09 -7.70 19.17
C ASN A 600 19.27 -7.56 20.48
N ASP A 601 19.46 -8.47 21.44
CA ASP A 601 18.76 -8.48 22.76
C ASP A 601 17.21 -8.49 22.64
N LEU A 602 16.69 -9.21 21.63
CA LEU A 602 15.25 -9.38 21.41
C LEU A 602 14.75 -10.66 22.09
N ARG A 603 13.53 -10.57 22.65
CA ARG A 603 12.78 -11.74 23.14
C ARG A 603 12.28 -12.58 21.96
N VAL A 604 12.13 -13.89 22.15
CA VAL A 604 11.50 -14.78 21.18
C VAL A 604 10.23 -15.38 21.76
N TRP A 605 9.14 -15.24 21.01
CA TRP A 605 7.88 -15.95 21.24
C TRP A 605 7.85 -17.18 20.32
N GLY A 606 7.82 -18.37 20.91
CA GLY A 606 7.82 -19.62 20.16
C GLY A 606 6.44 -19.98 19.63
N HIS A 607 6.31 -20.11 18.31
CA HIS A 607 5.05 -20.43 17.64
C HIS A 607 5.28 -21.55 16.60
N THR A 608 4.76 -22.78 16.76
CA THR A 608 3.94 -23.34 17.85
C THR A 608 4.24 -24.84 17.99
N LEU A 609 4.06 -25.43 19.18
CA LEU A 609 4.43 -26.82 19.47
C LEU A 609 3.41 -27.86 18.98
N VAL A 610 2.10 -27.54 19.02
CA VAL A 610 1.02 -28.47 18.66
C VAL A 610 -0.09 -27.72 17.93
N TRP A 611 -0.20 -27.95 16.63
CA TRP A 611 -1.25 -27.36 15.79
C TRP A 611 -1.95 -28.42 14.94
N HIS A 612 -3.16 -28.12 14.48
CA HIS A 612 -3.91 -29.01 13.60
C HIS A 612 -3.49 -28.88 12.12
N ALA A 613 -2.95 -27.71 11.73
CA ALA A 613 -2.26 -27.48 10.47
C ALA A 613 -0.73 -27.56 10.64
N GLN A 614 0.00 -27.46 9.52
CA GLN A 614 1.47 -27.45 9.41
C GLN A 614 2.20 -28.46 10.33
N THR A 615 1.59 -29.65 10.47
CA THR A 615 2.11 -30.79 11.22
C THR A 615 2.25 -31.96 10.25
N PRO A 616 3.43 -32.62 10.13
CA PRO A 616 3.65 -33.61 9.09
C PRO A 616 2.64 -34.76 9.16
N THR A 617 1.94 -35.06 8.06
CA THR A 617 0.84 -36.06 8.04
C THR A 617 1.23 -37.42 8.63
N TRP A 618 2.51 -37.79 8.59
CA TRP A 618 3.01 -39.04 9.15
C TRP A 618 2.91 -39.11 10.70
N PHE A 619 2.79 -37.97 11.41
CA PHE A 619 2.51 -37.93 12.86
C PHE A 619 1.23 -38.69 13.21
N PHE A 620 0.25 -38.67 12.31
CA PHE A 620 -1.06 -39.31 12.49
C PHE A 620 -1.14 -40.67 11.79
N GLN A 621 -0.01 -41.21 11.30
CA GLN A 621 0.03 -42.49 10.57
C GLN A 621 0.90 -43.56 11.25
N ASN A 622 0.51 -44.81 11.09
CA ASN A 622 1.33 -45.96 11.45
C ASN A 622 2.51 -46.16 10.47
N ALA A 623 3.35 -47.18 10.70
CA ALA A 623 4.51 -47.48 9.86
C ALA A 623 4.16 -47.88 8.41
N GLN A 624 2.89 -48.18 8.14
CA GLN A 624 2.35 -48.53 6.82
C GLN A 624 1.68 -47.35 6.11
N GLY A 625 1.70 -46.14 6.70
CA GLY A 625 1.07 -44.94 6.15
C GLY A 625 -0.45 -44.87 6.35
N GLN A 626 -1.03 -45.75 7.17
CA GLN A 626 -2.47 -45.74 7.47
C GLN A 626 -2.74 -44.82 8.68
N PRO A 627 -3.87 -44.09 8.74
CA PRO A 627 -4.23 -43.29 9.89
C PRO A 627 -4.26 -44.10 11.20
N LEU A 628 -3.77 -43.49 12.28
CA LEU A 628 -3.83 -44.04 13.64
C LEU A 628 -5.28 -44.13 14.12
N SER A 629 -5.64 -45.25 14.74
CA SER A 629 -6.95 -45.47 15.35
C SER A 629 -7.03 -44.89 16.77
N THR A 630 -8.20 -45.00 17.40
CA THR A 630 -8.41 -44.65 18.82
C THR A 630 -8.03 -45.78 19.79
N SER A 631 -7.36 -46.84 19.32
CA SER A 631 -6.87 -47.92 20.18
C SER A 631 -5.74 -47.44 21.10
N ASP A 632 -5.61 -48.04 22.30
CA ASP A 632 -4.60 -47.63 23.28
C ASP A 632 -3.16 -47.66 22.73
N ALA A 633 -2.87 -48.59 21.81
CA ALA A 633 -1.57 -48.69 21.15
C ALA A 633 -1.30 -47.53 20.19
N ASP A 634 -2.28 -47.15 19.38
CA ASP A 634 -2.16 -46.03 18.43
C ASP A 634 -2.19 -44.68 19.15
N LYS A 635 -3.01 -44.54 20.21
CA LYS A 635 -2.95 -43.42 21.15
C LYS A 635 -1.55 -43.25 21.73
N GLN A 636 -0.93 -44.33 22.20
CA GLN A 636 0.42 -44.27 22.78
C GLN A 636 1.46 -43.81 21.75
N ILE A 637 1.37 -44.26 20.49
CA ILE A 637 2.24 -43.78 19.40
C ILE A 637 2.15 -42.25 19.26
N LEU A 638 0.95 -41.67 19.33
CA LEU A 638 0.79 -40.21 19.20
C LEU A 638 1.29 -39.45 20.44
N ARG A 639 1.07 -39.98 21.66
CA ARG A 639 1.64 -39.41 22.90
C ARG A 639 3.17 -39.42 22.88
N ASP A 640 3.77 -40.55 22.50
CA ASP A 640 5.23 -40.70 22.38
C ASP A 640 5.80 -39.71 21.35
N ARG A 641 5.12 -39.50 20.21
CA ARG A 641 5.51 -38.53 19.18
C ARG A 641 5.38 -37.08 19.65
N MET A 642 4.28 -36.71 20.30
CA MET A 642 4.08 -35.38 20.87
C MET A 642 5.17 -35.06 21.90
N ARG A 643 5.39 -35.96 22.86
CA ARG A 643 6.43 -35.78 23.88
C ARG A 643 7.82 -35.69 23.27
N ALA A 644 8.15 -36.56 22.32
CA ALA A 644 9.44 -36.51 21.63
C ALA A 644 9.63 -35.23 20.81
N HIS A 645 8.58 -34.70 20.17
CA HIS A 645 8.63 -33.43 19.46
C HIS A 645 8.97 -32.28 20.42
N ILE A 646 8.14 -32.08 21.45
CA ILE A 646 8.30 -31.00 22.43
C ILE A 646 9.68 -31.06 23.11
N PHE A 647 10.12 -32.24 23.55
CA PHE A 647 11.43 -32.40 24.17
C PHE A 647 12.59 -32.15 23.20
N ASN A 648 12.48 -32.55 21.92
CA ASN A 648 13.54 -32.28 20.95
C ASN A 648 13.62 -30.79 20.58
N VAL A 649 12.50 -30.07 20.51
CA VAL A 649 12.47 -28.61 20.33
C VAL A 649 13.09 -27.90 21.53
N ALA A 650 12.70 -28.28 22.75
CA ALA A 650 13.27 -27.72 23.97
C ALA A 650 14.78 -27.96 24.08
N ALA A 651 15.23 -29.20 23.79
CA ALA A 651 16.64 -29.57 23.77
C ALA A 651 17.43 -28.80 22.71
N LEU A 652 16.89 -28.67 21.48
CA LEU A 652 17.54 -28.01 20.35
C LEU A 652 17.96 -26.58 20.70
N TYR A 653 17.03 -25.77 21.22
CA TYR A 653 17.34 -24.39 21.54
C TYR A 653 18.13 -24.27 22.86
N ALA A 654 17.96 -25.18 23.81
CA ALA A 654 18.76 -25.19 25.04
C ALA A 654 20.25 -25.53 24.77
N ASP A 655 20.52 -26.50 23.89
CA ASP A 655 21.87 -26.90 23.50
C ASP A 655 22.59 -25.80 22.69
N GLN A 656 21.86 -24.99 21.92
CA GLN A 656 22.44 -23.93 21.07
C GLN A 656 22.53 -22.56 21.75
N TYR A 657 21.54 -22.18 22.56
CA TYR A 657 21.40 -20.83 23.13
C TYR A 657 21.50 -20.81 24.67
N GLY A 658 21.77 -21.95 25.30
CA GLY A 658 21.82 -22.10 26.76
C GLY A 658 20.45 -22.39 27.38
N PRO A 659 20.41 -22.77 28.67
CA PRO A 659 19.17 -23.15 29.35
C PRO A 659 18.18 -21.98 29.46
N TYR A 660 16.89 -22.28 29.49
CA TYR A 660 15.83 -21.27 29.58
C TYR A 660 15.94 -20.47 30.88
N GLY A 661 15.80 -19.13 30.81
CA GLY A 661 16.09 -18.23 31.92
C GLY A 661 17.59 -18.01 32.21
N GLY A 662 18.48 -18.67 31.47
CA GLY A 662 19.95 -18.56 31.57
C GLY A 662 20.59 -17.68 30.48
N GLY A 663 19.81 -16.84 29.79
CA GLY A 663 20.25 -16.04 28.63
C GLY A 663 19.73 -16.56 27.28
N ASN A 664 18.91 -17.61 27.27
CA ASN A 664 18.17 -18.04 26.08
C ASN A 664 17.10 -16.97 25.71
N PRO A 665 16.98 -16.52 24.44
CA PRO A 665 15.99 -15.54 24.02
C PRO A 665 14.52 -15.96 24.17
N ILE A 666 14.22 -17.25 24.22
CA ILE A 666 12.84 -17.77 24.27
C ILE A 666 12.23 -17.51 25.65
N VAL A 667 11.12 -16.77 25.68
CA VAL A 667 10.40 -16.36 26.90
C VAL A 667 8.98 -16.92 27.03
N ALA A 668 8.38 -17.34 25.91
CA ALA A 668 7.02 -17.86 25.85
C ALA A 668 6.85 -18.86 24.70
N TRP A 669 5.83 -19.71 24.78
CA TRP A 669 5.42 -20.60 23.69
C TRP A 669 3.89 -20.71 23.58
N ASP A 670 3.41 -20.69 22.33
CA ASP A 670 2.11 -21.24 21.96
C ASP A 670 2.19 -22.77 22.01
N VAL A 671 1.74 -23.35 23.12
CA VAL A 671 1.82 -24.80 23.36
C VAL A 671 0.82 -25.56 22.49
N VAL A 672 -0.41 -25.05 22.40
CA VAL A 672 -1.42 -25.52 21.45
C VAL A 672 -2.03 -24.33 20.71
N ASN A 673 -2.24 -24.50 19.42
CA ASN A 673 -2.83 -23.47 18.56
C ASN A 673 -4.17 -23.93 17.96
N GLU A 674 -5.14 -23.03 17.90
CA GLU A 674 -6.42 -23.15 17.17
C GLU A 674 -7.22 -24.43 17.48
N VAL A 675 -7.41 -24.71 18.76
CA VAL A 675 -8.09 -25.92 19.25
C VAL A 675 -9.60 -25.76 19.37
N VAL A 676 -10.12 -24.53 19.36
CA VAL A 676 -11.56 -24.22 19.42
C VAL A 676 -12.16 -24.21 18.01
N THR A 677 -13.42 -24.66 17.86
CA THR A 677 -14.15 -24.56 16.58
C THR A 677 -14.81 -23.18 16.41
N ASP A 678 -14.88 -22.69 15.18
CA ASP A 678 -15.60 -21.47 14.81
C ASP A 678 -17.13 -21.68 14.86
N SER A 679 -17.60 -22.87 14.51
CA SER A 679 -19.02 -23.24 14.53
C SER A 679 -19.54 -23.59 15.94
N ASN A 680 -20.87 -23.65 16.09
CA ASN A 680 -21.53 -24.18 17.29
C ASN A 680 -21.82 -25.71 17.24
N THR A 681 -21.26 -26.43 16.27
CA THR A 681 -21.66 -27.83 15.96
C THR A 681 -21.13 -28.89 16.94
N THR A 682 -20.35 -28.50 17.96
CA THR A 682 -19.73 -29.44 18.91
C THR A 682 -20.03 -29.08 20.37
N ASP A 683 -20.63 -30.02 21.11
CA ASP A 683 -21.03 -29.86 22.52
C ASP A 683 -19.87 -29.44 23.47
N ASP A 684 -18.63 -29.80 23.13
CA ASP A 684 -17.41 -29.51 23.89
C ASP A 684 -16.65 -28.26 23.38
N GLY A 685 -17.13 -27.66 22.28
CA GLY A 685 -16.55 -26.47 21.65
C GLY A 685 -15.23 -26.67 20.91
N LEU A 686 -14.78 -27.92 20.74
CA LEU A 686 -13.45 -28.24 20.21
C LEU A 686 -13.45 -28.58 18.72
N ARG A 687 -12.35 -28.20 18.03
CA ARG A 687 -12.05 -28.55 16.64
C ARG A 687 -11.82 -30.06 16.51
N ARG A 688 -12.42 -30.69 15.49
CA ARG A 688 -12.28 -32.13 15.20
C ARG A 688 -11.00 -32.44 14.40
N SER A 689 -9.85 -32.05 14.94
CA SER A 689 -8.52 -32.33 14.39
C SER A 689 -8.12 -33.81 14.52
N GLU A 690 -7.05 -34.24 13.85
CA GLU A 690 -6.50 -35.59 14.04
C GLU A 690 -6.00 -35.84 15.48
N TRP A 691 -5.45 -34.80 16.14
CA TRP A 691 -5.12 -34.82 17.57
C TRP A 691 -6.36 -35.17 18.41
N TYR A 692 -7.45 -34.42 18.22
CA TYR A 692 -8.71 -34.68 18.91
C TYR A 692 -9.31 -36.03 18.54
N ARG A 693 -9.30 -36.43 17.26
CA ARG A 693 -9.87 -37.70 16.80
C ARG A 693 -9.17 -38.90 17.45
N ILE A 694 -7.86 -38.84 17.61
CA ILE A 694 -7.06 -39.96 18.15
C ILE A 694 -7.09 -39.98 19.67
N LEU A 695 -6.85 -38.83 20.33
CA LEU A 695 -6.70 -38.75 21.79
C LEU A 695 -7.99 -38.27 22.50
N GLY A 696 -8.73 -37.34 21.92
CA GLY A 696 -9.76 -36.53 22.59
C GLY A 696 -9.12 -35.32 23.28
N GLU A 697 -9.88 -34.60 24.12
CA GLU A 697 -9.42 -33.39 24.83
C GLU A 697 -8.09 -33.60 25.61
N GLU A 698 -7.74 -34.84 25.99
CA GLU A 698 -6.48 -35.19 26.68
C GLU A 698 -5.20 -34.75 25.92
N PHE A 699 -5.26 -34.48 24.61
CA PHE A 699 -4.07 -34.02 23.87
C PHE A 699 -3.60 -32.63 24.34
N ILE A 700 -4.51 -31.78 24.82
CA ILE A 700 -4.21 -30.43 25.28
C ILE A 700 -3.51 -30.50 26.64
N ASP A 701 -4.08 -31.24 27.59
CA ASP A 701 -3.51 -31.51 28.91
C ASP A 701 -2.06 -32.03 28.79
N LEU A 702 -1.84 -33.02 27.93
CA LEU A 702 -0.53 -33.63 27.71
C LEU A 702 0.47 -32.69 27.03
N ALA A 703 0.02 -31.83 26.10
CA ALA A 703 0.90 -30.85 25.47
C ALA A 703 1.45 -29.85 26.50
N PHE A 704 0.59 -29.34 27.39
CA PHE A 704 1.01 -28.48 28.50
C PHE A 704 1.88 -29.22 29.52
N GLU A 705 1.55 -30.45 29.93
CA GLU A 705 2.39 -31.26 30.82
C GLU A 705 3.81 -31.46 30.25
N TYR A 706 3.92 -31.80 28.96
CA TYR A 706 5.21 -32.02 28.31
C TYR A 706 5.99 -30.72 28.05
N ALA A 707 5.31 -29.61 27.75
CA ALA A 707 5.94 -28.31 27.60
C ALA A 707 6.49 -27.82 28.94
N ASP A 708 5.74 -27.99 30.04
CA ASP A 708 6.17 -27.58 31.36
C ASP A 708 7.39 -28.40 31.84
N GLU A 709 7.31 -29.73 31.70
CA GLU A 709 8.43 -30.63 32.02
C GLU A 709 9.68 -30.29 31.18
N ALA A 710 9.52 -29.95 29.90
CA ALA A 710 10.65 -29.67 29.01
C ALA A 710 11.28 -28.29 29.27
N PHE A 711 10.48 -27.22 29.20
CA PHE A 711 10.98 -25.84 29.20
C PHE A 711 11.21 -25.27 30.61
N ASN A 712 10.41 -25.67 31.59
CA ASN A 712 10.44 -25.11 32.95
C ASN A 712 11.12 -26.01 33.99
N ASP A 713 11.26 -27.32 33.74
CA ASP A 713 11.98 -28.25 34.63
C ASP A 713 13.31 -28.76 34.02
N VAL A 714 13.27 -29.44 32.87
CA VAL A 714 14.42 -30.24 32.36
C VAL A 714 15.50 -29.39 31.69
N TYR A 715 15.12 -28.38 30.92
CA TYR A 715 16.05 -27.50 30.20
C TYR A 715 16.12 -26.07 30.77
N ALA A 716 15.48 -25.83 31.92
CA ALA A 716 15.52 -24.57 32.66
C ALA A 716 16.88 -24.35 33.36
N ALA A 717 17.24 -23.09 33.58
CA ALA A 717 18.44 -22.71 34.31
C ALA A 717 18.28 -22.99 35.82
N GLU A 718 19.34 -23.45 36.49
CA GLU A 718 19.31 -23.75 37.92
C GLU A 718 18.91 -22.51 38.74
N GLY A 719 17.78 -22.60 39.46
CA GLY A 719 17.25 -21.51 40.28
C GLY A 719 16.38 -20.49 39.52
N SER A 720 16.10 -20.70 38.23
CA SER A 720 14.98 -20.04 37.56
C SER A 720 13.64 -20.62 38.02
N ASP A 721 12.59 -19.80 38.03
CA ASP A 721 11.21 -20.20 38.34
C ASP A 721 10.36 -19.94 37.10
N ARG A 722 9.84 -21.01 36.48
CA ARG A 722 9.07 -20.99 35.22
C ARG A 722 9.58 -19.98 34.16
N PRO A 723 10.82 -20.12 33.67
CA PRO A 723 11.42 -19.15 32.75
C PRO A 723 10.71 -18.99 31.39
N VAL A 724 9.81 -19.93 31.03
CA VAL A 724 9.05 -19.91 29.78
C VAL A 724 7.55 -19.96 30.10
N ALA A 725 6.83 -18.90 29.73
CA ALA A 725 5.38 -18.83 29.89
C ALA A 725 4.64 -19.67 28.83
N LEU A 726 3.69 -20.49 29.27
CA LEU A 726 2.96 -21.43 28.41
C LEU A 726 1.57 -20.90 28.07
N PHE A 727 1.33 -20.63 26.77
CA PHE A 727 0.10 -20.07 26.25
C PHE A 727 -0.72 -21.08 25.42
N ILE A 728 -2.03 -20.88 25.41
CA ILE A 728 -2.98 -21.46 24.45
C ILE A 728 -3.47 -20.33 23.55
N ASN A 729 -3.39 -20.50 22.22
CA ASN A 729 -3.58 -19.43 21.23
C ASN A 729 -4.67 -19.79 20.21
N ASP A 730 -5.51 -18.83 19.80
CA ASP A 730 -6.60 -19.03 18.83
C ASP A 730 -7.04 -17.68 18.18
N TYR A 731 -7.55 -17.69 16.94
CA TYR A 731 -8.22 -16.54 16.30
C TYR A 731 -9.70 -16.46 16.70
N ASN A 732 -10.38 -15.36 16.35
CA ASN A 732 -11.82 -15.16 16.57
C ASN A 732 -12.23 -15.29 18.06
N THR A 733 -11.29 -15.28 19.01
CA THR A 733 -11.57 -15.25 20.45
C THR A 733 -12.33 -13.99 20.86
N GLU A 734 -12.14 -12.95 20.06
CA GLU A 734 -12.77 -11.65 20.09
C GLU A 734 -14.27 -11.74 19.79
N LEU A 735 -14.66 -12.61 18.85
CA LEU A 735 -16.06 -12.96 18.64
C LEU A 735 -16.64 -13.66 19.87
N PHE A 736 -17.69 -13.07 20.45
CA PHE A 736 -18.32 -13.54 21.69
C PHE A 736 -18.63 -15.05 21.71
N PRO A 737 -19.16 -15.70 20.64
CA PRO A 737 -19.46 -17.13 20.66
C PRO A 737 -18.20 -18.02 20.80
N LYS A 738 -17.12 -17.72 20.08
CA LYS A 738 -15.90 -18.55 20.10
C LYS A 738 -15.06 -18.24 21.34
N GLY A 739 -14.95 -16.97 21.73
CA GLY A 739 -14.33 -16.57 22.99
C GLY A 739 -14.98 -17.20 24.23
N THR A 740 -16.31 -17.38 24.23
CA THR A 740 -17.01 -18.10 25.31
C THR A 740 -16.63 -19.59 25.35
N ARG A 741 -16.50 -20.24 24.20
CA ARG A 741 -16.01 -21.65 24.12
C ARG A 741 -14.56 -21.77 24.58
N MET A 742 -13.73 -20.79 24.23
CA MET A 742 -12.33 -20.69 24.64
C MET A 742 -12.19 -20.48 26.16
N LEU A 743 -12.95 -19.56 26.75
CA LEU A 743 -13.04 -19.37 28.21
C LEU A 743 -13.41 -20.69 28.91
N ALA A 744 -14.49 -21.34 28.47
CA ALA A 744 -14.94 -22.61 29.02
C ALA A 744 -13.95 -23.77 28.80
N LEU A 745 -13.03 -23.70 27.84
CA LEU A 745 -11.94 -24.65 27.69
C LEU A 745 -10.84 -24.39 28.72
N VAL A 746 -10.43 -23.14 28.90
CA VAL A 746 -9.38 -22.77 29.86
C VAL A 746 -9.83 -23.05 31.30
N GLU A 747 -11.08 -22.76 31.66
CA GLU A 747 -11.66 -23.17 32.95
C GLU A 747 -11.54 -24.68 33.18
N ARG A 748 -11.87 -25.50 32.17
CA ARG A 748 -11.74 -26.97 32.23
C ARG A 748 -10.30 -27.45 32.39
N LEU A 749 -9.33 -26.76 31.79
CA LEU A 749 -7.90 -27.05 31.94
C LEU A 749 -7.42 -26.74 33.37
N LEU A 750 -7.80 -25.59 33.91
CA LEU A 750 -7.49 -25.17 35.28
C LEU A 750 -8.12 -26.10 36.33
N ASP A 751 -9.39 -26.51 36.13
CA ASP A 751 -10.10 -27.48 36.99
C ASP A 751 -9.41 -28.85 37.01
N ARG A 752 -8.80 -29.27 35.90
CA ARG A 752 -7.99 -30.49 35.82
C ARG A 752 -6.57 -30.32 36.38
N GLY A 753 -6.17 -29.10 36.74
CA GLY A 753 -4.85 -28.78 37.28
C GLY A 753 -3.75 -28.65 36.23
N VAL A 754 -4.10 -28.46 34.95
CA VAL A 754 -3.14 -28.22 33.87
C VAL A 754 -2.44 -26.87 34.08
N ARG A 755 -1.14 -26.82 33.81
CA ARG A 755 -0.32 -25.60 33.94
C ARG A 755 -0.42 -24.74 32.69
N VAL A 756 -1.43 -23.89 32.64
CA VAL A 756 -1.57 -22.81 31.66
C VAL A 756 -1.14 -21.50 32.33
N ASP A 757 -0.17 -20.78 31.77
CA ASP A 757 0.25 -19.47 32.30
C ASP A 757 -0.54 -18.32 31.66
N GLY A 758 -1.02 -18.49 30.43
CA GLY A 758 -1.79 -17.45 29.74
C GLY A 758 -2.63 -17.88 28.53
N VAL A 759 -3.39 -16.91 28.01
CA VAL A 759 -4.24 -17.01 26.80
C VAL A 759 -3.74 -16.06 25.72
N GLY A 760 -3.51 -16.57 24.52
CA GLY A 760 -3.15 -15.83 23.32
C GLY A 760 -4.39 -15.53 22.47
N HIS A 761 -4.50 -14.28 22.04
CA HIS A 761 -5.55 -13.76 21.18
C HIS A 761 -4.91 -13.33 19.87
N GLN A 762 -5.12 -14.07 18.78
CA GLN A 762 -4.49 -13.75 17.49
C GLN A 762 -4.94 -12.37 16.98
N MET A 763 -6.24 -12.05 17.08
CA MET A 763 -6.82 -10.77 16.66
C MET A 763 -6.58 -10.44 15.16
N HIS A 764 -6.73 -11.44 14.28
CA HIS A 764 -6.78 -11.25 12.83
C HIS A 764 -8.09 -10.60 12.39
N VAL A 765 -8.15 -9.26 12.39
CA VAL A 765 -9.38 -8.50 12.16
C VAL A 765 -9.35 -7.69 10.87
N SER A 766 -10.46 -7.04 10.52
CA SER A 766 -10.57 -6.08 9.42
C SER A 766 -10.92 -4.70 9.99
N LEU A 767 -10.75 -3.66 9.18
CA LEU A 767 -11.16 -2.30 9.54
C LEU A 767 -12.67 -2.18 9.84
N SER A 768 -13.47 -3.12 9.35
CA SER A 768 -14.91 -3.24 9.66
C SER A 768 -15.24 -3.91 10.99
N PHE A 769 -14.24 -4.46 11.69
CA PHE A 769 -14.44 -5.07 13.00
C PHE A 769 -14.72 -4.00 14.06
N PRO A 770 -15.58 -4.23 15.06
CA PRO A 770 -15.80 -3.26 16.13
C PRO A 770 -14.58 -3.22 17.07
N VAL A 771 -13.74 -2.19 16.97
CA VAL A 771 -12.46 -2.10 17.69
C VAL A 771 -12.58 -2.30 19.21
N GLN A 772 -13.67 -1.81 19.82
CA GLN A 772 -13.93 -1.95 21.26
C GLN A 772 -14.08 -3.41 21.73
N ASP A 773 -14.40 -4.34 20.82
CA ASP A 773 -14.52 -5.76 21.16
C ASP A 773 -13.13 -6.39 21.42
N LEU A 774 -12.04 -5.78 20.94
CA LEU A 774 -10.67 -6.20 21.28
C LEU A 774 -10.39 -5.98 22.78
N GLY A 775 -10.72 -4.79 23.30
CA GLY A 775 -10.63 -4.48 24.73
C GLY A 775 -11.56 -5.37 25.57
N ALA A 776 -12.83 -5.48 25.18
CA ALA A 776 -13.83 -6.31 25.87
C ALA A 776 -13.45 -7.81 25.93
N THR A 777 -12.61 -8.27 25.00
CA THR A 777 -12.09 -9.65 25.00
C THR A 777 -11.07 -9.86 26.09
N LEU A 778 -10.16 -8.91 26.32
CA LEU A 778 -9.19 -8.99 27.42
C LEU A 778 -9.91 -8.97 28.79
N GLU A 779 -10.96 -8.15 28.92
CA GLU A 779 -11.78 -8.10 30.13
C GLU A 779 -12.56 -9.40 30.39
N ARG A 780 -12.93 -10.15 29.33
CA ARG A 780 -13.64 -11.44 29.44
C ARG A 780 -12.78 -12.52 30.11
N PHE A 781 -11.47 -12.51 29.89
CA PHE A 781 -10.54 -13.50 30.46
C PHE A 781 -9.87 -13.04 31.77
N GLU A 782 -9.96 -11.75 32.13
CA GLU A 782 -9.43 -11.19 33.38
C GLU A 782 -9.77 -12.00 34.65
N PRO A 783 -11.00 -12.51 34.84
CA PRO A 783 -11.37 -13.24 36.07
C PRO A 783 -10.61 -14.55 36.30
N LEU A 784 -9.96 -15.10 35.26
CA LEU A 784 -9.11 -16.29 35.40
C LEU A 784 -7.81 -16.00 36.16
N GLY A 785 -7.36 -14.74 36.19
CA GLY A 785 -6.08 -14.34 36.78
C GLY A 785 -4.85 -14.87 36.03
N LEU A 786 -5.01 -15.29 34.78
CA LEU A 786 -3.93 -15.70 33.89
C LEU A 786 -3.33 -14.49 33.15
N MET A 787 -2.15 -14.67 32.56
CA MET A 787 -1.61 -13.71 31.61
C MET A 787 -2.40 -13.74 30.30
N GLN A 788 -2.41 -12.63 29.58
CA GLN A 788 -3.05 -12.50 28.28
C GLN A 788 -2.06 -11.89 27.28
N ALA A 789 -2.10 -12.30 26.03
CA ALA A 789 -1.25 -11.75 24.98
C ALA A 789 -2.07 -11.49 23.73
N VAL A 790 -1.81 -10.36 23.07
CA VAL A 790 -2.21 -10.15 21.68
C VAL A 790 -1.06 -10.70 20.83
N THR A 791 -1.32 -11.73 20.05
CA THR A 791 -0.25 -12.59 19.49
C THR A 791 0.01 -12.37 18.00
N GLU A 792 -1.01 -12.00 17.22
CA GLU A 792 -0.94 -12.01 15.75
C GLU A 792 -1.74 -10.85 15.11
N LEU A 793 -1.75 -9.66 15.73
CA LEU A 793 -2.61 -8.55 15.31
C LEU A 793 -2.27 -8.04 13.89
N ASP A 794 -3.26 -8.11 13.00
CA ASP A 794 -3.26 -7.47 11.69
C ASP A 794 -4.69 -7.00 11.32
N VAL A 795 -4.81 -5.85 10.65
CA VAL A 795 -6.09 -5.14 10.44
C VAL A 795 -6.28 -4.79 8.97
N THR A 796 -6.89 -5.66 8.17
CA THR A 796 -7.04 -5.44 6.72
C THR A 796 -7.97 -4.27 6.40
N THR A 797 -7.51 -3.34 5.56
CA THR A 797 -8.24 -2.16 5.08
C THR A 797 -9.37 -2.47 4.09
N GLY A 798 -9.29 -3.59 3.38
CA GLY A 798 -10.12 -3.88 2.21
C GLY A 798 -9.48 -3.40 0.91
N THR A 799 -10.06 -3.81 -0.22
CA THR A 799 -9.60 -3.44 -1.57
C THR A 799 -10.75 -2.84 -2.40
N PRO A 800 -10.51 -1.80 -3.22
CA PRO A 800 -9.25 -1.08 -3.39
C PRO A 800 -8.85 -0.26 -2.15
N GLU A 801 -7.55 -0.09 -1.96
CA GLU A 801 -7.01 0.75 -0.89
C GLU A 801 -7.24 2.23 -1.17
N SER A 802 -7.25 3.06 -0.12
CA SER A 802 -7.29 4.52 -0.23
C SER A 802 -6.67 5.18 1.00
N GLU A 803 -6.28 6.44 0.85
CA GLU A 803 -5.77 7.26 1.97
C GLU A 803 -6.77 7.32 3.13
N ALA A 804 -8.08 7.41 2.85
CA ALA A 804 -9.14 7.37 3.85
C ALA A 804 -9.11 6.08 4.68
N LEU A 805 -9.05 4.91 4.02
CA LEU A 805 -8.97 3.61 4.70
C LEU A 805 -7.70 3.46 5.54
N PHE A 806 -6.57 4.01 5.09
CA PHE A 806 -5.35 4.02 5.90
C PHE A 806 -5.46 4.92 7.13
N ILE A 807 -6.11 6.10 7.02
CA ILE A 807 -6.34 7.00 8.16
C ILE A 807 -7.29 6.35 9.18
N ASP A 808 -8.37 5.72 8.72
CA ASP A 808 -9.30 4.97 9.57
C ASP A 808 -8.60 3.79 10.26
N GLN A 809 -7.71 3.08 9.56
CA GLN A 809 -6.83 2.06 10.15
C GLN A 809 -5.90 2.66 11.22
N GLY A 810 -5.41 3.89 11.02
CA GLY A 810 -4.67 4.65 12.04
C GLY A 810 -5.48 4.88 13.31
N LEU A 811 -6.74 5.28 13.17
CA LEU A 811 -7.65 5.48 14.30
C LEU A 811 -7.99 4.15 15.00
N PHE A 812 -8.22 3.08 14.24
CA PHE A 812 -8.43 1.73 14.78
C PHE A 812 -7.25 1.27 15.64
N TYR A 813 -6.02 1.36 15.13
CA TYR A 813 -4.82 0.99 15.89
C TYR A 813 -4.61 1.88 17.12
N GLN A 814 -4.98 3.17 17.05
CA GLN A 814 -4.93 4.07 18.20
C GLN A 814 -5.88 3.63 19.32
N GLU A 815 -7.15 3.32 19.00
CA GLU A 815 -8.13 2.86 19.99
C GLU A 815 -7.74 1.51 20.59
N ALA A 816 -7.37 0.53 19.74
CA ALA A 816 -6.90 -0.79 20.19
C ALA A 816 -5.70 -0.71 21.15
N PHE A 817 -4.65 0.07 20.81
CA PHE A 817 -3.49 0.22 21.69
C PHE A 817 -3.79 1.05 22.95
N ASN A 818 -4.78 1.95 22.92
CA ASN A 818 -5.24 2.63 24.14
C ASN A 818 -5.96 1.67 25.09
N ASP A 819 -6.79 0.77 24.58
CA ASP A 819 -7.39 -0.32 25.38
C ASP A 819 -6.34 -1.27 25.94
N PHE A 820 -5.33 -1.66 25.15
CA PHE A 820 -4.23 -2.50 25.61
C PHE A 820 -3.41 -1.83 26.73
N ARG A 821 -3.10 -0.53 26.59
CA ARG A 821 -2.47 0.28 27.65
C ARG A 821 -3.35 0.39 28.89
N ALA A 822 -4.64 0.66 28.74
CA ALA A 822 -5.58 0.78 29.84
C ALA A 822 -5.71 -0.53 30.62
N PHE A 823 -5.86 -1.66 29.90
CA PHE A 823 -5.93 -2.99 30.49
C PHE A 823 -4.62 -3.38 31.20
N HIS A 824 -3.46 -3.16 30.57
CA HIS A 824 -2.16 -3.42 31.19
C HIS A 824 -1.96 -2.58 32.47
N ALA A 825 -2.21 -1.27 32.41
CA ALA A 825 -2.07 -0.37 33.57
C ALA A 825 -3.06 -0.70 34.70
N ARG A 826 -4.23 -1.27 34.38
CA ARG A 826 -5.28 -1.66 35.33
C ARG A 826 -5.02 -3.01 36.01
N THR A 827 -4.51 -4.00 35.27
CA THR A 827 -4.44 -5.40 35.71
C THR A 827 -3.03 -5.97 35.85
N GLY A 828 -2.07 -5.46 35.07
CA GLY A 828 -0.75 -6.07 34.87
C GLY A 828 -0.78 -7.44 34.15
N GLN A 829 -1.91 -7.84 33.56
CA GLN A 829 -2.07 -9.17 32.95
C GLN A 829 -1.70 -9.23 31.45
N LEU A 830 -1.56 -8.09 30.76
CA LEU A 830 -1.10 -8.09 29.36
C LEU A 830 0.42 -8.34 29.31
N TYR A 831 0.80 -9.47 28.72
CA TYR A 831 2.18 -9.96 28.65
C TYR A 831 2.97 -9.40 27.46
N SER A 832 2.31 -9.22 26.31
CA SER A 832 2.84 -8.56 25.11
C SER A 832 1.71 -8.26 24.11
N ALA A 833 1.97 -7.37 23.15
CA ALA A 833 1.17 -7.23 21.93
C ALA A 833 2.06 -7.37 20.69
N THR A 834 1.77 -8.33 19.82
CA THR A 834 2.56 -8.66 18.63
C THR A 834 1.75 -8.36 17.37
N VAL A 835 2.39 -7.73 16.37
CA VAL A 835 1.83 -7.49 15.03
C VAL A 835 2.31 -8.56 14.06
N TRP A 836 1.42 -9.13 13.24
CA TRP A 836 1.73 -10.30 12.41
C TRP A 836 2.35 -9.97 11.04
N GLY A 837 3.47 -9.26 11.08
CA GLY A 837 4.34 -8.99 9.94
C GLY A 837 4.99 -7.62 10.02
N LEU A 838 6.10 -7.44 9.29
CA LEU A 838 6.83 -6.17 9.27
C LEU A 838 6.21 -5.13 8.32
N SER A 839 5.86 -5.53 7.08
CA SER A 839 5.42 -4.62 6.02
C SER A 839 4.28 -5.22 5.18
N ASP A 840 3.37 -4.38 4.68
CA ASP A 840 2.14 -4.82 4.00
C ASP A 840 2.37 -5.84 2.87
N ASN A 841 3.37 -5.61 2.01
CA ASN A 841 3.75 -6.49 0.90
C ASN A 841 4.28 -7.87 1.32
N ARG A 842 4.52 -8.09 2.61
CA ARG A 842 4.93 -9.38 3.19
C ARG A 842 3.81 -10.06 3.97
N SER A 843 2.68 -9.38 4.23
CA SER A 843 1.56 -9.97 4.97
C SER A 843 0.92 -11.13 4.20
N TRP A 844 0.60 -12.19 4.93
CA TRP A 844 -0.23 -13.30 4.46
C TRP A 844 -1.67 -12.90 4.08
N ARG A 845 -2.11 -11.67 4.44
CA ARG A 845 -3.41 -11.07 4.12
C ARG A 845 -3.33 -9.87 3.15
N SER A 846 -2.20 -9.69 2.46
CA SER A 846 -1.98 -8.59 1.52
C SER A 846 -2.99 -8.54 0.35
N ASP A 847 -3.65 -9.66 0.04
CA ASP A 847 -4.77 -9.75 -0.92
C ASP A 847 -6.02 -8.95 -0.49
N ARG A 848 -6.10 -8.56 0.79
CA ARG A 848 -7.24 -7.87 1.42
C ARG A 848 -6.91 -6.43 1.82
N GLY A 849 -5.86 -5.87 1.25
CA GLY A 849 -5.34 -4.53 1.56
C GLY A 849 -4.36 -4.52 2.73
N GLY A 850 -3.53 -3.49 2.78
CA GLY A 850 -2.35 -3.35 3.63
C GLY A 850 -2.67 -3.38 5.12
N PRO A 851 -2.40 -4.49 5.84
CA PRO A 851 -2.95 -4.71 7.17
C PRO A 851 -1.98 -4.38 8.33
N LEU A 852 -0.78 -3.89 8.03
CA LEU A 852 0.34 -3.74 8.97
C LEU A 852 0.74 -2.27 9.19
N LEU A 853 1.76 -2.04 10.01
CA LEU A 853 2.18 -0.70 10.46
C LEU A 853 3.07 0.05 9.45
N PHE A 854 3.75 -0.67 8.57
CA PHE A 854 4.69 -0.12 7.59
C PHE A 854 4.31 -0.53 6.17
N ASP A 855 4.56 0.37 5.21
CA ASP A 855 4.36 0.10 3.78
C ASP A 855 5.47 -0.82 3.21
N ALA A 856 5.38 -1.12 1.92
CA ALA A 856 6.38 -1.93 1.21
C ALA A 856 7.82 -1.36 1.25
N ARG A 857 7.98 -0.06 1.54
CA ARG A 857 9.25 0.67 1.64
C ARG A 857 9.71 0.89 3.09
N LEU A 858 9.12 0.16 4.04
CA LEU A 858 9.36 0.27 5.49
C LEU A 858 9.01 1.65 6.08
N GLN A 859 8.21 2.45 5.38
CA GLN A 859 7.78 3.77 5.85
C GLN A 859 6.52 3.65 6.72
N PRO A 860 6.41 4.46 7.79
CA PRO A 860 5.30 4.39 8.74
C PRO A 860 3.97 4.83 8.11
N LYS A 861 2.96 3.97 8.19
CA LYS A 861 1.57 4.26 7.81
C LYS A 861 0.84 5.00 8.93
N PRO A 862 -0.36 5.56 8.72
CA PRO A 862 -1.20 6.07 9.81
C PRO A 862 -1.44 5.01 10.91
N ALA A 863 -1.51 3.72 10.56
CA ALA A 863 -1.50 2.60 11.51
C ALA A 863 -0.37 2.70 12.57
N TYR A 864 0.87 2.94 12.13
CA TYR A 864 2.01 3.16 13.03
C TYR A 864 1.78 4.38 13.94
N PHE A 865 1.31 5.50 13.39
CA PHE A 865 1.05 6.73 14.16
C PHE A 865 -0.06 6.51 15.20
N GLY A 866 -1.06 5.70 14.88
CA GLY A 866 -2.08 5.25 15.83
C GLY A 866 -1.47 4.49 17.00
N VAL A 867 -0.68 3.45 16.72
CA VAL A 867 0.01 2.64 17.74
C VAL A 867 0.82 3.51 18.70
N VAL A 868 1.59 4.49 18.21
CA VAL A 868 2.46 5.33 19.07
C VAL A 868 1.73 6.52 19.74
N ASN A 869 0.41 6.68 19.55
CA ASN A 869 -0.35 7.90 19.90
C ASN A 869 0.30 9.18 19.32
N GLY A 870 0.77 9.08 18.08
CA GLY A 870 1.31 10.19 17.29
C GLY A 870 0.22 11.05 16.65
N GLU A 871 0.67 12.02 15.85
CA GLU A 871 -0.22 12.83 15.02
C GLU A 871 -0.76 12.01 13.86
N LEU A 872 -2.09 11.86 13.79
CA LEU A 872 -2.79 11.23 12.67
C LEU A 872 -3.32 12.30 11.72
N PRO A 873 -3.37 12.04 10.40
CA PRO A 873 -4.12 12.89 9.48
C PRO A 873 -5.60 12.96 9.88
N ALA A 874 -6.27 14.03 9.47
CA ALA A 874 -7.71 14.17 9.67
C ALA A 874 -8.48 13.05 8.93
N PRO A 875 -9.52 12.43 9.53
CA PRO A 875 -10.34 11.44 8.83
C PRO A 875 -10.98 12.05 7.59
N LEU A 876 -10.79 11.40 6.44
CA LEU A 876 -11.41 11.77 5.16
C LEU A 876 -12.83 11.18 5.10
N ARG A 877 -13.79 11.86 5.72
CA ARG A 877 -15.14 11.32 5.88
C ARG A 877 -15.93 11.32 4.57
N THR A 878 -16.75 10.30 4.38
CA THR A 878 -17.66 10.20 3.24
C THR A 878 -19.10 9.97 3.69
N ALA A 879 -20.08 10.33 2.85
CA ALA A 879 -21.49 10.06 3.11
C ALA A 879 -22.28 9.84 1.81
N ASN A 880 -23.21 8.88 1.86
CA ASN A 880 -24.20 8.67 0.80
C ASN A 880 -25.39 9.63 0.96
N VAL A 881 -25.82 10.26 -0.13
CA VAL A 881 -26.93 11.21 -0.14
C VAL A 881 -28.03 10.72 -1.06
N PHE A 882 -29.07 10.10 -0.49
CA PHE A 882 -30.20 9.60 -1.26
C PHE A 882 -31.09 10.72 -1.80
N GLY A 883 -31.66 10.50 -2.98
CA GLY A 883 -32.51 11.47 -3.68
C GLY A 883 -33.85 11.72 -2.98
N ALA A 884 -34.07 12.94 -2.47
CA ALA A 884 -35.36 13.42 -2.00
C ALA A 884 -35.39 14.96 -1.82
N THR A 885 -36.59 15.54 -1.93
CA THR A 885 -36.89 16.92 -1.48
C THR A 885 -37.48 16.86 -0.07
N VAL A 886 -36.75 17.36 0.92
CA VAL A 886 -37.22 17.42 2.32
C VAL A 886 -36.87 18.79 2.90
N THR A 887 -37.85 19.51 3.44
CA THR A 887 -37.67 20.90 3.91
C THR A 887 -38.19 21.14 5.33
N ASP A 888 -38.83 20.14 5.94
CA ASP A 888 -39.36 20.18 7.30
C ASP A 888 -38.47 19.32 8.20
N VAL A 889 -38.17 19.79 9.42
CA VAL A 889 -37.39 19.04 10.43
C VAL A 889 -38.13 17.82 10.96
N ASP A 890 -39.46 17.85 10.98
CA ASP A 890 -40.28 16.77 11.52
C ASP A 890 -40.75 15.76 10.43
N ASP A 891 -40.18 15.84 9.21
CA ASP A 891 -40.51 14.90 8.12
C ASP A 891 -39.98 13.49 8.40
N ARG A 892 -40.86 12.48 8.32
CA ARG A 892 -40.52 11.06 8.56
C ARG A 892 -39.46 10.51 7.61
N GLN A 893 -39.16 11.18 6.49
CA GLN A 893 -38.05 10.77 5.62
C GLN A 893 -36.69 10.82 6.32
N TRP A 894 -36.49 11.66 7.34
CA TRP A 894 -35.25 11.68 8.13
C TRP A 894 -35.09 10.39 8.96
N GLN A 895 -36.17 9.88 9.55
CA GLN A 895 -36.19 8.67 10.40
C GLN A 895 -35.79 7.37 9.65
N ARG A 896 -35.70 7.41 8.31
CA ARG A 896 -35.35 6.25 7.47
C ARG A 896 -33.86 5.97 7.39
N MET A 897 -33.00 6.95 7.73
CA MET A 897 -31.55 6.81 7.70
C MET A 897 -30.99 7.10 9.10
N PRO A 898 -29.86 6.47 9.48
CA PRO A 898 -29.14 6.87 10.69
C PRO A 898 -28.56 8.28 10.56
N ASP A 899 -28.46 8.96 11.70
CA ASP A 899 -27.84 10.27 11.84
C ASP A 899 -26.32 10.23 11.66
N ILE A 900 -25.78 11.22 10.94
CA ILE A 900 -24.33 11.43 10.83
C ILE A 900 -23.90 12.35 11.98
N ARG A 901 -22.98 11.90 12.83
CA ARG A 901 -22.51 12.68 13.99
C ARG A 901 -21.47 13.73 13.59
N ILE A 902 -21.67 14.96 14.10
CA ILE A 902 -20.64 16.02 14.12
C ILE A 902 -19.81 15.85 15.40
N ASP A 903 -20.49 15.89 16.55
CA ASP A 903 -19.92 15.64 17.88
C ASP A 903 -20.90 14.78 18.71
N SER A 904 -20.69 14.66 20.03
CA SER A 904 -21.60 13.89 20.92
C SER A 904 -22.96 14.57 21.20
N THR A 905 -23.17 15.76 20.66
CA THR A 905 -24.27 16.72 20.94
C THR A 905 -24.76 17.43 19.67
N ALA A 906 -24.39 16.94 18.48
CA ALA A 906 -24.89 17.44 17.20
C ALA A 906 -24.81 16.38 16.10
N THR A 907 -25.88 16.30 15.32
CA THR A 907 -26.01 15.39 14.18
C THR A 907 -26.50 16.13 12.94
N PHE A 908 -26.34 15.51 11.77
CA PHE A 908 -26.95 15.96 10.54
C PHE A 908 -27.37 14.79 9.65
N GLN A 909 -28.27 15.06 8.72
CA GLN A 909 -28.64 14.17 7.63
C GLN A 909 -28.75 14.92 6.31
N LEU A 910 -28.60 14.18 5.22
CA LEU A 910 -28.53 14.72 3.85
C LEU A 910 -29.58 14.09 2.94
N ARG A 911 -30.24 14.89 2.12
CA ARG A 911 -31.01 14.47 0.93
C ARG A 911 -30.69 15.41 -0.23
N TRP A 912 -30.92 15.01 -1.48
CA TRP A 912 -30.74 15.92 -2.63
C TRP A 912 -31.85 15.78 -3.67
N ALA A 913 -32.21 16.87 -4.34
CA ALA A 913 -33.12 16.88 -5.48
C ALA A 913 -33.03 18.22 -6.23
N ASP A 914 -33.35 18.24 -7.53
CA ASP A 914 -33.47 19.47 -8.33
C ASP A 914 -32.27 20.44 -8.24
N GLY A 915 -31.05 19.91 -8.09
CA GLY A 915 -29.82 20.69 -7.93
C GLY A 915 -29.68 21.38 -6.56
N GLN A 916 -30.37 20.88 -5.53
CA GLN A 916 -30.28 21.32 -4.14
C GLN A 916 -29.88 20.16 -3.22
N LEU A 917 -29.07 20.47 -2.21
CA LEU A 917 -28.80 19.64 -1.03
C LEU A 917 -29.69 20.14 0.11
N TYR A 918 -30.38 19.21 0.76
CA TYR A 918 -31.18 19.44 1.95
C TYR A 918 -30.44 18.84 3.14
N VAL A 919 -30.08 19.68 4.11
CA VAL A 919 -29.27 19.30 5.27
C VAL A 919 -30.10 19.52 6.52
N LEU A 920 -30.66 18.46 7.10
CA LEU A 920 -31.16 18.50 8.47
C LEU A 920 -29.94 18.60 9.39
N VAL A 921 -29.96 19.52 10.35
CA VAL A 921 -28.96 19.60 11.42
C VAL A 921 -29.69 19.75 12.73
N GLU A 922 -29.33 18.90 13.70
CA GLU A 922 -29.83 18.96 15.07
C GLU A 922 -28.67 19.25 16.03
N VAL A 923 -28.86 20.19 16.94
CA VAL A 923 -27.84 20.65 17.89
C VAL A 923 -28.42 20.67 19.29
N GLU A 924 -27.93 19.80 20.17
CA GLU A 924 -28.15 19.93 21.61
C GLU A 924 -27.40 21.16 22.11
N ASP A 925 -28.15 22.13 22.61
CA ASP A 925 -27.67 23.38 23.19
C ASP A 925 -28.81 24.07 23.97
N ALA A 926 -28.80 23.88 25.28
CA ALA A 926 -29.74 24.47 26.22
C ALA A 926 -29.46 25.95 26.56
N THR A 927 -28.51 26.61 25.87
CA THR A 927 -28.03 27.97 26.17
C THR A 927 -28.13 28.96 25.00
N PRO A 928 -29.34 29.29 24.51
CA PRO A 928 -29.53 30.14 23.33
C PRO A 928 -28.75 31.45 23.32
N ASN A 929 -28.00 31.66 22.25
CA ASN A 929 -27.18 32.82 21.98
C ASN A 929 -27.37 33.31 20.53
N ALA A 930 -27.19 34.61 20.30
CA ALA A 930 -27.29 35.21 18.97
C ALA A 930 -26.10 34.85 18.04
N GLY A 931 -25.04 34.26 18.59
CA GLY A 931 -23.91 33.72 17.85
C GLY A 931 -24.04 32.23 17.49
N ASP A 932 -25.15 31.57 17.81
CA ASP A 932 -25.34 30.16 17.52
C ASP A 932 -25.76 29.96 16.06
N ALA A 933 -25.04 29.09 15.37
CA ALA A 933 -25.24 28.82 13.96
C ALA A 933 -24.67 27.45 13.57
N VAL A 934 -25.02 27.03 12.36
CA VAL A 934 -24.33 25.97 11.64
C VAL A 934 -23.73 26.57 10.37
N GLU A 935 -22.47 26.27 10.09
CA GLU A 935 -21.82 26.56 8.82
C GLU A 935 -21.73 25.29 7.98
N LEU A 936 -22.34 25.32 6.79
CA LEU A 936 -22.27 24.26 5.80
C LEU A 936 -21.33 24.71 4.69
N GLN A 937 -20.22 24.01 4.50
CA GLN A 937 -19.26 24.30 3.44
C GLN A 937 -19.50 23.35 2.27
N LEU A 938 -19.57 23.87 1.04
CA LEU A 938 -19.71 23.10 -0.19
C LEU A 938 -18.60 23.54 -1.16
N GLY A 939 -17.56 22.72 -1.29
CA GLY A 939 -16.30 23.12 -1.93
C GLY A 939 -15.74 24.43 -1.33
N THR A 940 -15.72 25.51 -2.12
CA THR A 940 -15.23 26.83 -1.70
C THR A 940 -16.31 27.77 -1.18
N GLU A 941 -17.59 27.40 -1.25
CA GLU A 941 -18.70 28.23 -0.75
C GLU A 941 -19.08 27.81 0.68
N THR A 942 -19.49 28.79 1.51
CA THR A 942 -19.94 28.55 2.90
C THR A 942 -21.29 29.19 3.13
N PHE A 943 -22.21 28.41 3.69
CA PHE A 943 -23.60 28.78 3.96
C PHE A 943 -23.84 28.72 5.48
N THR A 944 -24.06 29.87 6.11
CA THR A 944 -24.34 29.95 7.55
C THR A 944 -25.86 30.00 7.80
N VAL A 945 -26.36 29.11 8.66
CA VAL A 945 -27.75 29.12 9.14
C VAL A 945 -27.75 29.41 10.64
N SER A 946 -28.40 30.48 11.08
CA SER A 946 -28.46 30.84 12.50
C SER A 946 -29.53 30.03 13.23
N ARG A 947 -29.33 29.78 14.53
CA ARG A 947 -30.38 29.31 15.45
C ARG A 947 -31.65 30.17 15.39
N ALA A 948 -31.52 31.47 15.08
CA ALA A 948 -32.67 32.37 14.92
C ALA A 948 -33.60 32.00 13.75
N ASP A 949 -33.10 31.23 12.77
CA ASP A 949 -33.83 30.73 11.61
C ASP A 949 -34.18 29.22 11.76
N ALA A 950 -34.03 28.66 12.96
CA ALA A 950 -34.38 27.27 13.27
C ALA A 950 -35.88 27.01 13.13
N GLN A 951 -36.23 25.78 12.70
CA GLN A 951 -37.62 25.35 12.59
C GLN A 951 -38.15 24.82 13.93
N ARG A 952 -37.27 24.19 14.73
CA ARG A 952 -37.51 23.73 16.09
C ARG A 952 -36.44 24.33 17.01
N ASP A 953 -36.85 24.95 18.11
CA ASP A 953 -35.96 25.50 19.15
C ASP A 953 -36.68 25.36 20.50
N ASP A 954 -36.09 24.59 21.42
CA ASP A 954 -36.69 24.26 22.72
C ASP A 954 -35.66 24.24 23.87
N ALA A 955 -35.99 23.56 24.97
CA ALA A 955 -35.16 23.53 26.18
C ALA A 955 -33.96 22.57 26.11
N ALA A 956 -33.93 21.66 25.13
CA ALA A 956 -32.83 20.73 24.90
C ALA A 956 -31.87 21.23 23.80
N GLY A 957 -32.40 21.89 22.76
CA GLY A 957 -31.59 22.33 21.62
C GLY A 957 -32.41 22.95 20.51
N TRP A 958 -31.85 22.92 19.30
CA TRP A 958 -32.49 23.43 18.10
C TRP A 958 -32.21 22.56 16.87
N ALA A 959 -33.11 22.60 15.90
CA ALA A 959 -33.00 21.88 14.64
C ALA A 959 -33.47 22.73 13.45
N THR A 960 -32.85 22.52 12.29
CA THR A 960 -33.22 23.21 11.04
C THR A 960 -32.91 22.35 9.83
N VAL A 961 -33.66 22.55 8.73
CA VAL A 961 -33.29 22.04 7.41
C VAL A 961 -32.75 23.18 6.56
N ALA A 962 -31.45 23.16 6.28
CA ALA A 962 -30.81 24.06 5.34
C ALA A 962 -31.04 23.58 3.90
N THR A 963 -31.19 24.51 2.95
CA THR A 963 -31.21 24.21 1.52
C THR A 963 -30.03 24.90 0.84
N VAL A 964 -29.13 24.10 0.25
CA VAL A 964 -27.85 24.53 -0.31
C VAL A 964 -27.80 24.21 -1.81
N PRO A 965 -27.49 25.14 -2.72
CA PRO A 965 -27.39 24.85 -4.15
C PRO A 965 -26.20 23.93 -4.47
N LEU A 966 -26.44 22.84 -5.20
CA LEU A 966 -25.41 21.86 -5.62
C LEU A 966 -24.77 22.18 -7.00
N GLY A 967 -25.31 23.15 -7.73
CA GLY A 967 -24.83 23.47 -9.08
C GLY A 967 -25.32 22.47 -10.14
N GLY A 968 -24.42 22.04 -11.03
CA GLY A 968 -24.74 21.25 -12.23
C GLY A 968 -24.57 19.73 -12.10
N VAL A 969 -24.46 19.21 -10.88
CA VAL A 969 -24.20 17.80 -10.56
C VAL A 969 -25.46 16.93 -10.65
N GLY A 970 -25.26 15.62 -10.80
CA GLY A 970 -26.31 14.60 -10.89
C GLY A 970 -26.02 13.33 -10.07
N GLU A 971 -26.82 12.30 -10.32
CA GLU A 971 -26.69 10.99 -9.67
C GLU A 971 -25.35 10.33 -10.06
N GLY A 972 -24.63 9.84 -9.05
CA GLY A 972 -23.28 9.28 -9.18
C GLY A 972 -22.14 10.27 -8.95
N ASP A 973 -22.40 11.59 -8.96
CA ASP A 973 -21.36 12.60 -8.75
C ASP A 973 -20.89 12.67 -7.29
N LEU A 974 -19.63 13.05 -7.10
CA LEU A 974 -19.02 13.36 -5.82
C LEU A 974 -19.03 14.87 -5.55
N VAL A 975 -19.30 15.27 -4.31
CA VAL A 975 -19.36 16.69 -3.90
C VAL A 975 -18.66 16.91 -2.56
N ASP A 976 -17.69 17.84 -2.53
CA ASP A 976 -16.94 18.17 -1.31
C ASP A 976 -17.81 18.95 -0.31
N PHE A 977 -17.88 18.49 0.94
CA PHE A 977 -18.79 19.03 1.96
C PHE A 977 -18.21 19.00 3.38
N ASP A 978 -18.58 19.99 4.19
CA ASP A 978 -18.39 19.94 5.65
C ASP A 978 -19.56 20.61 6.39
N ALA A 979 -19.84 20.16 7.60
CA ALA A 979 -20.88 20.71 8.48
C ALA A 979 -20.28 21.06 9.84
N ARG A 980 -20.40 22.32 10.28
CA ARG A 980 -19.74 22.85 11.48
C ARG A 980 -20.74 23.54 12.40
N VAL A 981 -20.68 23.23 13.69
CA VAL A 981 -21.49 23.89 14.72
C VAL A 981 -20.71 25.06 15.29
N ILE A 982 -21.34 26.23 15.29
CA ILE A 982 -20.84 27.47 15.88
C ILE A 982 -21.66 27.74 17.15
N ASP A 983 -21.00 27.81 18.30
CA ASP A 983 -21.57 28.16 19.60
C ASP A 983 -21.06 29.55 19.97
N ASN A 984 -21.98 30.51 20.22
CA ASN A 984 -21.64 31.87 20.65
C ASN A 984 -20.56 32.53 19.75
N GLY A 985 -20.63 32.30 18.42
CA GLY A 985 -19.69 32.83 17.43
C GLY A 985 -18.31 32.17 17.39
N THR A 986 -18.13 31.01 18.02
CA THR A 986 -16.88 30.21 18.00
C THR A 986 -17.15 28.82 17.45
N LEU A 987 -16.24 28.26 16.64
CA LEU A 987 -16.32 26.87 16.19
C LEU A 987 -16.33 25.92 17.40
N ARG A 988 -17.43 25.19 17.59
CA ARG A 988 -17.60 24.16 18.62
C ARG A 988 -17.06 22.81 18.12
N ALA A 989 -17.52 22.40 16.95
CA ALA A 989 -17.16 21.14 16.31
C ALA A 989 -17.38 21.21 14.78
N GLY A 990 -16.75 20.30 14.04
CA GLY A 990 -16.95 20.09 12.61
C GLY A 990 -17.07 18.61 12.31
N TRP A 991 -17.80 18.26 11.24
CA TRP A 991 -17.84 16.89 10.74
C TRP A 991 -16.45 16.48 10.26
N ASN A 992 -15.69 17.41 9.67
CA ASN A 992 -14.27 17.23 9.35
C ASN A 992 -13.40 18.19 10.17
N SER A 993 -12.09 17.94 10.17
CA SER A 993 -11.10 18.85 10.76
C SER A 993 -11.09 20.21 10.05
N PRO A 994 -10.76 21.32 10.74
CA PRO A 994 -10.77 22.65 10.15
C PRO A 994 -9.90 22.75 8.87
N GLY A 995 -10.54 23.12 7.75
CA GLY A 995 -9.88 23.23 6.44
C GLY A 995 -9.89 21.95 5.60
N VAL A 996 -10.42 20.84 6.13
CA VAL A 996 -10.67 19.59 5.40
C VAL A 996 -12.15 19.51 5.02
N LEU A 997 -12.44 18.92 3.87
CA LEU A 997 -13.79 18.59 3.41
C LEU A 997 -13.93 17.09 3.31
N GLY A 998 -15.09 16.56 3.68
CA GLY A 998 -15.49 15.19 3.35
C GLY A 998 -16.11 15.13 1.95
N SER A 999 -16.44 13.93 1.48
CA SER A 999 -17.03 13.73 0.15
C SER A 999 -18.43 13.11 0.21
N LEU A 1000 -19.38 13.73 -0.47
CA LEU A 1000 -20.76 13.25 -0.62
C LEU A 1000 -20.92 12.51 -1.93
N THR A 1001 -21.48 11.29 -1.91
CA THR A 1001 -21.92 10.61 -3.14
C THR A 1001 -23.42 10.83 -3.33
N LEU A 1002 -23.81 11.46 -4.44
CA LEU A 1002 -25.22 11.69 -4.76
C LEU A 1002 -25.84 10.40 -5.33
N LEU A 1003 -26.83 9.85 -4.64
CA LEU A 1003 -27.48 8.57 -4.99
C LEU A 1003 -28.90 8.76 -5.51
N GLU A 1004 -29.45 7.72 -6.11
CA GLU A 1004 -30.84 7.65 -6.49
C GLU A 1004 -31.78 7.79 -5.26
N PRO A 1005 -33.11 7.91 -5.44
CA PRO A 1005 -34.04 7.91 -4.31
C PRO A 1005 -33.97 6.63 -3.49
N LEU A 1006 -33.97 6.78 -2.16
CA LEU A 1006 -33.91 5.65 -1.22
C LEU A 1006 -35.07 4.67 -1.46
N SER A 1007 -34.73 3.40 -1.75
CA SER A 1007 -35.71 2.33 -1.80
C SER A 1007 -36.24 2.05 -0.40
N PHE A 1008 -37.55 2.24 -0.19
CA PHE A 1008 -38.22 2.12 1.11
C PHE A 1008 -39.50 1.29 1.00
N LEU A 1009 -39.77 0.46 1.99
CA LEU A 1009 -41.08 -0.20 2.16
C LEU A 1009 -41.53 -0.23 3.63
N GLU A 1010 -42.84 -0.29 3.83
CA GLU A 1010 -43.46 -0.60 5.11
C GLU A 1010 -43.73 -2.10 5.17
N VAL A 1011 -43.18 -2.77 6.18
CA VAL A 1011 -43.38 -4.20 6.45
C VAL A 1011 -44.53 -4.30 7.45
N VAL A 1012 -45.66 -4.86 7.01
CA VAL A 1012 -46.91 -4.89 7.80
C VAL A 1012 -46.92 -6.09 8.75
N GLU A 1013 -47.48 -5.91 9.96
CA GLU A 1013 -47.64 -6.99 10.94
C GLU A 1013 -48.67 -8.03 10.43
N ALA A 1014 -48.27 -9.29 10.36
CA ALA A 1014 -49.14 -10.37 9.90
C ALA A 1014 -50.11 -10.83 11.00
N GLU A 1015 -51.41 -10.97 10.71
CA GLU A 1015 -52.40 -11.49 11.68
C GLU A 1015 -52.05 -12.90 12.22
N VAL A 1016 -51.36 -13.70 11.41
CA VAL A 1016 -50.80 -15.02 11.71
C VAL A 1016 -49.47 -15.15 10.97
N ALA A 1017 -48.47 -15.85 11.52
CA ALA A 1017 -47.21 -16.10 10.80
C ALA A 1017 -47.47 -16.93 9.51
N PRO A 1018 -46.89 -16.55 8.35
CA PRO A 1018 -46.89 -17.38 7.14
C PRO A 1018 -46.29 -18.77 7.37
N THR A 1019 -46.76 -19.76 6.62
CA THR A 1019 -46.16 -21.11 6.61
C THR A 1019 -45.05 -21.17 5.57
N ILE A 1020 -43.79 -21.34 5.99
CA ILE A 1020 -42.67 -21.51 5.05
C ILE A 1020 -42.71 -22.92 4.44
N ASP A 1021 -43.48 -23.10 3.36
CA ASP A 1021 -43.59 -24.37 2.63
C ASP A 1021 -43.46 -24.28 1.10
N GLY A 1022 -43.34 -23.07 0.56
CA GLY A 1022 -43.21 -22.79 -0.88
C GLY A 1022 -44.56 -22.54 -1.55
N THR A 1023 -45.62 -22.29 -0.78
CA THR A 1023 -46.99 -22.07 -1.24
C THR A 1023 -47.52 -20.73 -0.72
N ILE A 1024 -48.01 -19.88 -1.63
CA ILE A 1024 -48.52 -18.56 -1.24
C ILE A 1024 -49.79 -18.68 -0.38
N ASP A 1025 -49.65 -18.43 0.92
CA ASP A 1025 -50.73 -18.27 1.90
C ASP A 1025 -51.57 -16.99 1.68
N GLU A 1026 -52.83 -16.98 2.13
CA GLU A 1026 -53.74 -15.80 2.06
C GLU A 1026 -53.18 -14.57 2.83
N VAL A 1027 -52.30 -14.77 3.81
CA VAL A 1027 -51.70 -13.68 4.62
C VAL A 1027 -50.84 -12.73 3.80
N TRP A 1028 -50.31 -13.16 2.65
CA TRP A 1028 -49.54 -12.32 1.73
C TRP A 1028 -50.41 -11.27 0.98
N GLU A 1029 -51.73 -11.27 1.15
CA GLU A 1029 -52.61 -10.22 0.61
C GLU A 1029 -52.48 -8.87 1.33
N SER A 1030 -52.01 -8.83 2.59
CA SER A 1030 -51.82 -7.58 3.36
C SER A 1030 -50.42 -6.96 3.24
N SER A 1031 -49.50 -7.60 2.53
CA SER A 1031 -48.11 -7.13 2.38
C SER A 1031 -47.98 -5.89 1.50
N THR A 1032 -47.02 -5.02 1.81
CA THR A 1032 -46.45 -4.12 0.79
C THR A 1032 -45.73 -4.95 -0.29
N VAL A 1033 -45.89 -4.54 -1.55
CA VAL A 1033 -45.32 -5.22 -2.72
C VAL A 1033 -44.27 -4.33 -3.37
N VAL A 1034 -43.09 -4.89 -3.67
CA VAL A 1034 -42.03 -4.25 -4.44
C VAL A 1034 -41.53 -5.15 -5.56
N GLU A 1035 -40.75 -4.63 -6.51
CA GLU A 1035 -40.20 -5.39 -7.64
C GLU A 1035 -38.67 -5.21 -7.70
N THR A 1036 -37.94 -6.25 -8.13
CA THR A 1036 -36.49 -6.17 -8.38
C THR A 1036 -36.21 -5.47 -9.73
N GLY A 1037 -36.57 -4.20 -9.83
CA GLY A 1037 -36.53 -3.43 -11.08
C GLY A 1037 -35.14 -2.90 -11.45
N LYS A 1038 -34.26 -2.64 -10.48
CA LYS A 1038 -32.93 -2.06 -10.71
C LYS A 1038 -32.03 -3.08 -11.42
N GLN A 1039 -31.37 -2.64 -12.49
CA GLN A 1039 -30.51 -3.48 -13.33
C GLN A 1039 -29.07 -3.34 -12.89
N VAL A 1040 -28.44 -4.46 -12.51
CA VAL A 1040 -27.05 -4.49 -12.02
C VAL A 1040 -26.12 -5.10 -13.07
N GLU A 1041 -26.43 -6.31 -13.54
CA GLU A 1041 -25.65 -7.03 -14.55
C GLU A 1041 -26.57 -7.53 -15.67
N GLY A 1042 -26.04 -7.70 -16.89
CA GLY A 1042 -26.81 -8.16 -18.04
C GLY A 1042 -27.78 -7.11 -18.60
N SER A 1043 -28.68 -7.52 -19.51
CA SER A 1043 -29.68 -6.63 -20.13
C SER A 1043 -31.10 -7.19 -20.22
N SER A 1044 -31.26 -8.50 -20.03
CA SER A 1044 -32.54 -9.22 -19.95
C SER A 1044 -32.35 -10.47 -19.11
N GLY A 1045 -33.33 -10.81 -18.28
CA GLY A 1045 -33.30 -11.99 -17.42
C GLY A 1045 -34.35 -11.91 -16.32
N ALA A 1046 -34.29 -12.84 -15.37
CA ALA A 1046 -35.24 -13.03 -14.28
C ALA A 1046 -35.46 -11.79 -13.40
N THR A 1047 -36.68 -11.64 -12.91
CA THR A 1047 -37.11 -10.56 -12.00
C THR A 1047 -38.09 -11.12 -10.97
N ALA A 1048 -38.11 -10.60 -9.74
CA ALA A 1048 -39.07 -11.00 -8.72
C ALA A 1048 -40.08 -9.89 -8.38
N THR A 1049 -41.32 -10.32 -8.12
CA THR A 1049 -42.24 -9.58 -7.25
C THR A 1049 -41.94 -10.00 -5.82
N VAL A 1050 -41.71 -9.04 -4.92
CA VAL A 1050 -41.34 -9.30 -3.53
C VAL A 1050 -42.42 -8.78 -2.59
N ARG A 1051 -42.76 -9.60 -1.60
CA ARG A 1051 -43.71 -9.28 -0.53
C ARG A 1051 -43.03 -9.49 0.82
N THR A 1052 -43.34 -8.63 1.77
CA THR A 1052 -42.85 -8.77 3.14
C THR A 1052 -43.95 -8.53 4.16
N VAL A 1053 -43.91 -9.32 5.24
CA VAL A 1053 -44.65 -9.09 6.47
C VAL A 1053 -43.75 -9.40 7.67
N TRP A 1054 -44.08 -8.95 8.87
CA TRP A 1054 -43.34 -9.30 10.08
C TRP A 1054 -44.27 -9.86 11.14
N ARG A 1055 -43.73 -10.64 12.07
CA ARG A 1055 -44.43 -11.05 13.29
C ARG A 1055 -43.45 -11.51 14.35
N ASP A 1056 -43.74 -11.18 15.60
CA ASP A 1056 -42.86 -11.49 16.74
C ASP A 1056 -41.43 -10.97 16.47
N ASP A 1057 -40.42 -11.84 16.38
CA ASP A 1057 -39.02 -11.47 16.07
C ASP A 1057 -38.59 -11.82 14.62
N GLU A 1058 -39.54 -12.19 13.75
CA GLU A 1058 -39.28 -12.72 12.41
C GLU A 1058 -39.73 -11.74 11.30
N LEU A 1059 -38.84 -11.49 10.33
CA LEU A 1059 -39.16 -10.96 9.01
C LEU A 1059 -39.52 -12.11 8.07
N PHE A 1060 -40.67 -12.03 7.41
CA PHE A 1060 -41.10 -12.99 6.40
C PHE A 1060 -40.98 -12.35 5.01
N VAL A 1061 -40.38 -13.08 4.07
CA VAL A 1061 -40.16 -12.65 2.69
C VAL A 1061 -40.72 -13.70 1.73
N LEU A 1062 -41.52 -13.27 0.77
CA LEU A 1062 -41.95 -14.07 -0.38
C LEU A 1062 -41.44 -13.41 -1.66
N MET A 1063 -40.78 -14.18 -2.51
CA MET A 1063 -40.29 -13.75 -3.82
C MET A 1063 -40.92 -14.61 -4.92
N GLU A 1064 -41.78 -14.01 -5.75
CA GLU A 1064 -42.39 -14.60 -6.93
C GLU A 1064 -41.48 -14.29 -8.14
N VAL A 1065 -40.53 -15.18 -8.45
CA VAL A 1065 -39.55 -14.99 -9.55
C VAL A 1065 -40.18 -15.36 -10.88
N THR A 1066 -40.12 -14.45 -11.84
CA THR A 1066 -40.46 -14.67 -13.25
C THR A 1066 -39.19 -14.99 -14.03
N ASP A 1067 -39.08 -16.24 -14.48
CA ASP A 1067 -37.94 -16.77 -15.24
C ASP A 1067 -38.41 -17.88 -16.21
N PRO A 1068 -38.19 -17.74 -17.54
CA PRO A 1068 -38.52 -18.78 -18.50
C PRO A 1068 -37.53 -19.97 -18.56
N VAL A 1069 -36.34 -19.90 -17.96
CA VAL A 1069 -35.27 -20.92 -18.10
C VAL A 1069 -34.48 -21.13 -16.79
N ILE A 1070 -35.05 -21.89 -15.86
CA ILE A 1070 -34.41 -22.21 -14.58
C ILE A 1070 -33.22 -23.18 -14.77
N ASP A 1071 -32.04 -22.75 -14.33
CA ASP A 1071 -30.75 -23.43 -14.39
C ASP A 1071 -29.93 -23.27 -13.09
N VAL A 1072 -29.86 -24.34 -12.30
CA VAL A 1072 -29.01 -24.45 -11.11
C VAL A 1072 -27.72 -25.25 -11.35
N THR A 1073 -27.30 -25.43 -12.60
CA THR A 1073 -26.14 -26.28 -12.94
C THR A 1073 -24.77 -25.61 -12.79
N GLY A 1074 -24.72 -24.32 -12.46
CA GLY A 1074 -23.49 -23.59 -12.16
C GLY A 1074 -22.76 -24.16 -10.94
N SER A 1075 -21.42 -24.16 -10.97
CA SER A 1075 -20.57 -24.70 -9.89
C SER A 1075 -20.72 -23.95 -8.58
N ASP A 1076 -20.93 -22.63 -8.65
CA ASP A 1076 -20.90 -21.73 -7.52
C ASP A 1076 -22.32 -21.16 -7.28
N PRO A 1077 -22.76 -20.97 -6.02
CA PRO A 1077 -24.15 -20.61 -5.73
C PRO A 1077 -24.62 -19.31 -6.40
N TRP A 1078 -23.73 -18.32 -6.54
CA TRP A 1078 -24.04 -17.00 -7.13
C TRP A 1078 -24.10 -16.99 -8.68
N ILE A 1079 -23.90 -18.14 -9.34
CA ILE A 1079 -24.10 -18.30 -10.79
C ILE A 1079 -25.21 -19.30 -11.14
N GLN A 1080 -26.05 -19.64 -10.16
CA GLN A 1080 -27.28 -20.42 -10.31
C GLN A 1080 -28.50 -19.51 -10.25
N ASP A 1081 -29.62 -19.94 -10.82
CA ASP A 1081 -30.90 -19.27 -10.58
C ASP A 1081 -31.25 -19.31 -9.09
N SER A 1082 -31.21 -18.12 -8.50
CA SER A 1082 -31.28 -17.90 -7.07
C SER A 1082 -31.79 -16.50 -6.76
N VAL A 1083 -32.43 -16.36 -5.62
CA VAL A 1083 -32.67 -15.07 -4.99
C VAL A 1083 -31.61 -14.81 -3.92
N GLU A 1084 -31.33 -13.53 -3.66
CA GLU A 1084 -30.57 -13.12 -2.49
C GLU A 1084 -31.37 -12.11 -1.65
N ILE A 1085 -31.31 -12.27 -0.34
CA ILE A 1085 -31.97 -11.41 0.65
C ILE A 1085 -30.87 -10.86 1.56
N TYR A 1086 -30.81 -9.54 1.65
CA TYR A 1086 -29.85 -8.82 2.47
C TYR A 1086 -30.55 -8.22 3.68
N VAL A 1087 -29.99 -8.38 4.89
CA VAL A 1087 -30.59 -7.87 6.14
C VAL A 1087 -29.53 -7.26 7.06
N ASP A 1088 -29.67 -5.95 7.32
CA ASP A 1088 -28.96 -5.14 8.31
C ASP A 1088 -29.97 -4.83 9.44
N GLY A 1089 -29.88 -5.63 10.51
CA GLY A 1089 -30.75 -5.50 11.67
C GLY A 1089 -30.48 -4.19 12.38
N GLY A 1090 -31.48 -3.30 12.45
CA GLY A 1090 -31.36 -1.97 13.02
C GLY A 1090 -30.88 -0.86 12.06
N ASN A 1091 -30.65 -1.18 10.77
CA ASN A 1091 -30.37 -0.19 9.71
C ASN A 1091 -29.15 0.70 9.98
N PHE A 1092 -28.03 0.07 10.37
CA PHE A 1092 -26.81 0.77 10.75
C PHE A 1092 -26.08 1.40 9.55
N LYS A 1093 -26.28 0.92 8.31
CA LYS A 1093 -25.71 1.49 7.06
C LYS A 1093 -24.19 1.71 7.10
N ASN A 1094 -23.48 0.90 7.88
CA ASN A 1094 -22.11 1.10 8.33
C ASN A 1094 -21.03 0.77 7.27
N GLY A 1095 -21.39 0.63 6.00
CA GLY A 1095 -20.46 0.22 4.94
C GLY A 1095 -20.27 -1.30 4.96
N PRO A 1096 -19.06 -1.84 5.18
CA PRO A 1096 -18.83 -3.28 5.20
C PRO A 1096 -19.69 -4.03 6.23
N TYR A 1097 -19.89 -5.34 6.05
CA TYR A 1097 -20.75 -6.13 6.93
C TYR A 1097 -20.20 -6.24 8.35
N ARG A 1098 -21.11 -6.14 9.33
CA ARG A 1098 -20.92 -6.60 10.71
C ARG A 1098 -21.27 -8.10 10.80
N PHE A 1099 -20.93 -8.73 11.93
CA PHE A 1099 -21.18 -10.17 12.17
C PHE A 1099 -22.67 -10.58 12.11
N ASP A 1100 -23.57 -9.63 12.33
CA ASP A 1100 -25.02 -9.77 12.39
C ASP A 1100 -25.74 -9.30 11.12
N ASP A 1101 -25.04 -8.60 10.22
CA ASP A 1101 -25.50 -8.33 8.86
C ASP A 1101 -25.39 -9.61 8.02
N THR A 1102 -26.39 -9.91 7.18
CA THR A 1102 -26.45 -11.18 6.46
C THR A 1102 -26.83 -11.02 4.99
N GLN A 1103 -26.14 -11.80 4.15
CA GLN A 1103 -26.47 -12.05 2.75
C GLN A 1103 -26.90 -13.51 2.66
N ILE A 1104 -28.17 -13.73 2.37
CA ILE A 1104 -28.80 -15.05 2.31
C ILE A 1104 -29.10 -15.34 0.85
N ARG A 1105 -28.56 -16.42 0.29
CA ARG A 1105 -28.85 -16.84 -1.09
C ARG A 1105 -29.60 -18.17 -1.09
N ILE A 1106 -30.73 -18.22 -1.79
CA ILE A 1106 -31.60 -19.39 -1.89
C ILE A 1106 -31.79 -19.71 -3.38
N SER A 1107 -31.30 -20.87 -3.83
CA SER A 1107 -31.49 -21.32 -5.22
C SER A 1107 -32.93 -21.77 -5.48
N ALA A 1108 -33.32 -21.88 -6.75
CA ALA A 1108 -34.63 -22.41 -7.14
C ALA A 1108 -34.93 -23.83 -6.57
N GLU A 1109 -33.89 -24.62 -6.24
CA GLU A 1109 -34.00 -25.94 -5.57
C GLU A 1109 -33.94 -25.87 -4.02
N ASN A 1110 -34.07 -24.67 -3.43
CA ASN A 1110 -33.94 -24.41 -1.99
C ASN A 1110 -32.57 -24.77 -1.41
N VAL A 1111 -31.50 -24.69 -2.21
CA VAL A 1111 -30.13 -24.79 -1.69
C VAL A 1111 -29.74 -23.42 -1.15
N VAL A 1112 -29.50 -23.38 0.16
CA VAL A 1112 -29.08 -22.16 0.87
C VAL A 1112 -27.56 -22.04 0.84
N SER A 1113 -27.07 -20.81 0.64
CA SER A 1113 -25.68 -20.42 0.89
C SER A 1113 -25.65 -18.99 1.47
N PHE A 1114 -24.57 -18.64 2.14
CA PHE A 1114 -24.42 -17.32 2.75
C PHE A 1114 -23.27 -16.53 2.13
N GLY A 1115 -23.35 -15.21 2.21
CA GLY A 1115 -22.30 -14.30 1.79
C GLY A 1115 -21.22 -14.04 2.84
N ALA A 1116 -20.29 -13.14 2.51
CA ALA A 1116 -19.31 -12.65 3.47
C ALA A 1116 -20.00 -11.69 4.46
N GLY A 1117 -19.88 -11.96 5.76
CA GLY A 1117 -20.44 -11.09 6.80
C GLY A 1117 -20.34 -11.65 8.22
N GLY A 1118 -20.67 -12.93 8.41
CA GLY A 1118 -20.60 -13.60 9.71
C GLY A 1118 -20.47 -15.13 9.63
N ASP A 1119 -20.42 -15.80 10.79
CA ASP A 1119 -20.37 -17.27 10.86
C ASP A 1119 -21.59 -17.90 10.16
N GLU A 1120 -21.34 -18.84 9.24
CA GLU A 1120 -22.38 -19.50 8.45
C GLU A 1120 -23.39 -20.24 9.35
N GLY A 1121 -22.92 -20.86 10.44
CA GLY A 1121 -23.78 -21.55 11.40
C GLY A 1121 -24.70 -20.60 12.17
N PHE A 1122 -24.22 -19.42 12.55
CA PHE A 1122 -25.03 -18.35 13.12
C PHE A 1122 -26.08 -17.84 12.12
N GLN A 1123 -25.68 -17.50 10.90
CA GLN A 1123 -26.61 -17.03 9.86
C GLN A 1123 -27.68 -18.09 9.53
N ALA A 1124 -27.28 -19.36 9.35
CA ALA A 1124 -28.19 -20.47 9.10
C ALA A 1124 -29.17 -20.73 10.26
N SER A 1125 -28.77 -20.47 11.51
CA SER A 1125 -29.66 -20.64 12.67
C SER A 1125 -30.82 -19.62 12.73
N ARG A 1126 -30.74 -18.54 11.94
CA ARG A 1126 -31.74 -17.47 11.87
C ARG A 1126 -32.74 -17.63 10.72
N LEU A 1127 -32.56 -18.63 9.85
CA LEU A 1127 -33.29 -18.76 8.58
C LEU A 1127 -34.12 -20.05 8.53
N GLN A 1128 -35.35 -19.93 8.02
CA GLN A 1128 -36.09 -21.02 7.41
C GLN A 1128 -36.43 -20.65 5.97
N SER A 1129 -36.32 -21.57 5.02
CA SER A 1129 -36.68 -21.32 3.61
C SER A 1129 -37.34 -22.51 2.93
N ALA A 1130 -38.19 -22.22 1.95
CA ALA A 1130 -38.82 -23.18 1.06
C ALA A 1130 -38.98 -22.61 -0.35
N THR A 1131 -38.97 -23.47 -1.37
CA THR A 1131 -39.19 -23.06 -2.77
C THR A 1131 -40.17 -23.97 -3.49
N SER A 1132 -40.80 -23.45 -4.55
CA SER A 1132 -41.57 -24.26 -5.50
C SER A 1132 -41.40 -23.76 -6.94
N ILE A 1133 -41.32 -24.70 -7.89
CA ILE A 1133 -41.24 -24.38 -9.32
C ILE A 1133 -42.65 -24.19 -9.88
N VAL A 1134 -42.89 -23.08 -10.59
CA VAL A 1134 -44.20 -22.69 -11.14
C VAL A 1134 -44.14 -22.49 -12.66
N GLU A 1135 -45.28 -22.18 -13.29
CA GLU A 1135 -45.32 -21.90 -14.73
C GLU A 1135 -44.66 -20.54 -15.02
N GLY A 1136 -43.46 -20.56 -15.60
CA GLY A 1136 -42.72 -19.35 -15.96
C GLY A 1136 -41.84 -18.77 -14.85
N GLY A 1137 -41.44 -19.58 -13.86
CA GLY A 1137 -40.45 -19.21 -12.86
C GLY A 1137 -40.54 -20.05 -11.59
N TYR A 1138 -40.19 -19.46 -10.44
CA TYR A 1138 -40.20 -20.15 -9.15
C TYR A 1138 -40.57 -19.20 -7.99
N ILE A 1139 -41.05 -19.78 -6.91
CA ILE A 1139 -41.41 -19.10 -5.66
C ILE A 1139 -40.33 -19.41 -4.62
N VAL A 1140 -39.95 -18.41 -3.83
CA VAL A 1140 -39.13 -18.55 -2.63
C VAL A 1140 -39.86 -17.93 -1.43
N GLU A 1141 -40.03 -18.69 -0.36
CA GLU A 1141 -40.46 -18.19 0.94
C GLU A 1141 -39.31 -18.30 1.94
N ALA A 1142 -39.14 -17.28 2.79
CA ALA A 1142 -38.17 -17.27 3.87
C ALA A 1142 -38.74 -16.63 5.15
N SER A 1143 -38.36 -17.15 6.32
CA SER A 1143 -38.46 -16.44 7.60
C SER A 1143 -37.05 -16.19 8.14
N ILE A 1144 -36.80 -14.97 8.60
CA ILE A 1144 -35.48 -14.48 9.01
C ILE A 1144 -35.61 -13.80 10.37
N ASN A 1145 -34.89 -14.32 11.36
CA ASN A 1145 -34.89 -13.74 12.70
C ASN A 1145 -34.11 -12.40 12.73
N LEU A 1146 -34.80 -11.33 13.14
CA LEU A 1146 -34.25 -9.97 13.26
C LEU A 1146 -33.48 -9.73 14.57
N LEU A 1147 -33.26 -10.78 15.38
CA LEU A 1147 -32.56 -10.71 16.66
C LEU A 1147 -33.23 -9.68 17.60
N SER A 1148 -32.45 -9.08 18.51
CA SER A 1148 -32.91 -8.02 19.41
C SER A 1148 -33.25 -6.69 18.73
N TYR A 1149 -33.22 -6.62 17.39
CA TYR A 1149 -33.58 -5.41 16.62
C TYR A 1149 -35.06 -5.38 16.22
N SER A 1150 -35.81 -6.47 16.36
CA SER A 1150 -37.25 -6.50 16.05
C SER A 1150 -38.07 -5.57 16.96
N GLY A 1151 -39.17 -5.05 16.44
CA GLY A 1151 -40.16 -4.30 17.19
C GLY A 1151 -40.97 -3.33 16.34
N LEU A 1152 -42.19 -3.00 16.77
CA LEU A 1152 -43.03 -2.02 16.09
C LEU A 1152 -42.33 -0.66 15.98
N GLY A 1153 -42.29 -0.10 14.76
CA GLY A 1153 -41.65 1.17 14.44
C GLY A 1153 -40.16 1.09 14.09
N THR A 1154 -39.50 -0.06 14.30
CA THR A 1154 -38.07 -0.25 13.98
C THR A 1154 -37.80 -0.23 12.48
N THR A 1155 -36.60 0.21 12.09
CA THR A 1155 -36.11 0.22 10.71
C THR A 1155 -34.97 -0.78 10.52
N HIS A 1156 -34.95 -1.44 9.37
CA HIS A 1156 -33.96 -2.47 9.01
C HIS A 1156 -33.45 -2.19 7.60
N GLY A 1157 -32.15 -2.35 7.37
CA GLY A 1157 -31.58 -2.27 6.04
C GLY A 1157 -31.92 -3.54 5.26
N LEU A 1158 -32.55 -3.41 4.09
CA LEU A 1158 -33.01 -4.55 3.28
C LEU A 1158 -32.64 -4.37 1.81
N ASP A 1159 -32.24 -5.45 1.14
CA ASP A 1159 -32.27 -5.54 -0.33
C ASP A 1159 -32.69 -6.94 -0.77
N PHE A 1160 -33.24 -7.03 -1.98
CA PHE A 1160 -33.72 -8.25 -2.63
C PHE A 1160 -33.15 -8.32 -4.03
N GLN A 1161 -32.45 -9.40 -4.34
CA GLN A 1161 -31.76 -9.63 -5.61
C GLN A 1161 -32.26 -10.92 -6.27
N VAL A 1162 -32.24 -10.95 -7.59
CA VAL A 1162 -32.38 -12.15 -8.41
C VAL A 1162 -31.13 -12.32 -9.27
N ASN A 1163 -30.54 -13.51 -9.22
CA ASN A 1163 -29.55 -13.98 -10.17
C ASN A 1163 -30.26 -14.83 -11.22
N ASP A 1164 -30.03 -14.51 -12.50
CA ASP A 1164 -30.56 -15.20 -13.67
C ASP A 1164 -29.44 -16.04 -14.30
N ALA A 1165 -29.66 -17.34 -14.55
CA ALA A 1165 -28.62 -18.25 -15.03
C ALA A 1165 -29.01 -19.00 -16.31
N GLN A 1166 -28.01 -19.37 -17.11
CA GLN A 1166 -28.21 -20.23 -18.27
C GLN A 1166 -26.93 -20.92 -18.75
N ASN A 1167 -27.04 -22.20 -19.06
CA ASN A 1167 -25.93 -23.08 -19.44
C ASN A 1167 -24.80 -23.12 -18.39
N GLY A 1168 -25.17 -23.07 -17.11
CA GLY A 1168 -24.23 -23.09 -15.98
C GLY A 1168 -23.43 -21.79 -15.76
N ALA A 1169 -23.93 -20.65 -16.25
CA ALA A 1169 -23.33 -19.33 -16.05
C ALA A 1169 -24.40 -18.24 -15.83
N ARG A 1170 -24.11 -17.26 -14.97
CA ARG A 1170 -24.98 -16.09 -14.74
C ARG A 1170 -25.10 -15.24 -16.00
N GLN A 1171 -26.32 -14.78 -16.27
CA GLN A 1171 -26.68 -13.95 -17.44
C GLN A 1171 -27.05 -12.52 -17.03
N SER A 1172 -27.70 -12.34 -15.87
CA SER A 1172 -28.05 -11.01 -15.34
C SER A 1172 -28.23 -10.99 -13.83
N ILE A 1173 -28.26 -9.78 -13.27
CA ILE A 1173 -28.60 -9.48 -11.86
C ILE A 1173 -29.64 -8.37 -11.83
N ARG A 1174 -30.67 -8.54 -11.00
CA ARG A 1174 -31.77 -7.60 -10.77
C ARG A 1174 -31.98 -7.36 -9.28
N ASN A 1175 -31.92 -6.11 -8.81
CA ASN A 1175 -32.09 -5.74 -7.40
C ASN A 1175 -33.33 -4.86 -7.18
N TRP A 1176 -33.81 -4.80 -5.94
CA TRP A 1176 -34.82 -3.82 -5.51
C TRP A 1176 -34.18 -2.48 -5.10
N ALA A 1177 -33.08 -2.53 -4.33
CA ALA A 1177 -32.49 -1.37 -3.69
C ALA A 1177 -31.10 -0.99 -4.19
N ASP A 1178 -30.09 -1.86 -4.25
CA ASP A 1178 -28.75 -1.44 -4.70
C ASP A 1178 -28.57 -1.62 -6.22
N PRO A 1179 -28.42 -0.55 -7.03
CA PRO A 1179 -28.11 -0.65 -8.46
C PRO A 1179 -26.63 -0.88 -8.73
N SER A 1180 -25.74 -0.75 -7.75
CA SER A 1180 -24.29 -0.84 -7.96
C SER A 1180 -23.75 -2.28 -8.01
N GLY A 1181 -24.50 -3.24 -7.47
CA GLY A 1181 -24.05 -4.62 -7.30
C GLY A 1181 -23.01 -4.80 -6.20
N ALA A 1182 -22.72 -3.77 -5.41
CA ALA A 1182 -21.81 -3.82 -4.27
C ALA A 1182 -22.52 -4.29 -2.97
N GLY A 1183 -23.82 -4.59 -3.01
CA GLY A 1183 -24.59 -5.06 -1.86
C GLY A 1183 -24.01 -6.28 -1.15
N PHE A 1184 -23.27 -7.17 -1.83
CA PHE A 1184 -22.53 -8.28 -1.22
C PHE A 1184 -21.27 -7.87 -0.44
N GLN A 1185 -20.88 -6.59 -0.52
CA GLN A 1185 -19.71 -6.00 0.16
C GLN A 1185 -20.11 -4.90 1.15
N SER A 1186 -21.24 -4.22 0.94
CA SER A 1186 -21.61 -3.02 1.69
C SER A 1186 -23.12 -2.86 1.94
N THR A 1187 -23.49 -2.56 3.18
CA THR A 1187 -24.86 -2.23 3.64
C THR A 1187 -25.29 -0.81 3.24
N ALA A 1188 -24.33 0.05 2.87
CA ALA A 1188 -24.53 1.50 2.74
C ALA A 1188 -25.46 1.95 1.60
N ARG A 1189 -25.80 1.04 0.66
CA ARG A 1189 -26.76 1.28 -0.44
C ARG A 1189 -28.05 0.43 -0.36
N TRP A 1190 -28.20 -0.42 0.66
CA TRP A 1190 -29.43 -1.18 0.82
C TRP A 1190 -30.62 -0.27 1.10
N GLY A 1191 -31.80 -0.73 0.74
CA GLY A 1191 -33.07 -0.07 1.04
C GLY A 1191 -33.40 -0.15 2.52
N VAL A 1192 -34.61 0.26 2.87
CA VAL A 1192 -35.07 0.31 4.26
C VAL A 1192 -36.48 -0.28 4.37
N GLY A 1193 -36.64 -1.29 5.21
CA GLY A 1193 -37.93 -1.79 5.68
C GLY A 1193 -38.25 -1.21 7.05
N GLN A 1194 -39.45 -0.63 7.22
CA GLN A 1194 -39.95 -0.21 8.54
C GLN A 1194 -41.07 -1.13 9.02
N LEU A 1195 -40.97 -1.65 10.25
CA LEU A 1195 -42.00 -2.52 10.81
C LEU A 1195 -43.21 -1.69 11.30
N VAL A 1196 -44.40 -1.95 10.75
CA VAL A 1196 -45.65 -1.21 11.06
C VAL A 1196 -46.81 -2.17 11.36
N THR A 1197 -47.86 -1.68 12.03
CA THR A 1197 -49.11 -2.42 12.24
C THR A 1197 -50.01 -2.43 10.99
N GLU A 1198 -50.10 -1.31 10.28
CA GLU A 1198 -50.86 -1.13 9.04
C GLU A 1198 -50.11 -0.13 8.13
N ALA A 1199 -50.12 -0.37 6.82
CA ALA A 1199 -49.42 0.50 5.86
C ALA A 1199 -50.04 1.91 5.81
N GLY A 1200 -49.20 2.94 5.83
CA GLY A 1200 -49.57 4.36 5.82
C GLY A 1200 -50.04 4.92 7.17
N VAL A 1201 -50.07 4.11 8.24
CA VAL A 1201 -50.42 4.54 9.61
C VAL A 1201 -49.15 4.88 10.39
N ASP A 1202 -49.19 5.91 11.23
CA ASP A 1202 -48.05 6.26 12.09
C ASP A 1202 -48.03 5.38 13.36
N PRO A 1203 -47.01 4.52 13.58
CA PRO A 1203 -46.91 3.75 14.81
C PRO A 1203 -46.60 4.62 16.06
N THR A 1204 -46.33 5.92 15.89
CA THR A 1204 -45.93 6.85 16.94
C THR A 1204 -46.91 8.01 17.20
N ASP A 1205 -47.97 8.19 16.39
CA ASP A 1205 -48.97 9.26 16.59
C ASP A 1205 -50.13 8.81 17.52
N PRO A 1206 -50.23 9.30 18.76
CA PRO A 1206 -51.31 8.96 19.68
C PRO A 1206 -52.65 9.68 19.34
N THR A 1207 -52.75 10.36 18.19
CA THR A 1207 -53.94 11.12 17.77
C THR A 1207 -54.63 10.57 16.52
N ASP A 1208 -54.14 9.47 15.93
CA ASP A 1208 -54.82 8.78 14.83
C ASP A 1208 -56.19 8.22 15.28
N PRO A 1209 -57.31 8.46 14.56
CA PRO A 1209 -58.64 8.03 14.98
C PRO A 1209 -58.91 6.51 15.01
N THR A 1210 -57.94 5.68 14.65
CA THR A 1210 -58.08 4.22 14.52
C THR A 1210 -57.90 3.42 15.82
N ASP A 1211 -57.31 4.00 16.88
CA ASP A 1211 -57.05 3.30 18.16
C ASP A 1211 -58.34 3.02 19.00
N PRO A 1212 -58.67 1.75 19.32
CA PRO A 1212 -59.82 1.40 20.15
C PRO A 1212 -59.62 1.70 21.64
N VAL A 1213 -59.87 2.96 22.02
CA VAL A 1213 -59.81 3.55 23.38
C VAL A 1213 -60.09 2.57 24.55
N GLY A 1214 -59.02 2.12 25.20
CA GLY A 1214 -59.05 1.43 26.51
C GLY A 1214 -59.20 2.39 27.70
N PRO A 1215 -59.68 1.92 28.89
CA PRO A 1215 -60.00 2.80 30.01
C PRO A 1215 -58.74 3.35 30.73
N PRO A 1216 -58.80 4.58 31.28
CA PRO A 1216 -57.62 5.30 31.72
C PRO A 1216 -57.06 4.79 33.05
N ASN A 1217 -55.76 4.55 33.10
CA ASN A 1217 -55.02 4.33 34.35
C ASN A 1217 -54.14 5.56 34.65
N GLN A 1218 -54.03 5.95 35.93
CA GLN A 1218 -53.61 7.30 36.29
C GLN A 1218 -52.11 7.44 36.56
N GLY A 1219 -51.45 8.30 35.77
CA GLY A 1219 -50.56 9.36 36.27
C GLY A 1219 -49.22 8.98 36.93
N GLY A 1220 -48.14 9.12 36.15
CA GLY A 1220 -46.79 9.39 36.64
C GLY A 1220 -46.02 10.15 35.54
N PRO A 1221 -45.34 11.28 35.84
CA PRO A 1221 -44.67 12.06 34.80
C PRO A 1221 -43.34 11.40 34.38
N PHE A 1222 -43.09 11.36 33.08
CA PHE A 1222 -41.75 11.08 32.54
C PHE A 1222 -40.80 12.22 32.92
N GLY A 1223 -39.60 11.86 33.40
CA GLY A 1223 -38.46 12.76 33.54
C GLY A 1223 -37.43 12.47 32.45
N PRO A 1224 -36.59 13.45 32.05
CA PRO A 1224 -35.65 13.27 30.95
C PRO A 1224 -34.54 12.26 31.30
N GLY A 1225 -34.23 11.38 30.36
CA GLY A 1225 -33.11 10.45 30.47
C GLY A 1225 -31.78 11.17 30.24
N GLY A 1226 -30.99 11.34 31.31
CA GLY A 1226 -29.58 11.70 31.20
C GLY A 1226 -28.68 10.48 30.96
N PRO A 1227 -27.41 10.68 30.60
CA PRO A 1227 -26.52 9.62 30.11
C PRO A 1227 -26.17 8.57 31.18
N PHE A 1228 -26.07 7.32 30.75
CA PHE A 1228 -25.67 6.19 31.60
C PHE A 1228 -24.16 6.23 31.86
N GLY A 1229 -23.78 6.37 33.13
CA GLY A 1229 -22.39 6.18 33.60
C GLY A 1229 -22.09 4.70 33.92
N PRO A 1230 -20.80 4.31 33.98
CA PRO A 1230 -20.39 2.92 34.16
C PRO A 1230 -20.81 2.34 35.52
N GLY A 1231 -21.36 1.13 35.50
CA GLY A 1231 -21.85 0.44 36.69
C GLY A 1231 -20.73 -0.09 37.59
N GLY A 1232 -20.66 0.39 38.83
CA GLY A 1232 -19.78 -0.18 39.85
C GLY A 1232 -20.24 -1.58 40.34
N PRO A 1233 -19.33 -2.41 40.88
CA PRO A 1233 -19.61 -3.81 41.19
C PRO A 1233 -20.56 -3.98 42.39
N PHE A 1234 -21.49 -4.93 42.27
CA PHE A 1234 -22.41 -5.31 43.35
C PHE A 1234 -21.70 -6.07 44.48
N GLY A 1235 -21.80 -5.54 45.71
CA GLY A 1235 -21.30 -6.21 46.91
C GLY A 1235 -22.15 -7.42 47.36
N PRO A 1236 -21.59 -8.36 48.13
CA PRO A 1236 -22.26 -9.63 48.46
C PRO A 1236 -23.44 -9.44 49.43
N GLY A 1237 -24.56 -10.11 49.11
CA GLY A 1237 -25.78 -10.07 49.91
C GLY A 1237 -25.63 -10.70 51.31
N GLY A 1238 -26.07 -9.96 52.34
CA GLY A 1238 -26.13 -10.46 53.72
C GLY A 1238 -27.22 -11.53 53.96
N PRO A 1239 -27.13 -12.30 55.06
CA PRO A 1239 -27.88 -13.53 55.24
C PRO A 1239 -29.36 -13.34 55.64
N PRO A 1240 -30.23 -14.32 55.34
CA PRO A 1240 -31.64 -14.28 55.73
C PRO A 1240 -31.83 -14.46 57.24
N THR A 1241 -32.88 -13.83 57.77
CA THR A 1241 -33.26 -13.91 59.20
C THR A 1241 -34.04 -15.19 59.53
N ALA A 1242 -33.89 -15.67 60.76
CA ALA A 1242 -34.34 -17.00 61.19
C ALA A 1242 -35.84 -17.08 61.53
N GLY A 1243 -36.46 -18.22 61.21
CA GLY A 1243 -37.77 -18.68 61.69
C GLY A 1243 -37.70 -20.15 62.14
N GLU A 1244 -38.27 -20.45 63.31
CA GLU A 1244 -38.01 -21.65 64.12
C GLU A 1244 -38.67 -22.98 63.64
N PRO A 1245 -38.28 -24.16 64.20
CA PRO A 1245 -38.29 -25.44 63.49
C PRO A 1245 -39.40 -26.43 63.90
N GLY A 1246 -39.56 -27.50 63.10
CA GLY A 1246 -40.30 -28.71 63.45
C GLY A 1246 -39.64 -29.97 62.88
N GLY A 1247 -39.29 -30.94 63.75
CA GLY A 1247 -38.59 -32.17 63.37
C GLY A 1247 -39.49 -33.41 63.15
N PRO A 1248 -39.06 -34.63 63.54
CA PRO A 1248 -38.48 -35.53 62.53
C PRO A 1248 -38.94 -37.01 62.62
N PHE A 1249 -39.29 -37.61 61.48
CA PHE A 1249 -39.41 -39.06 61.23
C PHE A 1249 -39.25 -39.29 59.70
N GLY A 1250 -38.81 -40.43 59.15
CA GLY A 1250 -38.43 -41.76 59.67
C GLY A 1250 -38.22 -42.72 58.47
N PRO A 1251 -37.50 -43.84 58.59
CA PRO A 1251 -36.88 -44.52 57.42
C PRO A 1251 -37.60 -45.78 56.90
N GLY A 1252 -37.32 -46.18 55.64
CA GLY A 1252 -37.53 -47.55 55.14
C GLY A 1252 -37.67 -47.71 53.61
N GLY A 1253 -36.89 -48.62 52.99
CA GLY A 1253 -37.16 -49.20 51.65
C GLY A 1253 -38.03 -50.48 51.77
N PRO A 1254 -37.83 -51.57 50.97
CA PRO A 1254 -36.98 -51.73 49.78
C PRO A 1254 -37.58 -52.66 48.66
N PHE A 1255 -36.77 -52.97 47.61
CA PHE A 1255 -36.86 -54.10 46.63
C PHE A 1255 -37.92 -54.10 45.49
N GLY A 1256 -37.52 -54.70 44.35
CA GLY A 1256 -38.38 -55.14 43.23
C GLY A 1256 -38.17 -56.63 42.87
N PRO A 1257 -38.81 -57.17 41.80
CA PRO A 1257 -38.22 -58.34 41.09
C PRO A 1257 -38.47 -58.41 39.55
N GLY A 1258 -37.70 -59.26 38.86
CA GLY A 1258 -37.61 -59.40 37.38
C GLY A 1258 -38.73 -60.13 36.60
N GLY A 1259 -38.50 -60.32 35.28
CA GLY A 1259 -39.47 -60.82 34.28
C GLY A 1259 -39.23 -62.26 33.73
N PRO A 1260 -39.84 -62.66 32.58
CA PRO A 1260 -39.55 -63.98 31.94
C PRO A 1260 -39.53 -64.09 30.38
N PHE A 1261 -38.59 -64.90 29.86
CA PHE A 1261 -38.60 -65.87 28.72
C PHE A 1261 -39.09 -65.56 27.26
N GLY A 1262 -38.31 -66.06 26.26
CA GLY A 1262 -38.70 -66.26 24.82
C GLY A 1262 -39.14 -67.71 24.49
N PRO A 1263 -39.40 -68.13 23.21
CA PRO A 1263 -38.32 -68.39 22.20
C PRO A 1263 -38.71 -68.34 20.67
N GLY A 1264 -37.75 -68.53 19.75
CA GLY A 1264 -38.00 -69.08 18.37
C GLY A 1264 -37.12 -68.59 17.18
N GLY A 1265 -36.48 -69.51 16.43
CA GLY A 1265 -35.89 -69.30 15.08
C GLY A 1265 -36.57 -70.20 14.02
N PRO A 1266 -36.06 -70.42 12.77
CA PRO A 1266 -34.66 -70.27 12.28
C PRO A 1266 -34.43 -69.86 10.77
N ARG A 1267 -33.14 -69.81 10.33
CA ARG A 1267 -32.56 -69.80 8.93
C ARG A 1267 -32.66 -68.47 8.12
N GLY A 1268 -31.64 -68.04 7.34
CA GLY A 1268 -30.23 -68.47 7.25
C GLY A 1268 -29.47 -68.06 5.95
N GLY A 1269 -28.22 -67.58 6.09
CA GLY A 1269 -27.16 -67.43 5.06
C GLY A 1269 -27.20 -66.19 4.14
N ALA A 1270 -26.14 -65.81 3.39
CA ALA A 1270 -24.67 -65.96 3.53
C ALA A 1270 -23.93 -65.30 2.33
N LYS A 1271 -22.79 -64.62 2.59
CA LYS A 1271 -21.68 -64.23 1.65
C LYS A 1271 -21.90 -63.13 0.57
N ALA A 1272 -20.98 -62.15 0.63
CA ALA A 1272 -20.15 -61.55 -0.45
C ALA A 1272 -20.80 -61.07 -1.77
N VAL A 1273 -20.59 -59.79 -2.10
CA VAL A 1273 -19.34 -59.30 -2.73
C VAL A 1273 -18.79 -58.16 -1.90
#